data_AF-A0A9N8H5W0-F1
#
_entry.id   AF-A0A9N8H5W0-F1
#
_cell.length_a   1.000
_cell.length_b   1.000
_cell.length_c   1.000
_cell.angle_alpha   90.00
_cell.angle_beta   90.00
_cell.angle_gamma   90.00
#
_symmetry.space_group_name_H-M   'P 1'
#
loop_
_entity.id
_entity.type
_entity.pdbx_description
1 polymer ?
#
loop_
_entity_poly.entity_id
_entity_poly.type
_entity_poly.pdbx_seq_one_letter_code
_entity_poly.pdbx_strand_id
1 'polypeptide(L)'
;MRHHQLLPLSVIGVSLVLALTQATPTITSSASPVATLLPTAPSADAQAGPIDDTQCNIEELEQANDSQLYTILQELVLRTEFFQHFAVDLEQTCPLSKEDSEQEEEEEFECAGGPAEPDPLLDAFGMAEEEPAEPACHVDTSAQEFQADNPFMTTATSSTTSSPSNTPHTQSQALYELSKQGFQSKEQAGAFQWKQQTDLVEPKPLGAKNKENQDTPVTSSTTSKQSAKTTNIKKEEEDDCALDIDADHNNGQQQWLPEAFWMDMCSHVTAGGTTKIVNLALNPERNTGYNGTHLWNAIYQENCIGIASTNSNTNTNTQDKSVLPFVDDNNKEVQPRCFEERVLYRLLSGLHTSTTLSIAKHYYMPSKRKGRINWEPNPQYFMERFKDHPEYIRNLHFSYVVLLRALKKATPFLYNYEIRTGNIVQDEAATILLKRLLDSSILQSCSSVFGAFDETLMFRQELENTNESDAIALQQSFKGVFHNISSILDCVQCQQCKLHGKMAMLGYGTALKILFIKPSALQLERNEIVAFINTLAKLSQSIREVRELTHLYWMREQEKQQREIDKATLNATTVSSHAESIPITKAGWDSWNTVDGAIGAIAALERQKLISVEQEAQLVTLAIEQRDPVLLILTKHYFSSSPDDSQADLVKLRDLLQARGLLDGTVTAVTVPVDPLDYPDAVVVGSGLAGLAAALNILDRGGYVVLLEKEHLLGGNSNKASSGINACCPGQNNNTSSKSDALAAADSVEIFTNDTIRSAGTAARPDLIQVLVSNSESAVEWLQSRVGVDLSLKAQLGGHSSKRTHRPSNGMAGAEIIYGMQKAVRKYEKKGQVRILVDTKVTQLITEESDLEADKFNEKTVVGVEYENMKDPGTKVTLMAPHIIMATGGFASDRRPKESYLSQYRPELLQFPTTAGAFSTGDGIALATSLGADTASMDQVQIHPTGWVDPTDPKNPSKTLAAELMRGVGGILLNDKGQRFCNELGTRAYVTDKMLAHNWKYYMTSKWDANSEIPTFALVLSSAASSDAKKHVDLYSHKGLLKRLEGVQALADWMGQPVKTVASALNKYQADADKGKDEYGKTTFRGQFGKDLTKEIFYAGTVSPVLHYCMGGITIDTDGNVLDTQKRIISGLHAAGEVTGGVHGNNRLAGNSLLECTVFGSLVGRNLPLQERQVTEQQRVKATSGDEPASNSPSSDSKKRQVSREELAQHNTPEDCWVAIHGVVYDLTEFAEEHPAGPASIRELAGQDGTEAFAAVHNQNILEDFDEDRIGILV
;
A
#
# COMPACT_ATOMS: atom_id res chain seq x y z
N MET A 1 -40.85 -28.17 -53.86
CA MET A 1 -42.20 -27.68 -54.21
C MET A 1 -42.14 -26.16 -53.98
N ARG A 2 -42.35 -25.28 -54.98
CA ARG A 2 -43.65 -24.64 -55.31
C ARG A 2 -44.32 -24.02 -54.07
N HIS A 3 -44.59 -22.72 -53.93
CA HIS A 3 -44.44 -21.47 -54.73
C HIS A 3 -44.55 -20.26 -53.74
N HIS A 4 -44.13 -19.00 -53.96
CA HIS A 4 -43.29 -18.31 -54.96
C HIS A 4 -42.96 -16.85 -54.50
N GLN A 5 -41.82 -16.28 -54.94
CA GLN A 5 -41.60 -14.84 -55.28
C GLN A 5 -41.69 -13.77 -54.15
N LEU A 6 -41.10 -12.55 -54.25
CA LEU A 6 -39.96 -12.03 -55.03
C LEU A 6 -39.33 -10.78 -54.37
N LEU A 7 -38.07 -10.53 -54.74
CA LEU A 7 -37.24 -9.30 -54.59
C LEU A 7 -37.52 -8.31 -55.77
N PRO A 8 -36.81 -7.16 -55.99
CA PRO A 8 -35.92 -6.29 -55.17
C PRO A 8 -36.11 -4.75 -55.46
N LEU A 9 -35.07 -3.91 -55.24
CA LEU A 9 -34.72 -2.64 -55.96
C LEU A 9 -35.53 -1.35 -55.66
N SER A 10 -35.04 -0.09 -55.81
CA SER A 10 -33.65 0.43 -56.01
C SER A 10 -33.52 1.98 -56.04
N VAL A 11 -32.45 2.52 -55.42
CA VAL A 11 -31.49 3.55 -55.96
C VAL A 11 -31.99 4.98 -56.26
N ILE A 12 -31.02 5.93 -56.37
CA ILE A 12 -31.10 7.38 -56.70
C ILE A 12 -31.55 8.28 -55.52
N GLY A 13 -30.83 9.33 -55.08
CA GLY A 13 -29.46 9.79 -55.37
C GLY A 13 -29.32 11.25 -55.86
N VAL A 14 -28.20 11.91 -55.49
CA VAL A 14 -27.66 13.20 -56.03
C VAL A 14 -28.43 14.48 -55.63
N SER A 15 -27.88 15.69 -55.40
CA SER A 15 -26.61 16.25 -54.84
C SER A 15 -26.72 17.81 -54.86
N LEU A 16 -25.66 18.56 -54.46
CA LEU A 16 -25.38 19.99 -54.79
C LEU A 16 -26.24 21.09 -54.05
N VAL A 17 -25.76 22.33 -53.77
CA VAL A 17 -24.40 22.92 -53.59
C VAL A 17 -24.44 24.41 -53.13
N LEU A 18 -23.43 24.88 -52.36
CA LEU A 18 -22.98 26.29 -52.05
C LEU A 18 -24.02 27.37 -51.58
N ALA A 19 -23.67 28.52 -50.98
CA ALA A 19 -22.59 28.94 -50.04
C ALA A 19 -22.73 30.45 -49.65
N LEU A 20 -21.91 30.92 -48.69
CA LEU A 20 -21.63 32.33 -48.30
C LEU A 20 -22.81 33.06 -47.59
N THR A 21 -22.65 34.15 -46.81
CA THR A 21 -21.57 35.14 -46.64
C THR A 21 -21.20 35.48 -45.17
N GLN A 22 -20.14 36.26 -44.95
CA GLN A 22 -19.64 36.76 -43.66
C GLN A 22 -20.46 37.93 -43.05
N ALA A 23 -20.34 38.16 -41.73
CA ALA A 23 -20.50 39.48 -41.10
C ALA A 23 -19.85 39.54 -39.69
N THR A 24 -19.21 40.67 -39.34
CA THR A 24 -18.75 41.02 -37.98
C THR A 24 -18.92 42.52 -37.74
N PRO A 25 -19.29 42.96 -36.52
CA PRO A 25 -18.94 44.31 -36.08
C PRO A 25 -18.44 44.40 -34.62
N THR A 26 -17.49 45.31 -34.38
CA THR A 26 -17.01 45.80 -33.07
C THR A 26 -17.60 47.17 -32.72
N ILE A 27 -17.61 47.58 -31.44
CA ILE A 27 -17.77 48.96 -30.83
C ILE A 27 -18.54 48.85 -29.50
N THR A 28 -18.25 49.44 -28.32
CA THR A 28 -17.06 49.88 -27.54
C THR A 28 -17.60 50.68 -26.32
N SER A 29 -17.18 50.36 -25.08
CA SER A 29 -17.29 51.20 -23.84
C SER A 29 -18.70 51.67 -23.38
N SER A 30 -18.99 51.99 -22.12
CA SER A 30 -18.15 52.47 -20.99
C SER A 30 -18.83 52.31 -19.62
N ALA A 31 -18.05 52.46 -18.53
CA ALA A 31 -18.41 52.84 -17.15
C ALA A 31 -18.24 51.77 -16.04
N SER A 32 -17.29 52.06 -15.14
CA SER A 32 -17.15 51.57 -13.76
C SER A 32 -17.46 52.76 -12.81
N PRO A 33 -17.29 52.69 -11.46
CA PRO A 33 -16.96 51.56 -10.60
C PRO A 33 -17.81 51.41 -9.32
N VAL A 34 -17.83 50.20 -8.75
CA VAL A 34 -17.68 49.98 -7.30
C VAL A 34 -16.78 48.75 -7.15
N ALA A 35 -15.76 48.82 -6.30
CA ALA A 35 -14.88 47.70 -5.99
C ALA A 35 -15.10 47.21 -4.56
N THR A 36 -15.05 45.90 -4.37
CA THR A 36 -14.89 45.27 -3.05
C THR A 36 -13.97 44.08 -3.26
N LEU A 37 -12.83 44.07 -2.57
CA LEU A 37 -11.72 43.19 -2.88
C LEU A 37 -11.92 41.82 -2.24
N LEU A 38 -11.97 40.79 -3.09
CA LEU A 38 -11.61 39.42 -2.73
C LEU A 38 -10.36 39.05 -3.54
N PRO A 39 -9.38 38.34 -2.96
CA PRO A 39 -8.19 37.92 -3.70
C PRO A 39 -8.58 36.85 -4.72
N THR A 40 -8.48 37.18 -6.00
CA THR A 40 -8.49 36.17 -7.07
C THR A 40 -7.27 35.27 -6.91
N ALA A 41 -7.47 33.95 -7.00
CA ALA A 41 -6.34 33.05 -7.21
C ALA A 41 -5.55 33.50 -8.47
N PRO A 42 -4.22 33.41 -8.47
CA PRO A 42 -3.44 33.72 -9.67
C PRO A 42 -3.89 32.80 -10.82
N SER A 43 -4.07 33.37 -12.01
CA SER A 43 -4.25 32.59 -13.22
C SER A 43 -2.98 31.77 -13.50
N ALA A 44 -3.11 30.70 -14.29
CA ALA A 44 -1.99 29.80 -14.62
C ALA A 44 -0.90 30.44 -15.53
N ASP A 45 -1.00 31.74 -15.82
CA ASP A 45 -0.12 32.48 -16.74
C ASP A 45 1.34 32.62 -16.22
N ALA A 46 1.62 32.25 -14.97
CA ALA A 46 2.97 32.27 -14.39
C ALA A 46 3.93 31.22 -15.00
N GLN A 47 3.42 30.25 -15.77
CA GLN A 47 4.21 29.22 -16.45
C GLN A 47 4.06 29.22 -17.98
N ALA A 48 3.25 30.14 -18.54
CA ALA A 48 3.05 30.24 -19.98
C ALA A 48 4.17 31.04 -20.66
N GLY A 49 4.72 30.52 -21.76
CA GLY A 49 5.75 31.21 -22.55
C GLY A 49 6.78 30.29 -23.22
N PRO A 50 7.73 30.87 -23.97
CA PRO A 50 8.85 30.11 -24.54
C PRO A 50 9.76 29.59 -23.43
N ILE A 51 10.31 28.40 -23.61
CA ILE A 51 11.48 27.98 -22.82
C ILE A 51 12.64 28.90 -23.28
N ASP A 52 13.27 29.64 -22.37
CA ASP A 52 14.28 30.66 -22.73
C ASP A 52 15.46 30.04 -23.50
N ASP A 53 16.07 30.81 -24.41
CA ASP A 53 16.99 30.37 -25.49
C ASP A 53 16.36 29.42 -26.55
N THR A 54 15.05 29.14 -26.52
CA THR A 54 14.39 28.18 -27.45
C THR A 54 13.23 28.76 -28.28
N GLN A 55 12.76 28.00 -29.29
CA GLN A 55 11.59 28.32 -30.12
C GLN A 55 10.30 27.56 -29.72
N CYS A 56 10.28 26.86 -28.57
CA CYS A 56 9.14 26.02 -28.17
C CYS A 56 8.42 26.58 -26.94
N ASN A 57 7.08 26.53 -26.97
CA ASN A 57 6.22 26.80 -25.82
C ASN A 57 6.20 25.58 -24.89
N ILE A 58 6.02 25.81 -23.57
CA ILE A 58 6.01 24.73 -22.56
C ILE A 58 4.80 23.80 -22.75
N GLU A 59 3.65 24.37 -23.10
CA GLU A 59 2.35 23.71 -23.21
C GLU A 59 2.33 22.63 -24.32
N GLU A 60 2.99 22.89 -25.46
CA GLU A 60 3.12 21.94 -26.56
C GLU A 60 3.94 20.70 -26.14
N LEU A 61 5.00 20.91 -25.37
CA LEU A 61 5.87 19.86 -24.85
C LEU A 61 5.17 19.02 -23.79
N GLU A 62 4.43 19.65 -22.86
CA GLU A 62 3.63 18.95 -21.86
C GLU A 62 2.49 18.13 -22.47
N GLN A 63 1.76 18.70 -23.44
CA GLN A 63 0.67 18.00 -24.12
C GLN A 63 1.16 16.77 -24.89
N ALA A 64 2.29 16.88 -25.60
CA ALA A 64 2.89 15.75 -26.30
C ALA A 64 3.50 14.71 -25.33
N ASN A 65 4.02 15.15 -24.18
CA ASN A 65 4.46 14.26 -23.12
C ASN A 65 3.31 13.38 -22.62
N ASP A 66 2.18 13.99 -22.23
CA ASP A 66 1.06 13.27 -21.63
C ASP A 66 0.27 12.40 -22.62
N SER A 67 0.13 12.84 -23.87
CA SER A 67 -0.69 12.14 -24.87
C SER A 67 0.03 10.99 -25.59
N GLN A 68 1.37 10.99 -25.66
CA GLN A 68 2.13 10.00 -26.42
C GLN A 68 3.34 9.42 -25.68
N LEU A 69 4.23 10.28 -25.17
CA LEU A 69 5.56 9.82 -24.72
C LEU A 69 5.53 9.14 -23.35
N TYR A 70 4.87 9.74 -22.35
CA TYR A 70 4.89 9.30 -20.95
C TYR A 70 4.44 7.84 -20.80
N THR A 71 3.31 7.46 -21.37
CA THR A 71 2.79 6.09 -21.26
C THR A 71 3.73 5.07 -21.89
N ILE A 72 4.32 5.36 -23.06
CA ILE A 72 5.24 4.44 -23.72
C ILE A 72 6.56 4.33 -22.95
N LEU A 73 7.11 5.45 -22.47
CA LEU A 73 8.34 5.47 -21.65
C LEU A 73 8.15 4.68 -20.35
N GLN A 74 7.03 4.88 -19.66
CA GLN A 74 6.72 4.17 -18.41
C GLN A 74 6.42 2.68 -18.65
N GLU A 75 5.73 2.30 -19.72
CA GLU A 75 5.59 0.87 -20.09
C GLU A 75 6.95 0.24 -20.41
N LEU A 76 7.82 0.95 -21.12
CA LEU A 76 9.15 0.47 -21.50
C LEU A 76 10.03 0.21 -20.27
N VAL A 77 10.15 1.15 -19.33
CA VAL A 77 11.01 0.99 -18.14
C VAL A 77 10.39 0.14 -17.02
N LEU A 78 9.06 0.15 -16.86
CA LEU A 78 8.40 -0.60 -15.78
C LEU A 78 7.98 -2.03 -16.15
N ARG A 79 7.78 -2.35 -17.44
CA ARG A 79 7.27 -3.68 -17.86
C ARG A 79 8.25 -4.56 -18.63
N THR A 80 9.42 -4.04 -19.03
CA THR A 80 10.39 -4.81 -19.83
C THR A 80 11.67 -5.15 -19.08
N GLU A 81 12.09 -6.42 -19.13
CA GLU A 81 13.30 -6.89 -18.44
C GLU A 81 14.57 -6.14 -18.87
N PHE A 82 14.68 -5.73 -20.14
CA PHE A 82 15.88 -5.06 -20.64
C PHE A 82 16.12 -3.71 -19.96
N PHE A 83 15.09 -2.86 -19.90
CA PHE A 83 15.18 -1.50 -19.35
C PHE A 83 15.08 -1.45 -17.82
N GLN A 84 14.57 -2.50 -17.16
CA GLN A 84 14.63 -2.62 -15.70
C GLN A 84 16.03 -2.90 -15.15
N HIS A 85 16.90 -3.59 -15.90
CA HIS A 85 18.18 -4.10 -15.37
C HIS A 85 19.36 -3.20 -15.76
N PHE A 86 19.94 -2.50 -14.77
CA PHE A 86 21.07 -1.60 -14.91
C PHE A 86 22.32 -2.18 -14.25
N ALA A 87 23.48 -2.09 -14.89
CA ALA A 87 24.75 -2.54 -14.34
C ALA A 87 25.50 -1.35 -13.71
N VAL A 88 25.91 -1.48 -12.45
CA VAL A 88 26.53 -0.38 -11.70
C VAL A 88 27.55 -0.91 -10.68
N ASP A 89 28.58 -0.12 -10.41
CA ASP A 89 29.42 -0.27 -9.23
C ASP A 89 29.02 0.76 -8.16
N LEU A 90 28.65 0.23 -6.99
CA LEU A 90 28.26 0.96 -5.79
C LEU A 90 29.27 0.79 -4.63
N GLU A 91 30.17 -0.19 -4.75
CA GLU A 91 31.21 -0.54 -3.76
C GLU A 91 32.53 0.17 -4.05
N GLN A 92 32.69 0.73 -5.26
CA GLN A 92 33.72 1.71 -5.62
C GLN A 92 33.87 2.77 -4.52
N THR A 93 35.08 2.85 -3.96
CA THR A 93 35.42 3.71 -2.82
C THR A 93 35.49 5.18 -3.24
N CYS A 94 34.89 6.06 -2.44
CA CYS A 94 35.05 7.51 -2.52
C CYS A 94 36.52 7.91 -2.77
N PRO A 95 36.86 8.61 -3.87
CA PRO A 95 38.25 8.98 -4.14
C PRO A 95 38.83 9.90 -3.06
N LEU A 96 38.00 10.77 -2.46
CA LEU A 96 38.35 11.68 -1.36
C LEU A 96 38.64 10.98 -0.01
N SER A 97 38.79 9.65 0.02
CA SER A 97 38.93 8.87 1.26
C SER A 97 40.27 8.13 1.42
N LYS A 98 41.30 8.48 0.65
CA LYS A 98 42.66 7.95 0.80
C LYS A 98 43.64 9.05 1.17
N GLU A 99 44.59 8.71 2.03
CA GLU A 99 45.70 9.56 2.42
C GLU A 99 46.80 9.47 1.34
N ASP A 100 46.95 10.50 0.52
CA ASP A 100 48.13 10.66 -0.31
C ASP A 100 49.33 10.98 0.59
N SER A 101 50.08 9.93 0.91
CA SER A 101 51.41 10.03 1.49
C SER A 101 52.43 9.85 0.37
N GLU A 102 53.30 10.86 0.22
CA GLU A 102 54.46 10.88 -0.68
C GLU A 102 54.17 10.87 -2.20
N GLN A 103 53.78 12.03 -2.74
CA GLN A 103 54.71 12.79 -3.61
C GLN A 103 54.29 14.25 -3.83
N GLU A 104 55.27 15.15 -3.74
CA GLU A 104 55.14 16.56 -4.10
C GLU A 104 55.48 16.73 -5.59
N GLU A 105 54.59 17.32 -6.39
CA GLU A 105 54.97 18.18 -7.53
C GLU A 105 53.84 19.20 -7.77
N GLU A 106 54.21 20.45 -7.98
CA GLU A 106 53.30 21.61 -7.97
C GLU A 106 52.78 21.91 -9.38
N GLU A 107 51.47 22.14 -9.55
CA GLU A 107 50.97 23.00 -10.65
C GLU A 107 49.67 23.70 -10.19
N GLU A 108 49.71 25.04 -10.12
CA GLU A 108 48.61 25.88 -9.65
C GLU A 108 47.56 26.11 -10.74
N PHE A 109 46.29 26.20 -10.35
CA PHE A 109 45.27 26.92 -11.12
C PHE A 109 44.62 27.98 -10.24
N GLU A 110 45.05 29.22 -10.39
CA GLU A 110 44.55 30.37 -9.63
C GLU A 110 43.13 30.77 -10.06
N CYS A 111 42.18 30.74 -9.11
CA CYS A 111 41.04 31.66 -9.12
C CYS A 111 41.38 32.84 -8.21
N ALA A 112 41.94 33.91 -8.78
CA ALA A 112 42.50 35.04 -8.05
C ALA A 112 41.49 35.75 -7.12
N GLY A 113 41.89 35.97 -5.86
CA GLY A 113 40.98 36.36 -4.78
C GLY A 113 40.88 37.86 -4.45
N GLY A 114 39.93 38.18 -3.56
CA GLY A 114 39.76 39.46 -2.85
C GLY A 114 39.55 39.21 -1.35
N PRO A 115 39.76 40.22 -0.48
CA PRO A 115 39.87 40.01 0.96
C PRO A 115 38.55 39.66 1.66
N ALA A 116 38.64 38.87 2.73
CA ALA A 116 37.49 38.39 3.49
C ALA A 116 36.88 39.45 4.42
N GLU A 117 35.56 39.56 4.38
CA GLU A 117 34.68 40.06 5.45
C GLU A 117 33.79 38.89 5.93
N PRO A 118 33.19 38.94 7.15
CA PRO A 118 32.59 37.76 7.78
C PRO A 118 31.35 37.21 7.04
N ASP A 119 31.25 35.88 7.05
CA ASP A 119 30.33 35.07 6.24
C ASP A 119 28.84 35.19 6.65
N PRO A 120 27.93 35.60 5.73
CA PRO A 120 26.49 35.67 5.96
C PRO A 120 25.69 34.50 5.36
N LEU A 121 26.29 33.36 5.01
CA LEU A 121 25.61 32.23 4.33
C LEU A 121 24.51 31.50 5.14
N LEU A 122 24.33 31.80 6.43
CA LEU A 122 23.39 31.07 7.30
C LEU A 122 21.90 31.40 7.07
N ASP A 123 21.55 32.64 6.71
CA ASP A 123 20.13 33.04 6.59
C ASP A 123 19.50 32.72 5.22
N ALA A 124 20.31 32.53 4.17
CA ALA A 124 19.82 32.34 2.79
C ALA A 124 19.04 31.03 2.56
N PHE A 125 19.08 30.08 3.50
CA PHE A 125 18.35 28.80 3.44
C PHE A 125 17.37 28.58 4.61
N GLY A 126 17.08 29.62 5.41
CA GLY A 126 15.93 29.62 6.32
C GLY A 126 16.02 28.65 7.50
N MET A 127 17.19 28.52 8.14
CA MET A 127 17.36 27.75 9.38
C MET A 127 18.03 28.59 10.48
N ALA A 128 17.20 29.36 11.21
CA ALA A 128 17.62 29.99 12.46
C ALA A 128 17.33 29.05 13.65
N GLU A 129 18.37 28.72 14.43
CA GLU A 129 18.23 28.05 15.72
C GLU A 129 18.21 29.10 16.85
N GLU A 130 17.21 29.08 17.73
CA GLU A 130 17.20 29.90 18.94
C GLU A 130 17.86 29.14 20.11
N GLU A 131 18.99 29.65 20.63
CA GLU A 131 19.58 29.14 21.88
C GLU A 131 18.70 29.49 23.11
N PRO A 132 18.37 28.52 23.99
CA PRO A 132 17.73 28.81 25.26
C PRO A 132 18.74 29.27 26.32
N ALA A 133 18.69 30.55 26.71
CA ALA A 133 19.56 31.14 27.71
C ALA A 133 19.39 30.58 29.14
N GLU A 134 20.45 30.67 29.95
CA GLU A 134 20.48 30.27 31.37
C GLU A 134 19.47 31.03 32.27
N PRO A 135 18.91 30.37 33.30
CA PRO A 135 18.39 31.01 34.49
C PRO A 135 19.30 30.74 35.71
N ALA A 136 20.30 31.58 35.95
CA ALA A 136 21.11 31.51 37.17
C ALA A 136 20.35 32.03 38.41
N CYS A 137 20.40 31.29 39.53
CA CYS A 137 19.98 31.81 40.84
C CYS A 137 20.72 31.11 42.00
N HIS A 138 21.21 31.89 42.97
CA HIS A 138 22.13 31.42 44.04
C HIS A 138 21.43 30.79 45.26
N VAL A 139 22.02 29.72 45.81
CA VAL A 139 22.38 29.55 47.24
C VAL A 139 23.66 28.66 47.24
N ASP A 140 24.87 29.17 47.44
CA ASP A 140 25.52 29.73 48.64
C ASP A 140 26.14 28.67 49.60
N THR A 141 27.28 29.05 50.17
CA THR A 141 28.15 28.50 51.23
C THR A 141 27.60 27.40 52.18
N SER A 142 28.41 26.49 52.78
CA SER A 142 29.88 26.33 52.83
C SER A 142 30.31 25.00 53.52
N ALA A 143 31.63 24.77 53.56
CA ALA A 143 32.38 24.17 54.68
C ALA A 143 32.28 22.65 54.98
N GLN A 144 33.46 22.01 54.93
CA GLN A 144 34.12 21.25 56.04
C GLN A 144 33.45 19.92 56.53
N GLU A 145 34.18 18.88 56.96
CA GLU A 145 35.62 18.76 57.29
C GLU A 145 36.11 17.30 57.32
N PHE A 146 37.43 17.10 57.14
CA PHE A 146 38.27 15.98 57.64
C PHE A 146 37.90 14.51 57.28
N GLN A 147 38.80 13.52 57.37
CA GLN A 147 40.25 13.53 57.66
C GLN A 147 41.00 12.56 56.72
N ALA A 148 42.32 12.73 56.60
CA ALA A 148 43.20 11.85 55.81
C ALA A 148 43.80 10.72 56.67
N ASP A 149 44.46 9.75 56.01
CA ASP A 149 45.77 9.33 56.50
C ASP A 149 46.73 8.93 55.36
N ASN A 150 48.03 8.93 55.68
CA ASN A 150 49.19 8.67 54.79
C ASN A 150 49.69 7.20 55.00
N PRO A 151 50.81 6.66 54.43
CA PRO A 151 52.00 7.35 53.92
C PRO A 151 52.71 6.76 52.65
N PHE A 152 53.83 7.38 52.28
CA PHE A 152 54.99 6.82 51.52
C PHE A 152 54.79 6.26 50.09
N MET A 153 54.90 7.15 49.09
CA MET A 153 56.14 7.25 48.28
C MET A 153 56.23 8.63 47.58
N THR A 154 57.41 9.04 47.13
CA THR A 154 57.75 10.48 47.00
C THR A 154 58.35 10.93 45.65
N THR A 155 57.81 12.06 45.15
CA THR A 155 58.48 13.17 44.43
C THR A 155 59.22 12.94 43.10
N ALA A 156 58.72 13.56 42.01
CA ALA A 156 59.43 14.50 41.10
C ALA A 156 58.56 14.80 39.84
N THR A 157 57.75 15.86 39.74
CA THR A 157 58.02 17.31 39.49
C THR A 157 58.25 17.75 38.02
N SER A 158 57.34 18.61 37.52
CA SER A 158 57.54 19.73 36.56
C SER A 158 57.74 19.38 35.06
N SER A 159 57.57 20.29 34.07
CA SER A 159 57.39 21.77 34.07
C SER A 159 56.69 22.34 32.81
N THR A 160 55.80 23.34 33.01
CA THR A 160 55.49 24.60 32.25
C THR A 160 55.81 24.82 30.74
N THR A 161 55.09 25.82 30.14
CA THR A 161 55.32 26.57 28.86
C THR A 161 55.09 25.82 27.52
N SER A 162 54.62 26.43 26.41
CA SER A 162 54.11 27.79 26.09
C SER A 162 53.32 27.85 24.76
N SER A 163 52.44 28.84 24.58
CA SER A 163 51.79 29.27 23.31
C SER A 163 52.75 30.13 22.41
N PRO A 164 52.42 30.62 21.18
CA PRO A 164 51.12 30.68 20.46
C PRO A 164 51.17 30.42 18.91
N SER A 165 50.12 30.85 18.18
CA SER A 165 49.93 30.93 16.69
C SER A 165 49.78 29.59 15.92
N ASN A 166 48.75 29.36 15.09
CA ASN A 166 48.20 30.06 13.89
C ASN A 166 49.11 29.88 12.64
N THR A 167 48.69 29.43 11.45
CA THR A 167 47.34 29.30 10.83
C THR A 167 47.10 27.90 10.14
N PRO A 168 46.45 27.65 8.97
CA PRO A 168 45.27 26.76 8.97
C PRO A 168 45.24 25.61 7.92
N HIS A 169 44.84 24.39 8.32
CA HIS A 169 44.46 23.30 7.40
C HIS A 169 43.26 22.50 7.93
N THR A 170 42.06 23.10 7.95
CA THR A 170 40.84 22.44 8.46
C THR A 170 39.58 22.80 7.66
N GLN A 171 39.50 22.38 6.40
CA GLN A 171 38.23 22.29 5.65
C GLN A 171 38.05 20.91 5.00
N SER A 172 39.04 20.38 4.26
CA SER A 172 39.01 19.01 3.75
C SER A 172 38.85 17.97 4.88
N GLN A 173 39.62 18.12 5.96
CA GLN A 173 39.52 17.26 7.14
C GLN A 173 38.19 17.46 7.89
N ALA A 174 37.60 18.66 7.85
CA ALA A 174 36.30 18.95 8.47
C ALA A 174 35.14 18.29 7.69
N LEU A 175 35.19 18.29 6.36
CA LEU A 175 34.22 17.57 5.52
C LEU A 175 34.29 16.05 5.75
N TYR A 176 35.49 15.48 5.88
CA TYR A 176 35.67 14.07 6.18
C TYR A 176 35.19 13.70 7.61
N GLU A 177 35.45 14.55 8.61
CA GLU A 177 34.93 14.37 9.98
C GLU A 177 33.40 14.53 10.05
N LEU A 178 32.82 15.55 9.40
CA LEU A 178 31.36 15.73 9.32
C LEU A 178 30.67 14.52 8.67
N SER A 179 31.29 13.93 7.63
CA SER A 179 30.79 12.69 7.02
C SER A 179 30.78 11.47 7.97
N LYS A 180 31.54 11.51 9.08
CA LYS A 180 31.62 10.46 10.11
C LYS A 180 30.79 10.74 11.37
N GLN A 181 30.37 11.99 11.59
CA GLN A 181 29.53 12.34 12.75
C GLN A 181 28.04 12.05 12.49
N GLY A 182 27.65 11.79 11.24
CA GLY A 182 26.45 11.01 10.93
C GLY A 182 26.67 9.51 11.22
N PHE A 183 25.86 8.96 12.15
CA PHE A 183 25.80 7.54 12.55
C PHE A 183 27.05 6.91 13.19
N GLN A 184 27.05 6.83 14.53
CA GLN A 184 27.73 5.77 15.28
C GLN A 184 26.78 4.96 16.18
N SER A 185 25.89 4.20 15.55
CA SER A 185 25.13 3.10 16.19
C SER A 185 25.34 1.79 15.42
N LYS A 186 26.51 1.15 15.62
CA LYS A 186 26.90 -0.11 14.99
C LYS A 186 26.10 -1.32 15.51
N GLU A 187 24.82 -1.39 15.16
CA GLU A 187 24.08 -2.66 14.98
C GLU A 187 22.79 -2.54 14.16
N GLN A 188 22.38 -1.34 13.72
CA GLN A 188 21.26 -1.17 12.76
C GLN A 188 21.66 -1.35 11.28
N ALA A 189 22.90 -1.74 10.99
CA ALA A 189 23.34 -2.17 9.66
C ALA A 189 22.86 -3.61 9.31
N GLY A 190 21.59 -3.90 9.62
CA GLY A 190 20.94 -5.20 9.42
C GLY A 190 20.61 -5.51 7.96
N ALA A 191 21.63 -5.48 7.10
CA ALA A 191 21.63 -5.86 5.68
C ALA A 191 20.37 -5.46 4.89
N PHE A 192 20.39 -4.28 4.26
CA PHE A 192 19.53 -4.02 3.10
C PHE A 192 19.95 -4.97 1.96
N GLN A 193 19.36 -6.16 1.94
CA GLN A 193 19.62 -7.15 0.90
C GLN A 193 19.09 -6.60 -0.41
N TRP A 194 20.01 -6.23 -1.30
CA TRP A 194 19.71 -6.04 -2.71
C TRP A 194 18.87 -7.21 -3.21
N LYS A 195 17.74 -6.91 -3.85
CA LYS A 195 16.98 -7.91 -4.62
C LYS A 195 17.72 -8.22 -5.92
N GLN A 196 18.90 -8.85 -5.78
CA GLN A 196 19.60 -9.49 -6.88
C GLN A 196 18.77 -10.69 -7.32
N GLN A 197 18.41 -10.73 -8.59
CA GLN A 197 17.96 -11.94 -9.23
C GLN A 197 19.22 -12.66 -9.72
N THR A 198 19.61 -13.73 -9.03
CA THR A 198 20.65 -14.64 -9.53
C THR A 198 20.17 -15.34 -10.80
N ASP A 199 21.13 -15.81 -11.60
CA ASP A 199 20.95 -16.60 -12.82
C ASP A 199 20.39 -15.87 -14.06
N LEU A 200 21.10 -14.83 -14.51
CA LEU A 200 21.29 -14.58 -15.95
C LEU A 200 22.76 -14.86 -16.31
N VAL A 201 22.97 -15.83 -17.21
CA VAL A 201 24.31 -16.25 -17.66
C VAL A 201 24.64 -15.56 -18.98
N GLU A 202 25.75 -14.82 -19.03
CA GLU A 202 26.23 -14.23 -20.28
C GLU A 202 26.52 -15.30 -21.35
N PRO A 203 25.98 -15.19 -22.57
CA PRO A 203 26.43 -15.99 -23.70
C PRO A 203 27.84 -15.54 -24.10
N LYS A 204 28.85 -16.38 -23.81
CA LYS A 204 30.27 -16.07 -24.05
C LYS A 204 30.52 -15.55 -25.48
N PRO A 205 31.30 -14.46 -25.66
CA PRO A 205 31.73 -14.05 -26.98
C PRO A 205 32.63 -15.12 -27.61
N LEU A 206 32.35 -15.48 -28.87
CA LEU A 206 33.16 -16.40 -29.66
C LEU A 206 34.46 -15.72 -30.11
N GLY A 207 35.41 -15.60 -29.18
CA GLY A 207 36.72 -14.99 -29.42
C GLY A 207 37.51 -15.72 -30.50
N ALA A 208 37.85 -14.99 -31.56
CA ALA A 208 38.66 -15.51 -32.66
C ALA A 208 40.07 -15.92 -32.18
N LYS A 209 40.57 -17.06 -32.70
CA LYS A 209 42.00 -17.40 -32.64
C LYS A 209 42.48 -17.83 -34.02
N ASN A 210 43.32 -17.00 -34.62
CA ASN A 210 44.02 -17.32 -35.86
C ASN A 210 44.94 -18.53 -35.67
N LYS A 211 44.95 -19.43 -36.65
CA LYS A 211 46.20 -20.05 -37.13
C LYS A 211 46.08 -20.53 -38.57
N GLU A 212 47.22 -20.60 -39.24
CA GLU A 212 47.33 -20.53 -40.69
C GLU A 212 47.29 -21.90 -41.39
N ASN A 213 46.95 -21.83 -42.69
CA ASN A 213 47.45 -22.65 -43.80
C ASN A 213 47.07 -24.14 -43.93
N GLN A 214 46.86 -24.48 -45.21
CA GLN A 214 46.93 -25.80 -45.85
C GLN A 214 45.80 -26.80 -45.45
N ASP A 215 45.16 -27.53 -46.38
CA ASP A 215 45.49 -27.75 -47.80
C ASP A 215 44.26 -27.81 -48.75
N THR A 216 44.57 -27.84 -50.05
CA THR A 216 43.66 -27.97 -51.20
C THR A 216 43.59 -29.44 -51.71
N PRO A 217 42.78 -29.83 -52.72
CA PRO A 217 41.47 -29.34 -53.23
C PRO A 217 40.45 -30.48 -53.57
N VAL A 218 39.28 -30.13 -54.15
CA VAL A 218 38.59 -30.88 -55.25
C VAL A 218 37.90 -32.25 -54.88
N THR A 219 36.76 -32.70 -55.42
CA THR A 219 36.02 -32.46 -56.70
C THR A 219 34.48 -32.66 -56.58
N SER A 220 33.68 -31.85 -57.28
CA SER A 220 32.41 -32.23 -57.98
C SER A 220 31.18 -32.77 -57.17
N SER A 221 29.94 -32.89 -57.70
CA SER A 221 29.46 -32.76 -59.10
C SER A 221 27.97 -32.33 -59.27
N THR A 222 27.72 -31.37 -60.19
CA THR A 222 26.63 -31.28 -61.22
C THR A 222 25.10 -31.19 -60.91
N THR A 223 24.54 -29.98 -61.15
CA THR A 223 23.34 -29.64 -62.00
C THR A 223 21.89 -30.01 -61.56
N SER A 224 20.79 -29.38 -62.07
CA SER A 224 20.58 -28.53 -63.28
C SER A 224 19.42 -27.48 -63.23
N LYS A 225 19.61 -26.30 -63.86
CA LYS A 225 18.69 -25.53 -64.79
C LYS A 225 17.27 -25.08 -64.29
N GLN A 226 16.55 -24.06 -64.82
CA GLN A 226 16.62 -23.06 -65.93
C GLN A 226 15.74 -21.82 -65.51
N SER A 227 15.99 -20.52 -65.79
CA SER A 227 15.74 -19.70 -67.02
C SER A 227 14.33 -19.80 -67.65
N ALA A 228 13.65 -18.76 -68.21
CA ALA A 228 13.88 -17.30 -68.48
C ALA A 228 12.59 -16.69 -69.15
N LYS A 229 12.33 -15.37 -69.42
CA LYS A 229 12.72 -14.01 -68.93
C LYS A 229 11.99 -12.91 -69.81
N THR A 230 11.63 -11.73 -69.27
CA THR A 230 11.22 -10.45 -69.98
C THR A 230 9.87 -10.45 -70.76
N THR A 231 9.20 -9.33 -71.15
CA THR A 231 9.53 -7.87 -71.28
C THR A 231 8.28 -6.92 -71.28
N ASN A 232 8.42 -5.69 -70.75
CA ASN A 232 7.84 -4.33 -71.10
C ASN A 232 6.30 -4.14 -71.40
N ILE A 233 5.65 -2.99 -71.08
CA ILE A 233 5.81 -1.63 -71.70
C ILE A 233 5.10 -0.49 -70.87
N LYS A 234 5.79 0.65 -70.63
CA LYS A 234 5.33 2.08 -70.40
C LYS A 234 4.30 2.45 -69.29
N LYS A 235 4.14 3.73 -68.86
CA LYS A 235 5.00 4.94 -68.62
C LYS A 235 4.10 6.06 -68.00
N GLU A 236 4.67 7.25 -67.72
CA GLU A 236 4.11 8.48 -67.07
C GLU A 236 4.22 8.42 -65.53
N GLU A 237 5.05 9.20 -64.79
CA GLU A 237 5.43 10.65 -64.80
C GLU A 237 4.36 11.54 -64.14
N GLU A 238 4.64 12.56 -63.31
CA GLU A 238 5.84 13.10 -62.61
C GLU A 238 5.30 13.84 -61.32
N ASP A 239 6.02 14.46 -60.39
CA ASP A 239 7.21 15.34 -60.41
C ASP A 239 7.97 15.32 -59.05
N ASP A 240 9.25 15.68 -59.08
CA ASP A 240 10.08 15.97 -57.89
C ASP A 240 10.16 17.49 -57.62
N CYS A 241 10.61 17.88 -56.42
CA CYS A 241 10.99 19.27 -56.14
C CYS A 241 12.16 19.38 -55.15
N ALA A 242 13.36 19.08 -55.64
CA ALA A 242 14.62 19.43 -54.98
C ALA A 242 15.20 20.72 -55.58
N LEU A 243 15.91 21.51 -54.76
CA LEU A 243 16.76 22.61 -55.22
C LEU A 243 18.04 22.67 -54.37
N ASP A 244 19.17 22.44 -55.02
CA ASP A 244 20.51 22.63 -54.46
C ASP A 244 20.93 24.11 -54.46
N ILE A 245 21.86 24.46 -53.57
CA ILE A 245 22.79 25.58 -53.79
C ILE A 245 24.20 25.13 -53.39
N ASP A 246 25.01 24.77 -54.39
CA ASP A 246 26.48 24.71 -54.27
C ASP A 246 27.08 26.13 -54.39
N ALA A 247 28.19 26.39 -53.68
CA ALA A 247 29.41 27.01 -54.24
C ALA A 247 30.53 27.19 -53.20
N ASP A 248 31.77 26.88 -53.60
CA ASP A 248 33.01 27.11 -52.85
C ASP A 248 33.18 28.53 -52.28
N HIS A 249 33.85 28.63 -51.12
CA HIS A 249 35.13 29.36 -51.03
C HIS A 249 36.00 28.83 -49.86
N ASN A 250 37.33 28.86 -50.05
CA ASN A 250 38.31 28.35 -49.07
C ASN A 250 38.39 29.25 -47.81
N ASN A 251 38.49 28.65 -46.62
CA ASN A 251 39.76 28.39 -45.93
C ASN A 251 39.53 28.07 -44.43
N GLY A 252 40.37 27.20 -43.85
CA GLY A 252 40.33 26.84 -42.42
C GLY A 252 39.70 25.47 -42.15
N GLN A 253 40.52 24.52 -41.71
CA GLN A 253 40.05 23.27 -41.12
C GLN A 253 39.74 23.55 -39.65
N GLN A 254 38.46 23.67 -39.26
CA GLN A 254 38.09 23.61 -37.84
C GLN A 254 38.33 22.18 -37.33
N GLN A 255 39.43 21.95 -36.60
CA GLN A 255 39.79 20.60 -36.18
C GLN A 255 39.06 20.21 -34.90
N TRP A 256 37.78 19.85 -35.05
CA TRP A 256 37.00 19.18 -34.00
C TRP A 256 37.80 18.05 -33.36
N LEU A 257 37.71 17.92 -32.03
CA LEU A 257 38.33 16.81 -31.31
C LEU A 257 37.89 15.47 -31.93
N PRO A 258 38.79 14.46 -32.02
CA PRO A 258 38.46 13.18 -32.67
C PRO A 258 37.19 12.56 -32.10
N GLU A 259 36.42 11.84 -32.92
CA GLU A 259 35.11 11.26 -32.51
C GLU A 259 35.21 10.35 -31.27
N ALA A 260 36.42 9.81 -30.99
CA ALA A 260 36.74 9.07 -29.77
C ALA A 260 36.68 9.89 -28.46
N PHE A 261 36.81 11.23 -28.51
CA PHE A 261 36.79 12.10 -27.33
C PHE A 261 35.46 12.01 -26.55
N TRP A 262 34.35 12.01 -27.28
CA TRP A 262 32.97 11.95 -26.77
C TRP A 262 32.51 10.53 -26.41
N MET A 263 33.35 9.49 -26.59
CA MET A 263 32.97 8.09 -26.30
C MET A 263 32.92 7.78 -24.80
N ASP A 264 33.66 8.54 -24.00
CA ASP A 264 33.98 8.35 -22.58
C ASP A 264 33.45 9.54 -21.76
N MET A 265 32.13 9.80 -21.80
CA MET A 265 31.54 10.97 -21.09
C MET A 265 31.39 10.78 -19.57
N CYS A 266 31.43 9.53 -19.10
CA CYS A 266 31.40 9.15 -17.69
C CYS A 266 32.28 7.91 -17.53
N SER A 267 32.77 7.65 -16.32
CA SER A 267 33.70 6.54 -16.06
C SER A 267 33.14 5.18 -16.49
N HIS A 268 33.80 4.56 -17.47
CA HIS A 268 33.40 3.26 -18.03
C HIS A 268 33.33 2.17 -16.94
N VAL A 269 32.25 1.39 -16.97
CA VAL A 269 32.07 0.22 -16.09
C VAL A 269 32.94 -0.93 -16.59
N THR A 270 34.24 -0.85 -16.30
CA THR A 270 35.20 -1.92 -16.66
C THR A 270 34.81 -3.23 -15.99
N ALA A 271 34.86 -4.33 -16.75
CA ALA A 271 34.36 -5.65 -16.33
C ALA A 271 35.31 -6.36 -15.34
N GLY A 272 35.45 -5.79 -14.13
CA GLY A 272 36.32 -6.30 -13.06
C GLY A 272 35.60 -6.42 -11.72
N GLY A 273 35.27 -7.64 -11.32
CA GLY A 273 35.04 -8.04 -9.91
C GLY A 273 33.75 -7.56 -9.22
N THR A 274 33.47 -6.26 -9.21
CA THR A 274 32.53 -5.61 -8.26
C THR A 274 31.21 -5.13 -8.87
N THR A 275 31.10 -5.06 -10.20
CA THR A 275 29.88 -4.63 -10.90
C THR A 275 28.67 -5.51 -10.54
N LYS A 276 27.54 -4.89 -10.20
CA LYS A 276 26.28 -5.57 -9.89
C LYS A 276 25.18 -5.14 -10.84
N ILE A 277 24.36 -6.11 -11.28
CA ILE A 277 23.11 -5.83 -11.99
C ILE A 277 22.02 -5.57 -10.94
N VAL A 278 21.36 -4.42 -11.05
CA VAL A 278 20.29 -3.96 -10.16
C VAL A 278 19.00 -3.83 -10.96
N ASN A 279 17.90 -4.35 -10.44
CA ASN A 279 16.57 -4.11 -10.99
C ASN A 279 16.02 -2.77 -10.46
N LEU A 280 15.85 -1.80 -11.35
CA LEU A 280 15.43 -0.43 -11.04
C LEU A 280 13.97 -0.37 -10.53
N ALA A 281 13.07 -1.19 -11.09
CA ALA A 281 11.66 -1.22 -10.69
C ALA A 281 11.47 -1.73 -9.24
N LEU A 282 12.39 -2.56 -8.74
CA LEU A 282 12.45 -2.98 -7.34
C LEU A 282 13.13 -1.96 -6.41
N ASN A 283 13.83 -0.96 -6.94
CA ASN A 283 14.61 0.03 -6.20
C ASN A 283 14.34 1.49 -6.66
N PRO A 284 13.07 1.96 -6.71
CA PRO A 284 12.72 3.29 -7.23
C PRO A 284 13.24 4.43 -6.35
N GLU A 285 13.51 5.60 -6.94
CA GLU A 285 13.93 6.81 -6.22
C GLU A 285 12.82 7.33 -5.29
N ARG A 286 13.17 7.64 -4.02
CA ARG A 286 12.25 8.12 -2.96
C ARG A 286 13.01 8.94 -1.92
N ASN A 287 12.29 9.65 -1.04
CA ASN A 287 12.90 10.22 0.15
C ASN A 287 13.51 9.12 1.05
N THR A 288 14.81 9.23 1.36
CA THR A 288 15.54 8.30 2.23
C THR A 288 15.91 8.90 3.58
N GLY A 289 15.56 10.17 3.83
CA GLY A 289 16.04 10.95 4.98
C GLY A 289 17.48 11.46 4.83
N TYR A 290 18.20 11.10 3.76
CA TYR A 290 19.54 11.59 3.48
C TYR A 290 19.50 13.07 3.04
N ASN A 291 20.09 13.96 3.85
CA ASN A 291 20.22 15.37 3.53
C ASN A 291 21.31 15.59 2.46
N GLY A 292 20.90 15.60 1.19
CA GLY A 292 21.79 15.77 0.03
C GLY A 292 22.27 17.19 -0.27
N THR A 293 21.95 18.20 0.54
CA THR A 293 22.32 19.60 0.23
C THR A 293 23.84 19.79 0.11
N HIS A 294 24.62 19.15 0.99
CA HIS A 294 26.09 19.18 0.92
C HIS A 294 26.64 18.58 -0.38
N LEU A 295 25.98 17.55 -0.94
CA LEU A 295 26.37 16.90 -2.19
C LEU A 295 26.12 17.84 -3.39
N TRP A 296 24.96 18.49 -3.43
CA TRP A 296 24.67 19.46 -4.48
C TRP A 296 25.57 20.69 -4.38
N ASN A 297 25.83 21.20 -3.17
CA ASN A 297 26.78 22.28 -2.94
C ASN A 297 28.18 21.90 -3.47
N ALA A 298 28.68 20.70 -3.15
CA ALA A 298 29.94 20.20 -3.74
C ALA A 298 29.88 20.12 -5.27
N ILE A 299 28.80 19.59 -5.86
CA ILE A 299 28.63 19.53 -7.32
C ILE A 299 28.72 20.93 -7.97
N TYR A 300 28.09 21.97 -7.38
CA TYR A 300 28.17 23.33 -7.91
C TYR A 300 29.51 24.02 -7.58
N GLN A 301 30.11 23.78 -6.41
CA GLN A 301 31.36 24.42 -5.96
C GLN A 301 32.62 23.83 -6.61
N GLU A 302 32.78 22.50 -6.58
CA GLU A 302 33.93 21.76 -7.16
C GLU A 302 33.97 21.82 -8.69
N ASN A 303 32.97 22.44 -9.33
CA ASN A 303 32.90 22.68 -10.77
C ASN A 303 32.68 24.17 -11.11
N CYS A 304 32.84 25.07 -10.13
CA CYS A 304 32.75 26.53 -10.24
C CYS A 304 31.44 27.09 -10.84
N ILE A 305 30.33 26.36 -10.70
CA ILE A 305 29.03 26.67 -11.31
C ILE A 305 28.24 27.62 -10.40
N GLY A 306 28.49 28.93 -10.52
CA GLY A 306 27.92 29.95 -9.63
C GLY A 306 26.39 30.04 -9.59
N ILE A 307 25.85 30.40 -8.42
CA ILE A 307 24.44 30.74 -8.17
C ILE A 307 24.39 32.22 -7.75
N ALA A 308 23.45 33.00 -8.30
CA ALA A 308 23.31 34.41 -7.95
C ALA A 308 22.47 34.57 -6.67
N SER A 309 22.95 35.39 -5.72
CA SER A 309 22.27 35.63 -4.45
C SER A 309 21.23 36.75 -4.57
N THR A 310 19.94 36.42 -4.56
CA THR A 310 18.84 37.40 -4.59
C THR A 310 18.32 37.71 -3.18
N ASN A 311 18.98 38.66 -2.49
CA ASN A 311 18.43 39.25 -1.27
C ASN A 311 17.40 40.33 -1.63
N SER A 312 16.11 40.10 -1.35
CA SER A 312 15.05 41.11 -1.62
C SER A 312 14.25 41.47 -0.37
N ASN A 313 14.79 42.42 0.40
CA ASN A 313 14.06 43.07 1.49
C ASN A 313 13.86 44.56 1.16
N THR A 314 12.75 44.91 0.48
CA THR A 314 12.10 46.25 0.52
C THR A 314 10.86 46.34 -0.38
N ASN A 315 9.98 47.29 -0.09
CA ASN A 315 8.82 47.65 -0.93
C ASN A 315 9.22 48.59 -2.08
N THR A 316 8.65 48.41 -3.28
CA THR A 316 8.13 49.53 -4.11
C THR A 316 7.19 49.04 -5.21
N ASN A 317 6.24 49.89 -5.61
CA ASN A 317 5.39 49.65 -6.80
C ASN A 317 6.07 50.21 -8.05
N THR A 318 6.09 49.46 -9.16
CA THR A 318 5.73 49.94 -10.52
C THR A 318 5.64 48.78 -11.52
N GLN A 319 5.20 49.06 -12.75
CA GLN A 319 4.89 48.04 -13.77
C GLN A 319 5.90 48.03 -14.93
N ASP A 320 5.95 46.88 -15.61
CA ASP A 320 6.05 46.72 -17.08
C ASP A 320 7.44 46.56 -17.76
N LYS A 321 7.53 45.47 -18.54
CA LYS A 321 8.35 45.24 -19.77
C LYS A 321 9.90 45.28 -19.77
N SER A 322 10.44 44.04 -19.78
CA SER A 322 11.22 43.43 -20.89
C SER A 322 12.61 43.97 -21.33
N VAL A 323 13.57 43.02 -21.36
CA VAL A 323 14.81 42.98 -22.20
C VAL A 323 16.03 43.80 -21.72
N LEU A 324 17.03 43.07 -21.15
CA LEU A 324 18.45 43.41 -20.93
C LEU A 324 18.79 44.51 -19.88
N PRO A 325 20.02 44.54 -19.30
CA PRO A 325 21.01 43.46 -19.05
C PRO A 325 21.24 43.23 -17.54
N PHE A 326 22.14 42.31 -17.15
CA PHE A 326 22.53 42.10 -15.74
C PHE A 326 23.63 43.08 -15.30
N VAL A 327 23.44 43.71 -14.13
CA VAL A 327 24.41 44.54 -13.40
C VAL A 327 24.26 44.25 -11.91
N ASP A 328 25.37 44.14 -11.17
CA ASP A 328 25.38 43.93 -9.71
C ASP A 328 25.05 45.21 -8.92
N ASP A 329 24.61 45.09 -7.67
CA ASP A 329 24.22 46.21 -6.78
C ASP A 329 25.32 47.27 -6.56
N ASN A 330 26.59 46.94 -6.84
CA ASN A 330 27.71 47.89 -6.82
C ASN A 330 27.94 48.61 -8.17
N ASN A 331 27.01 48.51 -9.11
CA ASN A 331 27.07 49.08 -10.47
C ASN A 331 28.33 48.66 -11.25
N LYS A 332 28.69 47.37 -11.14
CA LYS A 332 29.69 46.70 -12.00
C LYS A 332 28.99 45.72 -12.94
N GLU A 333 29.45 45.68 -14.18
CA GLU A 333 29.03 44.67 -15.16
C GLU A 333 29.53 43.29 -14.72
N VAL A 334 28.61 42.34 -14.56
CA VAL A 334 28.93 40.93 -14.35
C VAL A 334 29.11 40.29 -15.73
N GLN A 335 30.22 39.60 -15.94
CA GLN A 335 30.52 38.96 -17.23
C GLN A 335 29.39 37.97 -17.63
N PRO A 336 28.91 38.00 -18.89
CA PRO A 336 27.89 37.07 -19.35
C PRO A 336 28.48 35.66 -19.48
N ARG A 337 27.83 34.67 -18.84
CA ARG A 337 28.23 33.24 -18.95
C ARG A 337 28.24 32.78 -20.41
N CYS A 338 29.23 31.98 -20.76
CA CYS A 338 29.35 31.35 -22.07
C CYS A 338 28.13 30.43 -22.34
N PHE A 339 27.82 30.18 -23.61
CA PHE A 339 26.64 29.41 -24.00
C PHE A 339 26.70 27.97 -23.44
N GLU A 340 27.89 27.40 -23.44
CA GLU A 340 28.24 26.05 -22.98
C GLU A 340 28.03 25.92 -21.46
N GLU A 341 28.47 26.91 -20.68
CA GLU A 341 28.26 26.99 -19.23
C GLU A 341 26.77 27.12 -18.89
N ARG A 342 26.02 27.92 -19.67
CA ARG A 342 24.57 28.04 -19.51
C ARG A 342 23.89 26.71 -19.80
N VAL A 343 24.26 26.01 -20.88
CA VAL A 343 23.72 24.67 -21.19
C VAL A 343 24.04 23.68 -20.07
N LEU A 344 25.28 23.64 -19.59
CA LEU A 344 25.70 22.75 -18.50
C LEU A 344 24.93 23.01 -17.20
N TYR A 345 24.83 24.27 -16.78
CA TYR A 345 24.06 24.67 -15.60
C TYR A 345 22.58 24.27 -15.73
N ARG A 346 21.94 24.50 -16.89
CA ARG A 346 20.53 24.16 -17.11
C ARG A 346 20.28 22.66 -17.11
N LEU A 347 21.22 21.84 -17.62
CA LEU A 347 21.14 20.37 -17.54
C LEU A 347 21.22 19.86 -16.09
N LEU A 348 22.19 20.36 -15.31
CA LEU A 348 22.38 19.97 -13.91
C LEU A 348 21.26 20.48 -12.99
N SER A 349 20.81 21.72 -13.20
CA SER A 349 19.65 22.32 -12.53
C SER A 349 18.35 21.55 -12.81
N GLY A 350 18.14 21.11 -14.06
CA GLY A 350 16.99 20.27 -14.42
C GLY A 350 17.01 18.89 -13.75
N LEU A 351 18.19 18.26 -13.62
CA LEU A 351 18.33 17.01 -12.85
C LEU A 351 18.06 17.22 -11.35
N HIS A 352 18.66 18.24 -10.75
CA HIS A 352 18.43 18.58 -9.33
C HIS A 352 16.93 18.83 -9.06
N THR A 353 16.25 19.48 -10.00
CA THR A 353 14.79 19.69 -9.98
C THR A 353 14.04 18.36 -10.02
N SER A 354 14.40 17.43 -10.92
CA SER A 354 13.74 16.11 -11.04
C SER A 354 13.88 15.24 -9.79
N THR A 355 15.06 15.17 -9.17
CA THR A 355 15.25 14.45 -7.90
C THR A 355 14.50 15.14 -6.75
N THR A 356 14.48 16.47 -6.70
CA THR A 356 13.72 17.22 -5.67
C THR A 356 12.21 17.01 -5.80
N LEU A 357 11.67 16.98 -7.03
CA LEU A 357 10.27 16.62 -7.31
C LEU A 357 9.96 15.17 -6.89
N SER A 358 10.87 14.24 -7.15
CA SER A 358 10.79 12.84 -6.71
C SER A 358 10.65 12.71 -5.20
N ILE A 359 11.47 13.46 -4.46
CA ILE A 359 11.46 13.54 -2.99
C ILE A 359 10.17 14.20 -2.50
N ALA A 360 9.73 15.31 -3.11
CA ALA A 360 8.48 15.99 -2.76
C ALA A 360 7.24 15.11 -3.03
N LYS A 361 7.26 14.29 -4.09
CA LYS A 361 6.19 13.35 -4.45
C LYS A 361 6.13 12.15 -3.50
N HIS A 362 7.28 11.69 -3.01
CA HIS A 362 7.42 10.54 -2.12
C HIS A 362 8.02 10.96 -0.77
N TYR A 363 7.45 12.00 -0.14
CA TYR A 363 8.08 12.68 0.99
C TYR A 363 7.82 11.99 2.32
N TYR A 364 6.55 11.78 2.67
CA TYR A 364 6.16 11.19 3.94
C TYR A 364 6.05 9.67 3.81
N MET A 365 6.75 8.93 4.67
CA MET A 365 6.61 7.46 4.74
C MET A 365 5.24 7.04 5.31
N PRO A 366 4.78 5.81 5.00
CA PRO A 366 3.58 5.21 5.61
C PRO A 366 3.65 5.22 7.15
N SER A 367 2.56 5.59 7.82
CA SER A 367 2.46 5.73 9.27
C SER A 367 1.09 5.26 9.74
N LYS A 368 1.07 4.27 10.66
CA LYS A 368 -0.18 3.66 11.15
C LYS A 368 -0.97 4.63 12.03
N ARG A 369 -0.32 5.32 12.98
CA ARG A 369 -0.92 6.31 13.88
C ARG A 369 -1.52 7.48 13.10
N LYS A 370 -0.77 8.05 12.15
CA LYS A 370 -1.25 9.19 11.34
C LYS A 370 -1.99 8.76 10.05
N GLY A 371 -2.51 7.53 10.02
CA GLY A 371 -3.44 7.02 9.01
C GLY A 371 -2.91 6.88 7.57
N ARG A 372 -1.59 7.05 7.35
CA ARG A 372 -0.91 7.06 6.05
C ARG A 372 -0.53 5.65 5.60
N ILE A 373 -0.90 5.27 4.37
CA ILE A 373 -0.76 3.89 3.88
C ILE A 373 0.31 3.70 2.80
N ASN A 374 0.68 4.78 2.11
CA ASN A 374 1.69 4.81 1.05
C ASN A 374 2.75 5.87 1.37
N TRP A 375 3.74 6.02 0.48
CA TRP A 375 4.51 7.27 0.43
C TRP A 375 3.57 8.38 -0.04
N GLU A 376 3.50 9.47 0.72
CA GLU A 376 2.56 10.57 0.48
C GLU A 376 3.30 11.87 0.13
N PRO A 377 2.75 12.68 -0.80
CA PRO A 377 3.39 13.89 -1.27
C PRO A 377 3.37 15.00 -0.23
N ASN A 378 4.37 15.88 -0.31
CA ASN A 378 4.43 17.13 0.44
C ASN A 378 4.44 18.34 -0.52
N PRO A 379 3.26 18.84 -0.93
CA PRO A 379 3.14 20.03 -1.78
C PRO A 379 3.72 21.32 -1.16
N GLN A 380 3.79 21.38 0.18
CA GLN A 380 4.37 22.51 0.91
C GLN A 380 5.89 22.56 0.68
N TYR A 381 6.59 21.43 0.90
CA TYR A 381 8.03 21.28 0.62
C TYR A 381 8.41 21.57 -0.84
N PHE A 382 7.49 21.29 -1.78
CA PHE A 382 7.61 21.68 -3.19
C PHE A 382 7.50 23.21 -3.38
N MET A 383 6.44 23.85 -2.88
CA MET A 383 6.26 25.31 -3.05
C MET A 383 7.37 26.11 -2.38
N GLU A 384 7.85 25.69 -1.20
CA GLU A 384 9.00 26.28 -0.49
C GLU A 384 10.29 26.33 -1.33
N ARG A 385 10.41 25.51 -2.39
CA ARG A 385 11.61 25.39 -3.23
C ARG A 385 11.44 25.93 -4.65
N PHE A 386 10.21 26.06 -5.14
CA PHE A 386 9.93 26.39 -6.55
C PHE A 386 8.95 27.54 -6.77
N LYS A 387 8.22 28.01 -5.74
CA LYS A 387 7.27 29.13 -5.87
C LYS A 387 7.96 30.41 -6.34
N ASP A 388 9.09 30.72 -5.71
CA ASP A 388 9.86 31.94 -5.95
C ASP A 388 11.09 31.67 -6.87
N HIS A 389 11.19 30.44 -7.39
CA HIS A 389 12.26 29.95 -8.29
C HIS A 389 11.71 29.17 -9.50
N PRO A 390 10.88 29.78 -10.37
CA PRO A 390 10.29 29.12 -11.54
C PRO A 390 11.35 28.71 -12.60
N GLU A 391 12.54 29.31 -12.60
CA GLU A 391 13.65 29.00 -13.49
C GLU A 391 14.12 27.54 -13.39
N TYR A 392 14.05 26.93 -12.20
CA TYR A 392 14.40 25.51 -12.02
C TYR A 392 13.43 24.59 -12.77
N ILE A 393 12.14 24.93 -12.79
CA ILE A 393 11.12 24.21 -13.58
C ILE A 393 11.35 24.44 -15.09
N ARG A 394 11.80 25.63 -15.52
CA ARG A 394 12.21 25.85 -16.92
C ARG A 394 13.44 25.01 -17.31
N ASN A 395 14.37 24.80 -16.40
CA ASN A 395 15.58 23.98 -16.61
C ASN A 395 15.27 22.47 -16.68
N LEU A 396 14.24 22.00 -15.96
CA LEU A 396 13.68 20.65 -16.14
C LEU A 396 13.16 20.44 -17.57
N HIS A 397 12.38 21.38 -18.09
CA HIS A 397 11.84 21.31 -19.46
C HIS A 397 12.94 21.39 -20.52
N PHE A 398 13.92 22.30 -20.35
CA PHE A 398 15.11 22.37 -21.21
C PHE A 398 15.88 21.04 -21.24
N SER A 399 16.11 20.43 -20.08
CA SER A 399 16.77 19.11 -20.00
C SER A 399 16.01 18.03 -20.77
N TYR A 400 14.67 18.01 -20.65
CA TYR A 400 13.84 17.03 -21.35
C TYR A 400 13.91 17.21 -22.88
N VAL A 401 13.89 18.45 -23.38
CA VAL A 401 14.10 18.78 -24.80
C VAL A 401 15.44 18.24 -25.32
N VAL A 402 16.53 18.42 -24.56
CA VAL A 402 17.87 17.94 -24.96
C VAL A 402 17.89 16.41 -25.09
N LEU A 403 17.31 15.67 -24.12
CA LEU A 403 17.22 14.21 -24.21
C LEU A 403 16.27 13.75 -25.35
N LEU A 404 15.19 14.48 -25.64
CA LEU A 404 14.32 14.19 -26.78
C LEU A 404 15.00 14.42 -28.14
N ARG A 405 15.83 15.48 -28.28
CA ARG A 405 16.62 15.71 -29.50
C ARG A 405 17.71 14.65 -29.68
N ALA A 406 18.33 14.19 -28.60
CA ALA A 406 19.19 13.00 -28.63
C ALA A 406 18.42 11.75 -29.09
N LEU A 407 17.21 11.48 -28.55
CA LEU A 407 16.41 10.32 -28.95
C LEU A 407 16.13 10.34 -30.47
N LYS A 408 15.71 11.50 -31.01
CA LYS A 408 15.47 11.68 -32.45
C LYS A 408 16.71 11.42 -33.31
N LYS A 409 17.89 11.82 -32.84
CA LYS A 409 19.17 11.60 -33.53
C LYS A 409 19.64 10.14 -33.44
N ALA A 410 19.33 9.45 -32.34
CA ALA A 410 19.59 8.03 -32.15
C ALA A 410 18.60 7.10 -32.86
N THR A 411 17.44 7.59 -33.34
CA THR A 411 16.40 6.77 -33.99
C THR A 411 16.94 5.76 -35.02
N PRO A 412 17.82 6.12 -35.99
CA PRO A 412 18.31 5.16 -36.99
C PRO A 412 19.15 4.02 -36.40
N PHE A 413 19.83 4.26 -35.27
CA PHE A 413 20.58 3.25 -34.52
C PHE A 413 19.62 2.38 -33.69
N LEU A 414 18.78 3.01 -32.87
CA LEU A 414 17.89 2.32 -31.92
C LEU A 414 16.81 1.47 -32.63
N TYR A 415 16.35 1.86 -33.81
CA TYR A 415 15.38 1.07 -34.61
C TYR A 415 15.97 -0.27 -35.11
N ASN A 416 17.29 -0.32 -35.26
CA ASN A 416 18.05 -1.48 -35.72
C ASN A 416 18.80 -2.20 -34.59
N TYR A 417 18.73 -1.69 -33.36
CA TYR A 417 19.36 -2.31 -32.18
C TYR A 417 18.58 -3.57 -31.77
N GLU A 418 19.28 -4.69 -31.62
CA GLU A 418 18.66 -5.97 -31.27
C GLU A 418 18.68 -6.17 -29.75
N ILE A 419 17.50 -6.07 -29.13
CA ILE A 419 17.32 -6.32 -27.70
C ILE A 419 17.39 -7.83 -27.43
N ARG A 420 18.25 -8.24 -26.49
CA ARG A 420 18.42 -9.62 -26.03
C ARG A 420 18.70 -9.70 -24.52
N THR A 421 17.75 -10.20 -23.74
CA THR A 421 17.91 -10.71 -22.36
C THR A 421 17.99 -12.23 -22.35
N GLY A 422 17.49 -12.89 -23.41
CA GLY A 422 17.32 -14.34 -23.49
C GLY A 422 15.86 -14.79 -23.26
N ASN A 423 14.98 -13.86 -22.87
CA ASN A 423 13.55 -14.08 -22.78
C ASN A 423 12.86 -13.50 -24.03
N ILE A 424 12.64 -14.36 -25.03
CA ILE A 424 12.15 -13.97 -26.38
C ILE A 424 10.89 -13.09 -26.31
N VAL A 425 9.96 -13.35 -25.39
CA VAL A 425 8.71 -12.58 -25.24
C VAL A 425 8.97 -11.17 -24.69
N GLN A 426 9.92 -11.03 -23.78
CA GLN A 426 10.34 -9.74 -23.22
C GLN A 426 11.20 -8.96 -24.21
N ASP A 427 12.06 -9.64 -24.96
CA ASP A 427 12.89 -9.07 -26.02
C ASP A 427 12.03 -8.52 -27.19
N GLU A 428 11.01 -9.28 -27.61
CA GLU A 428 10.04 -8.85 -28.61
C GLU A 428 9.17 -7.68 -28.09
N ALA A 429 8.66 -7.77 -26.86
CA ALA A 429 7.87 -6.69 -26.25
C ALA A 429 8.66 -5.38 -26.09
N ALA A 430 9.92 -5.46 -25.64
CA ALA A 430 10.82 -4.32 -25.55
C ALA A 430 11.14 -3.73 -26.92
N THR A 431 11.36 -4.57 -27.93
CA THR A 431 11.61 -4.13 -29.31
C THR A 431 10.39 -3.43 -29.90
N ILE A 432 9.18 -3.94 -29.67
CA ILE A 432 7.92 -3.33 -30.12
C ILE A 432 7.67 -1.99 -29.41
N LEU A 433 7.85 -1.92 -28.09
CA LEU A 433 7.65 -0.68 -27.33
C LEU A 433 8.70 0.39 -27.67
N LEU A 434 9.97 0.00 -27.86
CA LEU A 434 11.01 0.92 -28.32
C LEU A 434 10.70 1.44 -29.74
N LYS A 435 10.29 0.58 -30.68
CA LYS A 435 9.88 1.03 -32.02
C LYS A 435 8.66 1.95 -31.96
N ARG A 436 7.65 1.62 -31.16
CA ARG A 436 6.48 2.48 -30.93
C ARG A 436 6.84 3.85 -30.32
N LEU A 437 7.89 3.93 -29.50
CA LEU A 437 8.44 5.20 -29.01
C LEU A 437 9.08 6.00 -30.15
N LEU A 438 9.91 5.36 -30.98
CA LEU A 438 10.61 5.97 -32.12
C LEU A 438 9.66 6.39 -33.26
N ASP A 439 8.57 5.63 -33.45
CA ASP A 439 7.49 5.88 -34.41
C ASP A 439 6.43 6.87 -33.86
N SER A 440 6.65 7.47 -32.69
CA SER A 440 5.74 8.48 -32.13
C SER A 440 5.66 9.73 -33.02
N SER A 441 4.45 10.29 -33.17
CA SER A 441 4.25 11.34 -34.18
C SER A 441 5.05 12.60 -33.85
N ILE A 442 5.28 12.90 -32.56
CA ILE A 442 6.15 14.01 -32.16
C ILE A 442 7.56 13.89 -32.76
N LEU A 443 8.23 12.74 -32.68
CA LEU A 443 9.57 12.56 -33.26
C LEU A 443 9.56 12.75 -34.78
N GLN A 444 8.47 12.38 -35.46
CA GLN A 444 8.35 12.43 -36.91
C GLN A 444 7.93 13.81 -37.46
N SER A 445 6.91 14.46 -36.87
CA SER A 445 6.22 15.62 -37.47
C SER A 445 6.45 16.97 -36.77
N CYS A 446 7.04 17.00 -35.57
CA CYS A 446 7.27 18.25 -34.86
C CYS A 446 8.65 18.84 -35.23
N SER A 447 8.69 20.06 -35.79
CA SER A 447 9.93 20.79 -36.05
C SER A 447 10.27 21.79 -34.93
N SER A 448 9.26 22.41 -34.29
CA SER A 448 9.42 23.39 -33.19
C SER A 448 10.11 22.78 -31.97
N VAL A 449 9.61 21.64 -31.46
CA VAL A 449 10.13 21.01 -30.22
C VAL A 449 11.61 20.62 -30.33
N PHE A 450 12.12 20.20 -31.49
CA PHE A 450 13.55 19.90 -31.65
C PHE A 450 14.38 21.10 -32.11
N GLY A 451 13.78 22.09 -32.77
CA GLY A 451 14.43 23.39 -33.03
C GLY A 451 14.75 24.18 -31.76
N ALA A 452 14.21 23.74 -30.61
CA ALA A 452 14.36 24.39 -29.32
C ALA A 452 15.80 24.41 -28.75
N PHE A 453 16.59 23.34 -28.93
CA PHE A 453 18.02 23.33 -28.58
C PHE A 453 18.80 22.93 -29.82
N ASP A 454 19.82 23.70 -30.23
CA ASP A 454 20.67 23.36 -31.36
C ASP A 454 22.10 23.01 -30.90
N GLU A 455 22.49 21.74 -30.98
CA GLU A 455 23.83 21.32 -30.59
C GLU A 455 24.93 21.95 -31.47
N THR A 456 24.59 22.46 -32.66
CA THR A 456 25.58 23.05 -33.57
C THR A 456 26.07 24.43 -33.12
N LEU A 457 25.36 25.09 -32.20
CA LEU A 457 25.79 26.37 -31.61
C LEU A 457 26.84 26.20 -30.50
N MET A 458 26.91 25.01 -29.88
CA MET A 458 27.92 24.71 -28.85
C MET A 458 29.34 24.83 -29.42
N PHE A 459 30.22 25.49 -28.67
CA PHE A 459 31.63 25.74 -28.96
C PHE A 459 31.90 26.64 -30.19
N ARG A 460 30.89 27.28 -30.79
CA ARG A 460 31.10 28.19 -31.95
C ARG A 460 31.74 29.53 -31.58
N GLN A 461 31.34 30.17 -30.47
CA GLN A 461 31.69 31.58 -30.23
C GLN A 461 33.19 31.80 -29.98
N GLU A 462 33.88 30.82 -29.40
CA GLU A 462 35.34 30.83 -29.21
C GLU A 462 36.10 30.54 -30.51
N LEU A 463 35.61 29.59 -31.33
CA LEU A 463 36.19 29.28 -32.65
C LEU A 463 36.21 30.46 -33.64
N GLU A 464 35.49 31.55 -33.34
CA GLU A 464 35.47 32.79 -34.13
C GLU A 464 36.31 33.93 -33.53
N ASN A 465 36.78 33.83 -32.26
CA ASN A 465 37.41 34.96 -31.54
C ASN A 465 38.65 34.63 -30.67
N THR A 466 38.91 33.37 -30.34
CA THR A 466 40.06 32.91 -29.51
C THR A 466 40.85 31.79 -30.20
N ASN A 467 41.91 31.28 -29.56
CA ASN A 467 42.79 30.30 -30.21
C ASN A 467 42.18 28.89 -30.21
N GLU A 468 42.62 28.04 -31.13
CA GLU A 468 42.16 26.64 -31.25
C GLU A 468 42.49 25.80 -29.99
N SER A 469 43.47 26.21 -29.18
CA SER A 469 43.74 25.67 -27.84
C SER A 469 42.60 25.89 -26.86
N ASP A 470 41.92 27.02 -26.96
CA ASP A 470 41.07 27.56 -25.90
C ASP A 470 39.70 26.85 -25.96
N ALA A 471 39.15 26.71 -27.17
CA ALA A 471 37.96 25.91 -27.44
C ALA A 471 38.17 24.40 -27.14
N ILE A 472 39.40 23.89 -27.30
CA ILE A 472 39.75 22.51 -26.89
C ILE A 472 39.77 22.39 -25.36
N ALA A 473 40.33 23.38 -24.65
CA ALA A 473 40.31 23.42 -23.19
C ALA A 473 38.87 23.53 -22.65
N LEU A 474 37.99 24.33 -23.27
CA LEU A 474 36.58 24.41 -22.91
C LEU A 474 35.84 23.08 -23.12
N GLN A 475 36.10 22.36 -24.22
CA GLN A 475 35.56 21.01 -24.45
C GLN A 475 36.07 20.00 -23.42
N GLN A 476 37.35 20.08 -23.03
CA GLN A 476 37.94 19.25 -21.98
C GLN A 476 37.36 19.55 -20.59
N SER A 477 37.17 20.83 -20.25
CA SER A 477 36.53 21.28 -19.01
C SER A 477 35.06 20.80 -18.92
N PHE A 478 34.27 21.04 -19.97
CA PHE A 478 32.88 20.59 -20.06
C PHE A 478 32.75 19.06 -19.90
N LYS A 479 33.67 18.29 -20.50
CA LYS A 479 33.76 16.83 -20.30
C LYS A 479 34.20 16.47 -18.87
N GLY A 480 35.17 17.21 -18.32
CA GLY A 480 35.72 17.01 -16.98
C GLY A 480 34.66 17.08 -15.89
N VAL A 481 33.71 18.01 -15.98
CA VAL A 481 32.60 18.14 -15.02
C VAL A 481 31.78 16.85 -14.88
N PHE A 482 31.49 16.13 -15.98
CA PHE A 482 30.74 14.87 -15.89
C PHE A 482 31.54 13.74 -15.21
N HIS A 483 32.86 13.70 -15.39
CA HIS A 483 33.74 12.77 -14.67
C HIS A 483 33.93 13.16 -13.18
N ASN A 484 34.01 14.46 -12.88
CA ASN A 484 34.09 14.96 -11.52
C ASN A 484 32.80 14.63 -10.74
N ILE A 485 31.62 14.95 -11.30
CA ILE A 485 30.33 14.60 -10.69
C ILE A 485 30.18 13.08 -10.54
N SER A 486 30.60 12.29 -11.53
CA SER A 486 30.62 10.82 -11.42
C SER A 486 31.49 10.32 -10.25
N SER A 487 32.57 11.03 -9.93
CA SER A 487 33.51 10.73 -8.83
C SER A 487 32.99 11.22 -7.47
N ILE A 488 32.37 12.41 -7.42
CA ILE A 488 31.67 12.94 -6.24
C ILE A 488 30.52 12.01 -5.84
N LEU A 489 29.80 11.44 -6.81
CA LEU A 489 28.76 10.45 -6.57
C LEU A 489 29.28 9.15 -5.90
N ASP A 490 30.57 8.82 -5.99
CA ASP A 490 31.12 7.68 -5.27
C ASP A 490 31.23 7.89 -3.75
N CYS A 491 31.23 9.14 -3.30
CA CYS A 491 31.23 9.53 -1.89
C CYS A 491 29.82 9.56 -1.25
N VAL A 492 28.76 9.33 -2.04
CA VAL A 492 27.38 9.27 -1.52
C VAL A 492 27.16 7.99 -0.70
N GLN A 493 26.99 8.16 0.62
CA GLN A 493 26.76 7.06 1.55
C GLN A 493 25.43 6.33 1.29
N CYS A 494 24.38 7.08 0.89
CA CYS A 494 23.08 6.49 0.57
C CYS A 494 23.13 5.74 -0.77
N GLN A 495 23.24 4.42 -0.70
CA GLN A 495 23.34 3.50 -1.84
C GLN A 495 22.22 3.69 -2.90
N GLN A 496 21.01 4.06 -2.46
CA GLN A 496 19.88 4.32 -3.35
C GLN A 496 20.02 5.66 -4.10
N CYS A 497 20.54 6.71 -3.44
CA CYS A 497 20.88 7.97 -4.09
C CYS A 497 22.08 7.80 -5.05
N LYS A 498 23.10 7.02 -4.64
CA LYS A 498 24.27 6.67 -5.47
C LYS A 498 23.87 5.94 -6.77
N LEU A 499 22.92 5.00 -6.68
CA LEU A 499 22.33 4.29 -7.82
C LEU A 499 21.68 5.24 -8.83
N HIS A 500 20.71 6.06 -8.38
CA HIS A 500 19.96 6.95 -9.27
C HIS A 500 20.82 8.10 -9.82
N GLY A 501 21.74 8.63 -9.02
CA GLY A 501 22.73 9.63 -9.46
C GLY A 501 23.65 9.11 -10.57
N LYS A 502 24.28 7.94 -10.39
CA LYS A 502 25.15 7.34 -11.43
C LYS A 502 24.36 6.99 -12.70
N MET A 503 23.12 6.51 -12.56
CA MET A 503 22.23 6.25 -13.71
C MET A 503 21.90 7.54 -14.48
N ALA A 504 21.53 8.62 -13.78
CA ALA A 504 21.21 9.89 -14.40
C ALA A 504 22.41 10.51 -15.12
N MET A 505 23.59 10.55 -14.48
CA MET A 505 24.82 11.04 -15.11
C MET A 505 25.14 10.30 -16.41
N LEU A 506 25.09 8.96 -16.40
CA LEU A 506 25.32 8.18 -17.61
C LEU A 506 24.25 8.45 -18.69
N GLY A 507 23.00 8.71 -18.29
CA GLY A 507 21.92 9.10 -19.21
C GLY A 507 22.15 10.44 -19.90
N TYR A 508 22.56 11.47 -19.16
CA TYR A 508 22.93 12.78 -19.73
C TYR A 508 24.21 12.68 -20.59
N GLY A 509 25.25 11.97 -20.11
CA GLY A 509 26.47 11.71 -20.87
C GLY A 509 26.20 10.97 -22.20
N THR A 510 25.30 9.98 -22.18
CA THR A 510 24.83 9.27 -23.38
C THR A 510 24.09 10.22 -24.33
N ALA A 511 23.22 11.09 -23.82
CA ALA A 511 22.50 12.07 -24.64
C ALA A 511 23.48 13.02 -25.37
N LEU A 512 24.49 13.52 -24.66
CA LEU A 512 25.53 14.41 -25.23
C LEU A 512 26.42 13.65 -26.24
N LYS A 513 26.80 12.41 -25.95
CA LYS A 513 27.52 11.51 -26.88
C LYS A 513 26.73 11.31 -28.19
N ILE A 514 25.42 11.09 -28.11
CA ILE A 514 24.53 11.00 -29.29
C ILE A 514 24.47 12.34 -30.05
N LEU A 515 24.45 13.47 -29.33
CA LEU A 515 24.37 14.80 -29.94
C LEU A 515 25.67 15.22 -30.64
N PHE A 516 26.85 14.87 -30.14
CA PHE A 516 28.12 15.29 -30.77
C PHE A 516 28.73 14.27 -31.75
N ILE A 517 28.38 12.98 -31.66
CA ILE A 517 28.88 11.96 -32.61
C ILE A 517 28.01 11.92 -33.90
N LYS A 518 28.63 11.65 -35.05
CA LYS A 518 27.93 11.49 -36.34
C LYS A 518 27.10 10.19 -36.34
N PRO A 519 25.87 10.16 -36.90
CA PRO A 519 25.03 8.96 -36.91
C PRO A 519 25.66 7.70 -37.52
N SER A 520 26.63 7.84 -38.42
CA SER A 520 27.39 6.74 -39.02
C SER A 520 28.52 6.16 -38.16
N ALA A 521 28.91 6.87 -37.08
CA ALA A 521 29.97 6.47 -36.14
C ALA A 521 29.43 6.14 -34.74
N LEU A 522 28.13 6.40 -34.49
CA LEU A 522 27.50 6.19 -33.19
C LEU A 522 27.50 4.71 -32.78
N GLN A 523 28.14 4.41 -31.65
CA GLN A 523 28.08 3.12 -30.97
C GLN A 523 27.70 3.35 -29.51
N LEU A 524 26.67 2.64 -29.06
CA LEU A 524 26.14 2.70 -27.70
C LEU A 524 26.15 1.31 -27.06
N GLU A 525 26.63 1.23 -25.82
CA GLU A 525 26.59 0.01 -25.01
C GLU A 525 25.21 -0.22 -24.40
N ARG A 526 24.93 -1.46 -23.98
CA ARG A 526 23.68 -1.84 -23.28
C ARG A 526 23.36 -0.89 -22.13
N ASN A 527 24.37 -0.53 -21.34
CA ASN A 527 24.17 0.25 -20.12
C ASN A 527 23.87 1.73 -20.41
N GLU A 528 24.45 2.29 -21.47
CA GLU A 528 24.15 3.63 -21.98
C GLU A 528 22.70 3.73 -22.45
N ILE A 529 22.23 2.75 -23.24
CA ILE A 529 20.85 2.68 -23.74
C ILE A 529 19.85 2.58 -22.59
N VAL A 530 20.13 1.75 -21.57
CA VAL A 530 19.29 1.62 -20.37
C VAL A 530 19.27 2.90 -19.55
N ALA A 531 20.42 3.53 -19.30
CA ALA A 531 20.51 4.79 -18.54
C ALA A 531 19.81 5.96 -19.23
N PHE A 532 20.01 6.11 -20.54
CA PHE A 532 19.40 7.16 -21.37
C PHE A 532 17.87 7.09 -21.35
N ILE A 533 17.30 5.90 -21.62
CA ILE A 533 15.84 5.71 -21.64
C ILE A 533 15.23 5.85 -20.24
N ASN A 534 15.88 5.38 -19.17
CA ASN A 534 15.40 5.58 -17.81
C ASN A 534 15.44 7.06 -17.39
N THR A 535 16.48 7.81 -17.78
CA THR A 535 16.60 9.24 -17.47
C THR A 535 15.55 10.05 -18.24
N LEU A 536 15.31 9.72 -19.52
CA LEU A 536 14.23 10.31 -20.31
C LEU A 536 12.84 10.02 -19.70
N ALA A 537 12.58 8.77 -19.28
CA ALA A 537 11.34 8.39 -18.59
C ALA A 537 11.16 9.11 -17.24
N LYS A 538 12.25 9.36 -16.51
CA LYS A 538 12.25 10.12 -15.25
C LYS A 538 11.94 11.60 -15.45
N LEU A 539 12.55 12.26 -16.43
CA LEU A 539 12.21 13.65 -16.76
C LEU A 539 10.75 13.78 -17.24
N SER A 540 10.30 12.86 -18.10
CA SER A 540 8.91 12.74 -18.55
C SER A 540 7.90 12.60 -17.39
N GLN A 541 8.27 11.87 -16.33
CA GLN A 541 7.50 11.78 -15.10
C GLN A 541 7.53 13.08 -14.29
N SER A 542 8.71 13.68 -14.07
CA SER A 542 8.82 14.86 -13.21
C SER A 542 8.10 16.09 -13.76
N ILE A 543 7.96 16.23 -15.09
CA ILE A 543 7.11 17.25 -15.71
C ILE A 543 5.64 17.12 -15.24
N ARG A 544 5.12 15.89 -15.09
CA ARG A 544 3.78 15.66 -14.49
C ARG A 544 3.77 15.90 -12.99
N GLU A 545 4.83 15.54 -12.28
CA GLU A 545 4.95 15.75 -10.83
C GLU A 545 4.83 17.25 -10.46
N VAL A 546 5.35 18.17 -11.29
CA VAL A 546 5.18 19.63 -11.11
C VAL A 546 3.70 20.02 -11.05
N ARG A 547 2.90 19.63 -12.06
CA ARG A 547 1.47 19.99 -12.14
C ARG A 547 0.66 19.31 -11.03
N GLU A 548 0.93 18.04 -10.75
CA GLU A 548 0.26 17.31 -9.68
C GLU A 548 0.55 17.91 -8.29
N LEU A 549 1.79 18.33 -8.00
CA LEU A 549 2.15 18.98 -6.73
C LEU A 549 1.60 20.42 -6.64
N THR A 550 1.64 21.20 -7.72
CA THR A 550 1.05 22.54 -7.80
C THR A 550 -0.44 22.52 -7.50
N HIS A 551 -1.18 21.58 -8.13
CA HIS A 551 -2.61 21.40 -7.88
C HIS A 551 -2.90 21.00 -6.43
N LEU A 552 -2.15 20.02 -5.89
CA LEU A 552 -2.32 19.57 -4.50
C LEU A 552 -1.98 20.65 -3.46
N TYR A 553 -1.16 21.64 -3.79
CA TYR A 553 -0.93 22.81 -2.94
C TYR A 553 -2.14 23.78 -2.96
N TRP A 554 -2.56 24.23 -4.14
CA TRP A 554 -3.62 25.23 -4.24
C TRP A 554 -4.97 24.74 -3.72
N MET A 555 -5.28 23.45 -3.86
CA MET A 555 -6.43 22.82 -3.20
C MET A 555 -6.39 23.01 -1.67
N ARG A 556 -5.23 22.77 -1.03
CA ARG A 556 -5.07 22.90 0.42
C ARG A 556 -5.16 24.35 0.90
N GLU A 557 -4.59 25.30 0.16
CA GLU A 557 -4.73 26.72 0.50
C GLU A 557 -6.16 27.24 0.28
N GLN A 558 -6.89 26.76 -0.73
CA GLN A 558 -8.32 27.08 -0.89
C GLN A 558 -9.17 26.51 0.25
N GLU A 559 -8.96 25.25 0.65
CA GLU A 559 -9.61 24.66 1.83
C GLU A 559 -9.32 25.46 3.11
N LYS A 560 -8.07 25.89 3.29
CA LYS A 560 -7.63 26.69 4.45
C LYS A 560 -8.26 28.08 4.45
N GLN A 561 -8.29 28.76 3.31
CA GLN A 561 -8.96 30.07 3.17
C GLN A 561 -10.47 29.95 3.41
N GLN A 562 -11.12 28.90 2.88
CA GLN A 562 -12.53 28.65 3.15
C GLN A 562 -12.78 28.43 4.65
N ARG A 563 -11.97 27.59 5.32
CA ARG A 563 -12.08 27.38 6.78
C ARG A 563 -11.90 28.66 7.60
N GLU A 564 -11.03 29.58 7.19
CA GLU A 564 -10.90 30.89 7.86
C GLU A 564 -12.08 31.84 7.55
N ILE A 565 -12.65 31.80 6.34
CA ILE A 565 -13.90 32.50 6.00
C ILE A 565 -15.07 31.95 6.82
N ASP A 566 -15.16 30.63 6.99
CA ASP A 566 -16.21 29.96 7.76
C ASP A 566 -16.09 30.30 9.26
N LYS A 567 -14.87 30.30 9.82
CA LYS A 567 -14.58 30.79 11.18
C LYS A 567 -14.96 32.26 11.37
N ALA A 568 -14.60 33.13 10.42
CA ALA A 568 -14.97 34.55 10.46
C ALA A 568 -16.50 34.74 10.40
N THR A 569 -17.19 33.93 9.60
CA THR A 569 -18.65 33.94 9.48
C THR A 569 -19.33 33.41 10.75
N LEU A 570 -18.80 32.35 11.38
CA LEU A 570 -19.28 31.88 12.70
C LEU A 570 -19.20 33.00 13.74
N ASN A 571 -18.05 33.66 13.85
CA ASN A 571 -17.82 34.74 14.82
C ASN A 571 -18.71 35.97 14.58
N ALA A 572 -19.12 36.24 13.33
CA ALA A 572 -20.04 37.33 13.00
C ALA A 572 -21.51 37.05 13.38
N THR A 573 -21.89 35.78 13.55
CA THR A 573 -23.30 35.37 13.71
C THR A 573 -23.83 35.54 15.14
N THR A 574 -22.98 35.88 16.11
CA THR A 574 -23.31 35.91 17.55
C THR A 574 -23.88 37.25 18.06
N VAL A 575 -24.21 38.21 17.20
CA VAL A 575 -24.68 39.55 17.62
C VAL A 575 -25.92 40.03 16.85
N SER A 576 -26.92 40.47 17.61
CA SER A 576 -28.13 41.20 17.19
C SER A 576 -29.17 40.45 16.36
N SER A 577 -30.24 40.03 17.03
CA SER A 577 -31.57 39.99 16.42
C SER A 577 -31.99 41.40 15.96
N HIS A 578 -32.62 41.54 14.80
CA HIS A 578 -33.74 42.47 14.55
C HIS A 578 -34.54 41.96 13.35
N ALA A 579 -35.85 42.12 13.38
CA ALA A 579 -36.74 41.70 12.30
C ALA A 579 -37.29 42.92 11.56
N GLU A 580 -37.24 42.91 10.23
CA GLU A 580 -38.05 43.81 9.42
C GLU A 580 -38.40 43.17 8.07
N SER A 581 -39.62 43.42 7.59
CA SER A 581 -40.20 42.75 6.44
C SER A 581 -40.60 43.76 5.35
N ILE A 582 -40.14 43.58 4.12
CA ILE A 582 -40.53 44.40 2.97
C ILE A 582 -41.09 43.47 1.86
N PRO A 583 -42.23 43.80 1.21
CA PRO A 583 -43.06 42.80 0.54
C PRO A 583 -42.79 42.65 -0.96
N ILE A 584 -42.95 41.42 -1.47
CA ILE A 584 -43.07 41.15 -2.90
C ILE A 584 -44.49 41.57 -3.35
N THR A 585 -44.60 42.71 -4.03
CA THR A 585 -45.86 43.19 -4.58
C THR A 585 -46.18 42.55 -5.93
N LYS A 586 -47.47 42.22 -6.14
CA LYS A 586 -47.96 41.46 -7.29
C LYS A 586 -48.28 42.38 -8.47
N ALA A 587 -47.34 42.55 -9.39
CA ALA A 587 -47.54 43.23 -10.67
C ALA A 587 -46.62 42.63 -11.76
N GLY A 588 -47.06 42.64 -13.04
CA GLY A 588 -46.17 42.36 -14.18
C GLY A 588 -46.26 40.99 -14.85
N TRP A 589 -47.32 40.20 -14.66
CA TRP A 589 -47.64 39.08 -15.56
C TRP A 589 -48.11 39.61 -16.93
N ASP A 590 -47.19 40.09 -17.76
CA ASP A 590 -47.31 40.23 -19.24
C ASP A 590 -46.01 40.83 -19.82
N SER A 591 -45.01 39.99 -20.12
CA SER A 591 -43.97 40.25 -21.15
C SER A 591 -42.88 39.16 -21.22
N TRP A 592 -42.54 38.49 -20.12
CA TRP A 592 -41.46 37.49 -20.10
C TRP A 592 -41.98 36.06 -20.28
N ASN A 593 -41.88 35.63 -21.54
CA ASN A 593 -41.54 34.28 -22.01
C ASN A 593 -42.24 33.05 -21.39
N THR A 594 -43.17 32.49 -22.15
CA THR A 594 -43.51 31.05 -22.08
C THR A 594 -42.33 30.14 -22.41
N VAL A 595 -41.30 30.64 -23.10
CA VAL A 595 -40.05 29.92 -23.38
C VAL A 595 -39.27 29.65 -22.08
N ASP A 596 -39.13 30.65 -21.21
CA ASP A 596 -38.38 30.52 -19.95
C ASP A 596 -39.12 29.58 -18.97
N GLY A 597 -40.46 29.63 -18.96
CA GLY A 597 -41.29 28.64 -18.27
C GLY A 597 -41.16 27.22 -18.84
N ALA A 598 -41.01 27.08 -20.16
CA ALA A 598 -40.76 25.79 -20.80
C ALA A 598 -39.36 25.24 -20.48
N ILE A 599 -38.31 26.07 -20.58
CA ILE A 599 -36.94 25.71 -20.17
C ILE A 599 -36.95 25.31 -18.69
N GLY A 600 -37.61 26.07 -17.82
CA GLY A 600 -37.74 25.75 -16.40
C GLY A 600 -38.41 24.39 -16.14
N ALA A 601 -39.43 24.02 -16.93
CA ALA A 601 -40.08 22.72 -16.89
C ALA A 601 -39.21 21.59 -17.45
N ILE A 602 -38.52 21.81 -18.57
CA ILE A 602 -37.63 20.84 -19.23
C ILE A 602 -36.42 20.55 -18.33
N ALA A 603 -35.77 21.58 -17.78
CA ALA A 603 -34.71 21.44 -16.78
C ALA A 603 -35.23 20.86 -15.44
N ALA A 604 -36.53 20.87 -15.17
CA ALA A 604 -37.11 20.16 -14.03
C ALA A 604 -37.39 18.68 -14.34
N LEU A 605 -37.67 18.33 -15.60
CA LEU A 605 -37.69 16.94 -16.07
C LEU A 605 -36.30 16.31 -16.02
N GLU A 606 -35.24 17.02 -16.42
CA GLU A 606 -33.85 16.54 -16.27
C GLU A 606 -33.46 16.40 -14.80
N ARG A 607 -33.70 17.42 -13.95
CA ARG A 607 -33.34 17.36 -12.53
C ARG A 607 -34.06 16.26 -11.76
N GLN A 608 -35.28 15.90 -12.17
CA GLN A 608 -36.03 14.74 -11.67
C GLN A 608 -35.74 13.44 -12.44
N LYS A 609 -34.83 13.49 -13.43
CA LYS A 609 -34.33 12.37 -14.23
C LYS A 609 -35.42 11.60 -14.98
N LEU A 610 -36.41 12.35 -15.45
CA LEU A 610 -37.53 11.89 -16.27
C LEU A 610 -37.22 11.97 -17.78
N ILE A 611 -36.15 12.68 -18.15
CA ILE A 611 -35.51 12.72 -19.47
C ILE A 611 -33.99 12.68 -19.29
N SER A 612 -33.25 12.33 -20.35
CA SER A 612 -31.77 12.46 -20.43
C SER A 612 -31.31 13.89 -20.72
N VAL A 613 -30.02 14.18 -20.53
CA VAL A 613 -29.43 15.50 -20.82
C VAL A 613 -29.45 15.78 -22.34
N GLU A 614 -29.29 14.76 -23.16
CA GLU A 614 -29.42 14.84 -24.61
C GLU A 614 -30.86 15.20 -25.03
N GLN A 615 -31.86 14.61 -24.36
CA GLN A 615 -33.27 14.97 -24.55
C GLN A 615 -33.62 16.34 -23.96
N GLU A 616 -32.98 16.76 -22.86
CA GLU A 616 -33.09 18.11 -22.32
C GLU A 616 -32.61 19.13 -23.37
N ALA A 617 -31.40 18.94 -23.91
CA ALA A 617 -30.85 19.80 -24.95
C ALA A 617 -31.75 19.85 -26.20
N GLN A 618 -32.25 18.71 -26.67
CA GLN A 618 -33.20 18.65 -27.79
C GLN A 618 -34.49 19.42 -27.51
N LEU A 619 -35.10 19.25 -26.32
CA LEU A 619 -36.31 19.97 -25.94
C LEU A 619 -36.06 21.47 -25.69
N VAL A 620 -34.91 21.85 -25.14
CA VAL A 620 -34.49 23.26 -24.98
C VAL A 620 -34.28 23.93 -26.33
N THR A 621 -33.60 23.27 -27.29
CA THR A 621 -33.51 23.75 -28.69
C THR A 621 -34.89 23.85 -29.36
N LEU A 622 -35.79 22.88 -29.13
CA LEU A 622 -37.18 22.96 -29.60
C LEU A 622 -37.95 24.14 -28.99
N ALA A 623 -37.73 24.47 -27.72
CA ALA A 623 -38.39 25.58 -27.03
C ALA A 623 -37.80 26.96 -27.41
N ILE A 624 -36.48 27.07 -27.55
CA ILE A 624 -35.76 28.33 -27.82
C ILE A 624 -35.72 28.65 -29.32
N GLU A 625 -35.16 27.75 -30.12
CA GLU A 625 -34.83 27.99 -31.53
C GLU A 625 -36.03 27.76 -32.43
N GLN A 626 -36.71 26.62 -32.25
CA GLN A 626 -37.86 26.23 -33.10
C GLN A 626 -39.20 26.76 -32.56
N ARG A 627 -39.23 27.15 -31.27
CA ARG A 627 -40.42 27.62 -30.54
C ARG A 627 -41.64 26.70 -30.71
N ASP A 628 -41.43 25.40 -30.55
CA ASP A 628 -42.46 24.40 -30.84
C ASP A 628 -43.76 24.69 -30.05
N PRO A 629 -44.90 24.90 -30.75
CA PRO A 629 -46.13 25.32 -30.09
C PRO A 629 -46.76 24.22 -29.24
N VAL A 630 -46.45 22.93 -29.47
CA VAL A 630 -46.97 21.83 -28.66
C VAL A 630 -46.23 21.78 -27.33
N LEU A 631 -44.90 21.84 -27.33
CA LEU A 631 -44.04 21.91 -26.16
C LEU A 631 -44.34 23.14 -25.29
N LEU A 632 -44.44 24.33 -25.90
CA LEU A 632 -44.75 25.58 -25.19
C LEU A 632 -46.19 25.62 -24.62
N ILE A 633 -47.14 24.90 -25.21
CA ILE A 633 -48.51 24.76 -24.66
C ILE A 633 -48.55 23.70 -23.56
N LEU A 634 -47.91 22.54 -23.75
CA LEU A 634 -47.89 21.46 -22.77
C LEU A 634 -47.22 21.89 -21.46
N THR A 635 -46.03 22.49 -21.53
CA THR A 635 -45.34 23.05 -20.37
C THR A 635 -46.20 24.08 -19.64
N LYS A 636 -46.78 25.06 -20.37
CA LYS A 636 -47.66 26.08 -19.78
C LYS A 636 -48.92 25.54 -19.09
N HIS A 637 -49.46 24.41 -19.54
CA HIS A 637 -50.72 23.85 -19.03
C HIS A 637 -50.56 22.68 -18.03
N TYR A 638 -49.40 22.02 -17.99
CA TYR A 638 -49.16 20.83 -17.17
C TYR A 638 -47.92 20.93 -16.26
N PHE A 639 -47.25 22.09 -16.20
CA PHE A 639 -46.24 22.38 -15.18
C PHE A 639 -46.66 23.61 -14.37
N SER A 640 -47.23 23.38 -13.18
CA SER A 640 -47.61 24.44 -12.25
C SER A 640 -46.47 24.80 -11.30
N SER A 641 -46.20 26.09 -11.09
CA SER A 641 -45.03 26.58 -10.33
C SER A 641 -45.23 26.56 -8.80
N SER A 642 -45.81 25.48 -8.27
CA SER A 642 -46.02 25.25 -6.83
C SER A 642 -45.07 24.14 -6.36
N PRO A 643 -44.28 24.31 -5.28
CA PRO A 643 -43.29 23.31 -4.88
C PRO A 643 -43.88 21.92 -4.58
N ASP A 644 -45.01 21.88 -3.86
CA ASP A 644 -45.46 20.70 -3.12
C ASP A 644 -46.16 19.60 -3.94
N ASP A 645 -46.63 19.91 -5.16
CA ASP A 645 -47.32 18.95 -6.08
C ASP A 645 -46.44 18.54 -7.29
N SER A 646 -45.21 19.06 -7.36
CA SER A 646 -44.45 19.19 -8.62
C SER A 646 -44.11 17.89 -9.36
N GLN A 647 -43.97 16.74 -8.68
CA GLN A 647 -43.49 15.51 -9.32
C GLN A 647 -44.58 14.79 -10.15
N ALA A 648 -45.86 14.92 -9.80
CA ALA A 648 -46.96 14.30 -10.56
C ALA A 648 -47.20 15.06 -11.89
N ASP A 649 -47.13 16.39 -11.87
CA ASP A 649 -47.19 17.25 -13.06
C ASP A 649 -46.02 16.93 -14.02
N LEU A 650 -44.79 16.76 -13.51
CA LEU A 650 -43.61 16.43 -14.31
C LEU A 650 -43.69 15.05 -14.99
N VAL A 651 -44.07 13.98 -14.27
CA VAL A 651 -44.25 12.64 -14.88
C VAL A 651 -45.29 12.70 -16.01
N LYS A 652 -46.39 13.42 -15.78
CA LYS A 652 -47.48 13.59 -16.75
C LYS A 652 -47.06 14.43 -17.95
N LEU A 653 -46.21 15.44 -17.76
CA LEU A 653 -45.62 16.23 -18.84
C LEU A 653 -44.69 15.37 -19.72
N ARG A 654 -43.81 14.55 -19.12
CA ARG A 654 -42.98 13.56 -19.86
C ARG A 654 -43.86 12.67 -20.74
N ASP A 655 -44.87 12.05 -20.15
CA ASP A 655 -45.74 11.09 -20.85
C ASP A 655 -46.50 11.75 -22.01
N LEU A 656 -46.91 13.03 -21.86
CA LEU A 656 -47.52 13.82 -22.92
C LEU A 656 -46.53 14.19 -24.04
N LEU A 657 -45.24 14.45 -23.73
CA LEU A 657 -44.21 14.71 -24.73
C LEU A 657 -43.85 13.42 -25.51
N GLN A 658 -43.72 12.29 -24.82
CA GLN A 658 -43.50 10.99 -25.44
C GLN A 658 -44.68 10.56 -26.32
N ALA A 659 -45.91 10.71 -25.83
CA ALA A 659 -47.13 10.45 -26.62
C ALA A 659 -47.33 11.40 -27.82
N ARG A 660 -46.53 12.48 -27.92
CA ARG A 660 -46.48 13.39 -29.07
C ARG A 660 -45.32 13.12 -30.03
N GLY A 661 -44.44 12.17 -29.72
CA GLY A 661 -43.23 11.92 -30.52
C GLY A 661 -42.16 13.00 -30.36
N LEU A 662 -42.18 13.74 -29.25
CA LEU A 662 -41.13 14.71 -28.87
C LEU A 662 -40.05 14.08 -27.95
N LEU A 663 -40.18 12.79 -27.66
CA LEU A 663 -39.18 11.95 -26.98
C LEU A 663 -39.19 10.58 -27.67
N ASP A 664 -38.02 10.10 -28.11
CA ASP A 664 -37.89 8.81 -28.77
C ASP A 664 -38.16 7.63 -27.82
N GLY A 665 -38.83 6.59 -28.34
CA GLY A 665 -39.46 5.52 -27.55
C GLY A 665 -38.53 4.47 -26.92
N THR A 666 -37.21 4.68 -26.92
CA THR A 666 -36.24 3.75 -26.33
C THR A 666 -36.00 4.06 -24.86
N VAL A 667 -36.61 3.28 -23.97
CA VAL A 667 -36.38 3.36 -22.52
C VAL A 667 -35.01 2.76 -22.18
N THR A 668 -33.96 3.59 -22.18
CA THR A 668 -32.74 3.32 -21.43
C THR A 668 -32.97 3.67 -19.97
N ALA A 669 -32.76 2.71 -19.07
CA ALA A 669 -32.96 2.91 -17.63
C ALA A 669 -32.04 4.02 -17.11
N VAL A 670 -32.62 4.99 -16.39
CA VAL A 670 -31.87 6.16 -15.91
C VAL A 670 -31.03 5.79 -14.69
N THR A 671 -29.72 5.73 -14.87
CA THR A 671 -28.77 5.56 -13.76
C THR A 671 -28.68 6.85 -12.95
N VAL A 672 -29.36 6.87 -11.80
CA VAL A 672 -28.98 7.75 -10.69
C VAL A 672 -27.52 7.41 -10.30
N PRO A 673 -26.66 8.39 -9.92
CA PRO A 673 -25.38 8.09 -9.29
C PRO A 673 -25.61 7.58 -7.86
N VAL A 674 -26.07 6.34 -7.78
CA VAL A 674 -26.16 5.52 -6.55
C VAL A 674 -24.74 5.33 -6.01
N ASP A 675 -24.56 5.33 -4.68
CA ASP A 675 -23.28 4.91 -4.09
C ASP A 675 -23.06 3.42 -4.47
N PRO A 676 -21.93 3.03 -5.06
CA PRO A 676 -21.62 1.62 -5.31
C PRO A 676 -21.75 0.70 -4.07
N LEU A 677 -21.80 1.24 -2.84
CA LEU A 677 -22.09 0.50 -1.61
C LEU A 677 -23.57 0.38 -1.25
N ASP A 678 -24.48 1.08 -1.94
CA ASP A 678 -25.93 0.86 -1.86
C ASP A 678 -26.41 -0.22 -2.86
N TYR A 679 -25.59 -0.55 -3.86
CA TYR A 679 -25.73 -1.75 -4.71
C TYR A 679 -24.36 -2.42 -4.97
N PRO A 680 -23.76 -3.03 -3.92
CA PRO A 680 -22.41 -3.62 -3.97
C PRO A 680 -22.37 -4.87 -4.85
N ASP A 681 -21.16 -5.30 -5.22
CA ASP A 681 -20.96 -6.59 -5.91
C ASP A 681 -21.30 -7.77 -4.98
N ALA A 682 -21.05 -7.63 -3.68
CA ALA A 682 -21.45 -8.62 -2.69
C ALA A 682 -21.82 -8.03 -1.32
N VAL A 683 -22.74 -8.71 -0.62
CA VAL A 683 -22.95 -8.55 0.83
C VAL A 683 -22.36 -9.75 1.55
N VAL A 684 -21.52 -9.51 2.56
CA VAL A 684 -20.88 -10.53 3.38
C VAL A 684 -21.49 -10.52 4.78
N VAL A 685 -22.14 -11.62 5.16
CA VAL A 685 -22.86 -11.74 6.43
C VAL A 685 -22.02 -12.52 7.44
N GLY A 686 -21.37 -11.80 8.35
CA GLY A 686 -20.47 -12.31 9.38
C GLY A 686 -19.01 -11.94 9.12
N SER A 687 -18.36 -11.31 10.10
CA SER A 687 -16.98 -10.78 10.03
C SER A 687 -15.91 -11.76 10.51
N GLY A 688 -16.22 -13.06 10.61
CA GLY A 688 -15.23 -14.10 10.89
C GLY A 688 -14.15 -14.18 9.81
N LEU A 689 -13.13 -15.02 10.01
CA LEU A 689 -12.03 -15.17 9.05
C LEU A 689 -12.51 -15.51 7.63
N ALA A 690 -13.60 -16.27 7.50
CA ALA A 690 -14.21 -16.57 6.20
C ALA A 690 -14.76 -15.33 5.49
N GLY A 691 -15.52 -14.49 6.20
CA GLY A 691 -16.10 -13.27 5.64
C GLY A 691 -15.06 -12.21 5.33
N LEU A 692 -14.07 -12.02 6.22
CA LEU A 692 -12.94 -11.12 5.94
C LEU A 692 -12.09 -11.63 4.77
N ALA A 693 -11.89 -12.94 4.61
CA ALA A 693 -11.18 -13.50 3.47
C ALA A 693 -11.95 -13.32 2.16
N ALA A 694 -13.26 -13.56 2.15
CA ALA A 694 -14.11 -13.31 0.99
C ALA A 694 -14.11 -11.83 0.59
N ALA A 695 -14.38 -10.93 1.54
CA ALA A 695 -14.32 -9.49 1.33
C ALA A 695 -12.97 -9.05 0.76
N LEU A 696 -11.85 -9.47 1.37
CA LEU A 696 -10.52 -9.04 0.92
C LEU A 696 -10.18 -9.50 -0.51
N ASN A 697 -10.58 -10.71 -0.90
CA ASN A 697 -10.32 -11.20 -2.27
C ASN A 697 -11.20 -10.50 -3.32
N ILE A 698 -12.41 -10.03 -2.95
CA ILE A 698 -13.27 -9.21 -3.82
C ILE A 698 -12.68 -7.80 -3.98
N LEU A 699 -12.28 -7.19 -2.86
CA LEU A 699 -11.71 -5.84 -2.80
C LEU A 699 -10.35 -5.76 -3.54
N ASP A 700 -9.52 -6.79 -3.44
CA ASP A 700 -8.27 -6.92 -4.20
C ASP A 700 -8.48 -7.01 -5.72
N ARG A 701 -9.68 -7.43 -6.16
CA ARG A 701 -10.11 -7.48 -7.57
C ARG A 701 -10.85 -6.21 -8.02
N GLY A 702 -11.02 -5.22 -7.13
CA GLY A 702 -11.68 -3.94 -7.42
C GLY A 702 -13.18 -3.90 -7.12
N GLY A 703 -13.78 -5.00 -6.64
CA GLY A 703 -15.21 -5.06 -6.30
C GLY A 703 -15.57 -4.24 -5.06
N TYR A 704 -16.88 -4.05 -4.86
CA TYR A 704 -17.48 -3.31 -3.76
C TYR A 704 -18.23 -4.26 -2.83
N VAL A 705 -18.07 -4.08 -1.51
CA VAL A 705 -18.57 -5.02 -0.50
C VAL A 705 -19.27 -4.30 0.64
N VAL A 706 -20.41 -4.82 1.11
CA VAL A 706 -20.95 -4.47 2.44
C VAL A 706 -20.77 -5.65 3.39
N LEU A 707 -20.07 -5.43 4.50
CA LEU A 707 -19.78 -6.45 5.51
C LEU A 707 -20.65 -6.21 6.75
N LEU A 708 -21.59 -7.13 6.99
CA LEU A 708 -22.55 -7.05 8.09
C LEU A 708 -22.10 -7.95 9.25
N GLU A 709 -21.99 -7.41 10.45
CA GLU A 709 -21.71 -8.14 11.69
C GLU A 709 -22.74 -7.76 12.76
N LYS A 710 -23.32 -8.76 13.42
CA LYS A 710 -24.38 -8.55 14.43
C LYS A 710 -23.82 -8.21 15.81
N GLU A 711 -22.57 -8.55 16.05
CA GLU A 711 -21.82 -8.17 17.25
C GLU A 711 -21.17 -6.78 17.09
N HIS A 712 -20.77 -6.19 18.20
CA HIS A 712 -20.04 -4.92 18.21
C HIS A 712 -18.59 -5.04 17.69
N LEU A 713 -17.98 -6.23 17.80
CA LEU A 713 -16.57 -6.47 17.47
C LEU A 713 -16.40 -7.51 16.35
N LEU A 714 -15.52 -7.19 15.40
CA LEU A 714 -15.25 -8.04 14.24
C LEU A 714 -14.46 -9.32 14.59
N GLY A 715 -14.65 -10.39 13.83
CA GLY A 715 -13.82 -11.63 13.87
C GLY A 715 -14.45 -12.83 14.59
N GLY A 716 -15.53 -12.64 15.35
CA GLY A 716 -16.34 -13.72 15.95
C GLY A 716 -15.54 -14.82 16.67
N ASN A 717 -15.86 -16.09 16.41
CA ASN A 717 -15.13 -17.24 16.98
C ASN A 717 -13.67 -17.36 16.45
N SER A 718 -13.35 -16.77 15.29
CA SER A 718 -12.00 -16.89 14.70
C SER A 718 -10.95 -16.15 15.54
N ASN A 719 -11.31 -14.99 16.09
CA ASN A 719 -10.45 -14.19 16.97
C ASN A 719 -10.04 -14.97 18.25
N LYS A 720 -10.87 -15.93 18.69
CA LYS A 720 -10.64 -16.77 19.88
C LYS A 720 -9.76 -18.00 19.61
N ALA A 721 -9.32 -18.23 18.37
CA ALA A 721 -8.50 -19.40 18.04
C ALA A 721 -7.06 -19.25 18.57
N SER A 722 -6.56 -20.26 19.28
CA SER A 722 -5.26 -20.18 19.97
C SER A 722 -4.14 -20.97 19.29
N SER A 723 -4.43 -22.22 18.90
CA SER A 723 -3.37 -23.21 18.62
C SER A 723 -2.71 -23.10 17.24
N GLY A 724 -3.32 -22.40 16.28
CA GLY A 724 -2.80 -22.21 14.92
C GLY A 724 -3.72 -22.67 13.78
N ILE A 725 -3.24 -22.50 12.55
CA ILE A 725 -3.85 -22.86 11.26
C ILE A 725 -3.06 -24.02 10.63
N ASN A 726 -3.69 -24.96 9.93
CA ASN A 726 -2.96 -26.07 9.30
C ASN A 726 -2.55 -25.75 7.86
N ALA A 727 -1.33 -26.12 7.49
CA ALA A 727 -0.90 -26.20 6.10
C ALA A 727 0.17 -27.27 5.92
N CYS A 728 0.10 -28.00 4.80
CA CYS A 728 1.21 -28.84 4.38
C CYS A 728 2.15 -27.99 3.51
N CYS A 729 3.27 -27.51 4.08
CA CYS A 729 4.25 -26.69 3.37
C CYS A 729 5.60 -27.41 3.26
N PRO A 730 5.90 -28.15 2.17
CA PRO A 730 7.11 -28.97 2.03
C PRO A 730 8.40 -28.16 1.84
N GLY A 731 8.31 -26.94 1.29
CA GLY A 731 9.47 -26.15 0.87
C GLY A 731 10.15 -25.31 1.96
N GLN A 732 9.51 -25.10 3.12
CA GLN A 732 10.05 -24.23 4.16
C GLN A 732 11.10 -24.94 5.03
N ASN A 733 12.36 -24.52 4.90
CA ASN A 733 13.54 -25.09 5.58
C ASN A 733 13.38 -25.22 7.11
N ASN A 734 13.73 -26.40 7.65
CA ASN A 734 13.67 -26.72 9.08
C ASN A 734 14.84 -26.08 9.86
N ASN A 735 14.82 -24.76 10.06
CA ASN A 735 15.72 -24.06 10.99
C ASN A 735 15.32 -24.28 12.47
N THR A 736 15.32 -25.55 12.90
CA THR A 736 15.13 -25.96 14.30
C THR A 736 16.34 -26.78 14.75
N SER A 737 17.11 -26.24 15.70
CA SER A 737 18.48 -26.68 16.05
C SER A 737 18.61 -28.04 16.75
N SER A 738 17.57 -28.87 16.75
CA SER A 738 17.43 -30.09 17.54
C SER A 738 17.61 -31.36 16.69
N LYS A 739 18.76 -32.04 16.84
CA LYS A 739 19.09 -33.31 16.16
C LYS A 739 18.08 -34.46 16.42
N SER A 740 17.16 -34.30 17.37
CA SER A 740 16.06 -35.22 17.66
C SER A 740 14.91 -35.19 16.64
N ASP A 741 14.73 -34.09 15.90
CA ASP A 741 13.56 -33.90 15.03
C ASP A 741 13.70 -34.54 13.64
N ALA A 742 14.88 -35.08 13.32
CA ALA A 742 15.20 -35.75 12.05
C ALA A 742 14.45 -37.09 11.81
N LEU A 743 13.54 -37.49 12.71
CA LEU A 743 12.67 -38.65 12.57
C LEU A 743 11.18 -38.28 12.34
N ALA A 744 10.85 -36.99 12.23
CA ALA A 744 9.52 -36.58 11.80
C ALA A 744 9.33 -36.91 10.31
N ALA A 745 8.35 -37.75 9.99
CA ALA A 745 8.01 -38.08 8.61
C ALA A 745 7.64 -36.81 7.84
N ALA A 746 8.24 -36.62 6.66
CA ALA A 746 7.95 -35.50 5.78
C ALA A 746 6.44 -35.42 5.53
N ASP A 747 5.85 -34.26 5.83
CA ASP A 747 4.41 -34.07 5.63
C ASP A 747 4.10 -33.98 4.13
N SER A 748 2.88 -34.36 3.76
CA SER A 748 2.42 -34.27 2.37
C SER A 748 0.91 -34.03 2.31
N VAL A 749 0.45 -33.49 1.18
CA VAL A 749 -0.97 -33.38 0.83
C VAL A 749 -1.69 -34.72 1.00
N GLU A 750 -1.08 -35.84 0.61
CA GLU A 750 -1.65 -37.17 0.80
C GLU A 750 -1.80 -37.55 2.28
N ILE A 751 -0.77 -37.32 3.12
CA ILE A 751 -0.85 -37.62 4.56
C ILE A 751 -1.88 -36.71 5.25
N PHE A 752 -1.96 -35.43 4.88
CA PHE A 752 -2.93 -34.49 5.46
C PHE A 752 -4.37 -34.75 4.99
N THR A 753 -4.58 -35.14 3.73
CA THR A 753 -5.88 -35.64 3.23
C THR A 753 -6.29 -36.92 3.96
N ASN A 754 -5.39 -37.90 4.11
CA ASN A 754 -5.66 -39.13 4.84
C ASN A 754 -5.95 -38.90 6.33
N ASP A 755 -5.24 -37.98 6.99
CA ASP A 755 -5.54 -37.55 8.37
C ASP A 755 -6.93 -36.91 8.47
N THR A 756 -7.30 -36.06 7.49
CA THR A 756 -8.58 -35.35 7.47
C THR A 756 -9.74 -36.30 7.18
N ILE A 757 -9.63 -37.20 6.20
CA ILE A 757 -10.62 -38.24 5.91
C ILE A 757 -10.79 -39.18 7.12
N ARG A 758 -9.69 -39.62 7.75
CA ARG A 758 -9.74 -40.46 8.97
C ARG A 758 -10.46 -39.76 10.13
N SER A 759 -10.38 -38.44 10.21
CA SER A 759 -11.09 -37.65 11.21
C SER A 759 -12.58 -37.43 10.84
N ALA A 760 -12.87 -37.15 9.57
CA ALA A 760 -14.22 -36.94 9.06
C ALA A 760 -15.07 -38.23 9.01
N GLY A 761 -14.43 -39.39 8.91
CA GLY A 761 -15.08 -40.69 9.02
C GLY A 761 -16.10 -40.93 7.91
N THR A 762 -17.29 -41.43 8.28
CA THR A 762 -18.35 -41.83 7.34
C THR A 762 -19.04 -40.66 6.63
N ALA A 763 -18.95 -39.43 7.16
CA ALA A 763 -19.48 -38.22 6.53
C ALA A 763 -18.39 -37.38 5.83
N ALA A 764 -17.25 -37.98 5.48
CA ALA A 764 -16.22 -37.32 4.69
C ALA A 764 -16.74 -36.94 3.29
N ARG A 765 -16.53 -35.68 2.88
CA ARG A 765 -16.69 -35.16 1.52
C ARG A 765 -15.31 -35.09 0.85
N PRO A 766 -14.86 -36.09 0.06
CA PRO A 766 -13.50 -36.10 -0.49
C PRO A 766 -13.24 -34.92 -1.43
N ASP A 767 -14.28 -34.43 -2.10
CA ASP A 767 -14.31 -33.22 -2.91
C ASP A 767 -13.93 -31.97 -2.09
N LEU A 768 -14.63 -31.70 -0.99
CA LEU A 768 -14.34 -30.54 -0.13
C LEU A 768 -13.01 -30.68 0.61
N ILE A 769 -12.65 -31.90 1.03
CA ILE A 769 -11.38 -32.18 1.70
C ILE A 769 -10.21 -31.98 0.73
N GLN A 770 -10.34 -32.37 -0.55
CA GLN A 770 -9.30 -32.12 -1.55
C GLN A 770 -9.11 -30.63 -1.81
N VAL A 771 -10.18 -29.84 -1.90
CA VAL A 771 -10.10 -28.36 -1.99
C VAL A 771 -9.40 -27.78 -0.76
N LEU A 772 -9.83 -28.18 0.44
CA LEU A 772 -9.27 -27.72 1.72
C LEU A 772 -7.76 -27.98 1.84
N VAL A 773 -7.30 -29.18 1.51
CA VAL A 773 -5.90 -29.60 1.71
C VAL A 773 -5.00 -29.09 0.58
N SER A 774 -5.45 -29.13 -0.68
CA SER A 774 -4.62 -28.71 -1.82
C SER A 774 -4.30 -27.22 -1.80
N ASN A 775 -5.21 -26.39 -1.30
CA ASN A 775 -5.01 -24.94 -1.16
C ASN A 775 -4.33 -24.54 0.16
N SER A 776 -3.88 -25.50 0.99
CA SER A 776 -3.47 -25.20 2.36
C SER A 776 -2.14 -24.45 2.47
N GLU A 777 -1.16 -24.75 1.62
CA GLU A 777 0.09 -23.98 1.50
C GLU A 777 -0.22 -22.53 1.09
N SER A 778 -0.93 -22.34 -0.03
CA SER A 778 -1.31 -21.03 -0.54
C SER A 778 -2.17 -20.20 0.42
N ALA A 779 -2.96 -20.83 1.30
CA ALA A 779 -3.73 -20.14 2.34
C ALA A 779 -2.82 -19.53 3.42
N VAL A 780 -1.79 -20.25 3.87
CA VAL A 780 -0.81 -19.74 4.83
C VAL A 780 0.13 -18.73 4.18
N GLU A 781 0.61 -18.99 2.96
CA GLU A 781 1.45 -18.05 2.21
C GLU A 781 0.72 -16.72 1.95
N TRP A 782 -0.59 -16.75 1.67
CA TRP A 782 -1.40 -15.54 1.50
C TRP A 782 -1.54 -14.75 2.80
N LEU A 783 -1.77 -15.41 3.94
CA LEU A 783 -1.77 -14.74 5.25
C LEU A 783 -0.39 -14.14 5.60
N GLN A 784 0.70 -14.82 5.25
CA GLN A 784 2.06 -14.30 5.46
C GLN A 784 2.37 -13.10 4.54
N SER A 785 2.12 -13.23 3.24
CA SER A 785 2.56 -12.26 2.22
C SER A 785 1.59 -11.10 1.97
N ARG A 786 0.29 -11.37 1.83
CA ARG A 786 -0.73 -10.35 1.53
C ARG A 786 -1.24 -9.66 2.79
N VAL A 787 -1.28 -10.35 3.92
CA VAL A 787 -1.86 -9.84 5.18
C VAL A 787 -0.76 -9.43 6.18
N GLY A 788 0.41 -10.08 6.15
CA GLY A 788 1.57 -9.72 6.98
C GLY A 788 1.59 -10.41 8.34
N VAL A 789 1.03 -11.61 8.45
CA VAL A 789 0.87 -12.35 9.72
C VAL A 789 2.02 -13.34 9.93
N ASP A 790 2.62 -13.36 11.12
CA ASP A 790 3.60 -14.39 11.49
C ASP A 790 2.93 -15.77 11.65
N LEU A 791 3.44 -16.75 10.92
CA LEU A 791 3.00 -18.16 10.94
C LEU A 791 4.21 -19.11 10.89
N SER A 792 5.34 -18.68 11.47
CA SER A 792 6.66 -19.34 11.39
C SER A 792 6.79 -20.63 12.19
N LEU A 793 6.09 -20.81 13.31
CA LEU A 793 6.25 -21.97 14.18
C LEU A 793 5.25 -23.08 13.84
N LYS A 794 5.72 -24.33 13.74
CA LYS A 794 4.90 -25.52 13.43
C LYS A 794 4.72 -26.42 14.66
N ALA A 795 3.48 -26.84 14.93
CA ALA A 795 3.12 -27.81 15.97
C ALA A 795 2.42 -29.06 15.40
N GLN A 796 2.41 -30.14 16.18
CA GLN A 796 1.57 -31.33 15.95
C GLN A 796 0.48 -31.38 17.02
N LEU A 797 -0.78 -31.45 16.59
CA LEU A 797 -1.96 -31.48 17.46
C LEU A 797 -2.67 -32.85 17.39
N GLY A 798 -3.82 -33.00 18.03
CA GLY A 798 -4.54 -34.26 18.14
C GLY A 798 -5.03 -34.80 16.79
N GLY A 799 -4.77 -36.08 16.54
CA GLY A 799 -5.16 -36.79 15.32
C GLY A 799 -4.27 -36.58 14.09
N HIS A 800 -3.28 -35.69 14.14
CA HIS A 800 -2.34 -35.43 13.04
C HIS A 800 -1.13 -36.38 13.07
N SER A 801 -0.72 -36.86 11.90
CA SER A 801 0.48 -37.71 11.73
C SER A 801 1.79 -36.91 11.76
N SER A 802 1.78 -35.64 11.35
CA SER A 802 2.96 -34.77 11.22
C SER A 802 2.74 -33.38 11.84
N LYS A 803 3.84 -32.63 12.08
CA LYS A 803 3.79 -31.22 12.51
C LYS A 803 3.34 -30.34 11.34
N ARG A 804 2.14 -29.77 11.40
CA ARG A 804 1.58 -28.92 10.34
C ARG A 804 0.72 -27.74 10.80
N THR A 805 0.52 -27.58 12.12
CA THR A 805 -0.23 -26.45 12.65
C THR A 805 0.71 -25.25 12.80
N HIS A 806 0.68 -24.35 11.82
CA HIS A 806 1.36 -23.07 11.81
C HIS A 806 0.76 -22.10 12.84
N ARG A 807 1.62 -21.40 13.57
CA ARG A 807 1.27 -20.39 14.57
C ARG A 807 2.36 -19.31 14.61
N PRO A 808 2.07 -18.09 15.11
CA PRO A 808 3.08 -17.09 15.30
C PRO A 808 4.09 -17.49 16.41
N SER A 809 5.23 -16.82 16.38
CA SER A 809 6.27 -16.83 17.42
C SER A 809 5.83 -16.13 18.71
N ASN A 810 5.00 -15.08 18.58
CA ASN A 810 4.43 -14.29 19.67
C ASN A 810 2.90 -14.17 19.51
N GLY A 811 2.15 -13.86 20.57
CA GLY A 811 0.71 -13.67 20.50
C GLY A 811 -0.11 -14.97 20.35
N MET A 812 -1.34 -14.84 19.83
CA MET A 812 -2.33 -15.92 19.70
C MET A 812 -2.83 -15.98 18.25
N ALA A 813 -2.76 -17.15 17.61
CA ALA A 813 -2.89 -17.28 16.16
C ALA A 813 -4.16 -16.66 15.57
N GLY A 814 -5.32 -16.83 16.22
CA GLY A 814 -6.60 -16.26 15.78
C GLY A 814 -6.64 -14.75 15.89
N ALA A 815 -6.04 -14.17 16.95
CA ALA A 815 -5.97 -12.72 17.15
C ALA A 815 -5.02 -12.06 16.14
N GLU A 816 -3.81 -12.61 15.95
CA GLU A 816 -2.86 -12.09 14.95
C GLU A 816 -3.44 -12.13 13.52
N ILE A 817 -4.07 -13.26 13.15
CA ILE A 817 -4.73 -13.41 11.84
C ILE A 817 -5.89 -12.42 11.70
N ILE A 818 -6.78 -12.32 12.69
CA ILE A 818 -7.95 -11.45 12.60
C ILE A 818 -7.57 -9.97 12.62
N TYR A 819 -6.63 -9.53 13.44
CA TYR A 819 -6.13 -8.15 13.44
C TYR A 819 -5.50 -7.80 12.09
N GLY A 820 -4.66 -8.68 11.53
CA GLY A 820 -4.11 -8.52 10.19
C GLY A 820 -5.19 -8.42 9.10
N MET A 821 -6.19 -9.31 9.14
CA MET A 821 -7.30 -9.35 8.18
C MET A 821 -8.20 -8.11 8.27
N GLN A 822 -8.60 -7.69 9.48
CA GLN A 822 -9.32 -6.43 9.70
C GLN A 822 -8.54 -5.25 9.12
N LYS A 823 -7.24 -5.16 9.44
CA LYS A 823 -6.34 -4.12 8.92
C LYS A 823 -6.18 -4.15 7.41
N ALA A 824 -6.26 -5.32 6.78
CA ALA A 824 -6.19 -5.47 5.33
C ALA A 824 -7.49 -5.06 4.63
N VAL A 825 -8.66 -5.37 5.21
CA VAL A 825 -9.99 -4.97 4.69
C VAL A 825 -10.24 -3.47 4.90
N ARG A 826 -10.00 -2.94 6.10
CA ARG A 826 -10.26 -1.51 6.43
C ARG A 826 -9.46 -0.50 5.58
N LYS A 827 -8.37 -0.92 4.93
CA LYS A 827 -7.68 -0.13 3.89
C LYS A 827 -8.58 0.26 2.69
N TYR A 828 -9.71 -0.42 2.49
CA TYR A 828 -10.67 -0.16 1.42
C TYR A 828 -11.84 0.74 1.84
N GLU A 829 -12.05 0.98 3.14
CA GLU A 829 -13.07 1.94 3.62
C GLU A 829 -12.72 3.34 3.11
N LYS A 830 -11.44 3.74 3.24
CA LYS A 830 -10.88 4.99 2.67
C LYS A 830 -10.96 5.12 1.14
N LYS A 831 -11.42 4.08 0.42
CA LYS A 831 -11.64 4.10 -1.04
C LYS A 831 -13.13 4.13 -1.42
N GLY A 832 -14.05 4.08 -0.45
CA GLY A 832 -15.47 3.83 -0.71
C GLY A 832 -15.75 2.44 -1.29
N GLN A 833 -14.86 1.46 -1.12
CA GLN A 833 -15.01 0.10 -1.67
C GLN A 833 -15.56 -0.90 -0.66
N VAL A 834 -15.51 -0.63 0.65
CA VAL A 834 -16.19 -1.45 1.66
C VAL A 834 -16.92 -0.60 2.70
N ARG A 835 -18.15 -1.00 3.04
CA ARG A 835 -18.93 -0.49 4.19
C ARG A 835 -18.97 -1.58 5.26
N ILE A 836 -18.52 -1.31 6.48
CA ILE A 836 -18.59 -2.27 7.59
C ILE A 836 -19.67 -1.82 8.56
N LEU A 837 -20.70 -2.65 8.76
CA LEU A 837 -21.79 -2.39 9.71
C LEU A 837 -21.72 -3.40 10.86
N VAL A 838 -21.26 -2.95 12.03
CA VAL A 838 -21.33 -3.69 13.31
C VAL A 838 -22.70 -3.51 13.97
N ASP A 839 -23.00 -4.29 15.01
CA ASP A 839 -24.29 -4.29 15.71
C ASP A 839 -25.49 -4.46 14.74
N THR A 840 -25.29 -5.11 13.59
CA THR A 840 -26.22 -5.16 12.46
C THR A 840 -26.57 -6.60 12.08
N LYS A 841 -27.83 -6.98 12.25
CA LYS A 841 -28.32 -8.35 12.13
C LYS A 841 -29.18 -8.52 10.89
N VAL A 842 -28.78 -9.41 9.99
CA VAL A 842 -29.64 -9.84 8.86
C VAL A 842 -30.85 -10.59 9.40
N THR A 843 -32.03 -10.18 8.93
CA THR A 843 -33.34 -10.68 9.35
C THR A 843 -34.02 -11.53 8.27
N GLN A 844 -33.75 -11.26 6.99
CA GLN A 844 -34.33 -12.01 5.86
C GLN A 844 -33.40 -11.97 4.62
N LEU A 845 -33.45 -13.01 3.79
CA LEU A 845 -32.87 -13.01 2.44
C LEU A 845 -33.94 -12.61 1.42
N ILE A 846 -33.60 -11.75 0.47
CA ILE A 846 -34.54 -11.22 -0.53
C ILE A 846 -34.37 -12.01 -1.83
N THR A 847 -35.49 -12.46 -2.42
CA THR A 847 -35.51 -13.28 -3.62
C THR A 847 -36.44 -12.75 -4.69
N GLU A 848 -36.00 -12.81 -5.94
CA GLU A 848 -36.82 -12.59 -7.13
C GLU A 848 -37.17 -13.93 -7.82
N GLU A 849 -38.30 -13.95 -8.53
CA GLU A 849 -38.68 -15.07 -9.41
C GLU A 849 -38.40 -14.68 -10.87
N SER A 850 -37.94 -15.62 -11.68
CA SER A 850 -37.52 -15.33 -13.06
C SER A 850 -38.70 -15.38 -14.04
N ASP A 851 -38.98 -14.25 -14.70
CA ASP A 851 -40.00 -14.12 -15.77
C ASP A 851 -39.61 -14.76 -17.11
N LEU A 852 -38.59 -15.63 -17.14
CA LEU A 852 -38.12 -16.27 -18.38
C LEU A 852 -39.10 -17.37 -18.85
N GLU A 853 -39.76 -17.09 -19.97
CA GLU A 853 -40.68 -17.94 -20.75
C GLU A 853 -40.52 -19.46 -20.55
N ALA A 854 -41.33 -20.00 -19.64
CA ALA A 854 -42.12 -21.21 -19.82
C ALA A 854 -41.46 -22.52 -20.34
N ASP A 855 -40.20 -22.83 -20.00
CA ASP A 855 -39.75 -24.25 -20.04
C ASP A 855 -38.54 -24.65 -19.15
N LYS A 856 -38.56 -24.28 -17.85
CA LYS A 856 -38.04 -25.05 -16.68
C LYS A 856 -38.17 -24.25 -15.37
N PHE A 857 -38.80 -24.88 -14.36
CA PHE A 857 -38.73 -24.59 -12.90
C PHE A 857 -38.47 -23.15 -12.41
N ASN A 858 -39.39 -22.56 -11.64
CA ASN A 858 -39.18 -21.31 -10.89
C ASN A 858 -37.92 -21.38 -9.99
N GLU A 859 -36.80 -20.86 -10.49
CA GLU A 859 -35.51 -20.86 -9.82
C GLU A 859 -35.32 -19.51 -9.12
N LYS A 860 -35.55 -19.48 -7.80
CA LYS A 860 -35.49 -18.24 -7.01
C LYS A 860 -34.03 -17.79 -6.89
N THR A 861 -33.76 -16.57 -7.34
CA THR A 861 -32.44 -15.94 -7.22
C THR A 861 -32.43 -15.04 -6.00
N VAL A 862 -31.39 -15.16 -5.17
CA VAL A 862 -31.15 -14.25 -4.04
C VAL A 862 -30.52 -12.96 -4.57
N VAL A 863 -31.13 -11.83 -4.26
CA VAL A 863 -30.81 -10.51 -4.83
C VAL A 863 -30.58 -9.43 -3.77
N GLY A 864 -30.61 -9.79 -2.49
CA GLY A 864 -30.43 -8.85 -1.39
C GLY A 864 -30.64 -9.45 -0.02
N VAL A 865 -30.52 -8.59 1.00
CA VAL A 865 -30.81 -8.88 2.40
C VAL A 865 -31.68 -7.78 3.02
N GLU A 866 -32.50 -8.17 3.97
CA GLU A 866 -33.06 -7.26 4.97
C GLU A 866 -32.24 -7.38 6.25
N TYR A 867 -31.93 -6.26 6.91
CA TYR A 867 -31.26 -6.23 8.20
C TYR A 867 -31.88 -5.22 9.17
N GLU A 868 -31.65 -5.43 10.46
CA GLU A 868 -32.00 -4.52 11.55
C GLU A 868 -30.74 -4.10 12.33
N ASN A 869 -30.74 -2.89 12.90
CA ASN A 869 -29.70 -2.48 13.83
C ASN A 869 -30.09 -2.96 15.25
N MET A 870 -29.19 -3.68 15.91
CA MET A 870 -29.40 -4.23 17.26
C MET A 870 -29.61 -3.16 18.34
N LYS A 871 -29.24 -1.90 18.07
CA LYS A 871 -29.48 -0.73 18.94
C LYS A 871 -30.82 -0.04 18.67
N ASP A 872 -31.43 -0.27 17.50
CA ASP A 872 -32.79 0.20 17.14
C ASP A 872 -33.64 -0.96 16.58
N PRO A 873 -33.98 -1.96 17.42
CA PRO A 873 -34.66 -3.18 16.98
C PRO A 873 -36.11 -2.90 16.58
N GLY A 874 -36.34 -2.84 15.26
CA GLY A 874 -37.64 -2.57 14.64
C GLY A 874 -37.51 -1.87 13.29
N THR A 875 -36.47 -1.06 13.12
CA THR A 875 -36.15 -0.39 11.85
C THR A 875 -35.43 -1.36 10.93
N LYS A 876 -36.19 -1.95 9.99
CA LYS A 876 -35.70 -2.85 8.94
C LYS A 876 -35.21 -2.06 7.72
N VAL A 877 -34.02 -2.38 7.24
CA VAL A 877 -33.38 -1.79 6.05
C VAL A 877 -33.17 -2.89 5.01
N THR A 878 -33.43 -2.59 3.74
CA THR A 878 -33.17 -3.48 2.60
C THR A 878 -31.90 -3.03 1.88
N LEU A 879 -31.02 -3.98 1.57
CA LEU A 879 -29.82 -3.79 0.77
C LEU A 879 -29.76 -4.86 -0.32
N MET A 880 -29.72 -4.43 -1.57
CA MET A 880 -29.74 -5.30 -2.75
C MET A 880 -28.31 -5.54 -3.27
N ALA A 881 -28.01 -6.76 -3.68
CA ALA A 881 -26.72 -7.16 -4.27
C ALA A 881 -26.86 -8.52 -4.98
N PRO A 882 -26.13 -8.78 -6.09
CA PRO A 882 -26.25 -10.03 -6.83
C PRO A 882 -25.67 -11.24 -6.11
N HIS A 883 -24.82 -11.03 -5.09
CA HIS A 883 -24.12 -12.10 -4.37
C HIS A 883 -24.16 -11.89 -2.85
N ILE A 884 -24.78 -12.83 -2.14
CA ILE A 884 -24.84 -12.85 -0.68
C ILE A 884 -23.95 -13.99 -0.17
N ILE A 885 -22.94 -13.65 0.64
CA ILE A 885 -21.96 -14.60 1.19
C ILE A 885 -22.24 -14.81 2.67
N MET A 886 -22.73 -16.00 3.02
CA MET A 886 -22.95 -16.39 4.41
C MET A 886 -21.62 -16.83 5.04
N ALA A 887 -21.19 -16.11 6.08
CA ALA A 887 -19.97 -16.35 6.84
C ALA A 887 -20.20 -16.31 8.38
N THR A 888 -21.45 -16.53 8.81
CA THR A 888 -21.95 -16.27 10.18
C THR A 888 -21.42 -17.21 11.27
N GLY A 889 -20.64 -18.24 10.91
CA GLY A 889 -20.23 -19.30 11.81
C GLY A 889 -21.37 -20.23 12.26
N GLY A 890 -21.04 -21.12 13.21
CA GLY A 890 -21.91 -22.21 13.66
C GLY A 890 -22.86 -21.89 14.83
N PHE A 891 -23.50 -22.93 15.35
CA PHE A 891 -24.58 -22.88 16.35
C PHE A 891 -24.24 -23.44 17.74
N ALA A 892 -22.94 -23.58 18.08
CA ALA A 892 -22.50 -24.22 19.33
C ALA A 892 -22.99 -23.52 20.63
N SER A 893 -23.38 -22.25 20.54
CA SER A 893 -23.93 -21.46 21.66
C SER A 893 -25.45 -21.31 21.61
N ASP A 894 -26.15 -21.85 20.61
CA ASP A 894 -27.61 -21.78 20.57
C ASP A 894 -28.22 -22.59 21.72
N ARG A 895 -29.17 -21.97 22.43
CA ARG A 895 -29.91 -22.55 23.56
C ARG A 895 -31.41 -22.21 23.51
N ARG A 896 -31.91 -21.61 22.41
CA ARG A 896 -33.34 -21.28 22.22
C ARG A 896 -34.21 -22.54 22.39
N PRO A 897 -35.16 -22.61 23.35
CA PRO A 897 -35.96 -23.80 23.57
C PRO A 897 -36.80 -24.17 22.34
N LYS A 898 -36.75 -25.44 21.91
CA LYS A 898 -37.46 -26.02 20.75
C LYS A 898 -37.05 -25.50 19.36
N GLU A 899 -36.62 -24.25 19.26
CA GLU A 899 -36.19 -23.63 18.00
C GLU A 899 -34.70 -23.84 17.72
N SER A 900 -33.84 -23.97 18.74
CA SER A 900 -32.40 -24.10 18.53
C SER A 900 -32.01 -25.39 17.82
N TYR A 901 -31.06 -25.28 16.88
CA TYR A 901 -30.47 -26.45 16.21
C TYR A 901 -29.84 -27.44 17.20
N LEU A 902 -29.25 -26.94 18.30
CA LEU A 902 -28.73 -27.80 19.35
C LEU A 902 -29.85 -28.60 20.04
N SER A 903 -31.03 -28.02 20.27
CA SER A 903 -32.19 -28.77 20.81
C SER A 903 -32.85 -29.72 19.81
N GLN A 904 -32.80 -29.40 18.50
CA GLN A 904 -33.35 -30.25 17.45
C GLN A 904 -32.48 -31.49 17.20
N TYR A 905 -31.17 -31.30 17.04
CA TYR A 905 -30.26 -32.35 16.58
C TYR A 905 -29.50 -33.05 17.71
N ARG A 906 -29.10 -32.33 18.78
CA ARG A 906 -28.25 -32.85 19.87
C ARG A 906 -28.70 -32.38 21.27
N PRO A 907 -29.98 -32.63 21.66
CA PRO A 907 -30.55 -32.10 22.90
C PRO A 907 -29.83 -32.56 24.16
N GLU A 908 -29.12 -33.68 24.13
CA GLU A 908 -28.32 -34.17 25.26
C GLU A 908 -27.10 -33.28 25.55
N LEU A 909 -26.70 -32.42 24.60
CA LEU A 909 -25.58 -31.49 24.74
C LEU A 909 -25.98 -30.09 25.26
N LEU A 910 -27.28 -29.80 25.43
CA LEU A 910 -27.74 -28.45 25.82
C LEU A 910 -27.12 -27.93 27.14
N GLN A 911 -26.84 -28.83 28.09
CA GLN A 911 -26.21 -28.49 29.37
C GLN A 911 -24.67 -28.37 29.32
N PHE A 912 -24.03 -28.65 28.18
CA PHE A 912 -22.57 -28.47 28.07
C PHE A 912 -22.21 -26.98 28.01
N PRO A 913 -21.21 -26.54 28.80
CA PRO A 913 -20.59 -25.24 28.61
C PRO A 913 -19.90 -25.15 27.25
N THR A 914 -19.83 -23.95 26.68
CA THR A 914 -19.29 -23.67 25.33
C THR A 914 -17.99 -22.87 25.39
N THR A 915 -17.22 -22.92 24.30
CA THR A 915 -16.07 -22.04 24.03
C THR A 915 -16.35 -21.02 22.91
N ALA A 916 -17.46 -21.18 22.20
CA ALA A 916 -17.93 -20.21 21.21
C ALA A 916 -18.54 -18.98 21.90
N GLY A 917 -18.59 -17.84 21.21
CA GLY A 917 -19.32 -16.67 21.73
C GLY A 917 -20.83 -16.88 21.77
N ALA A 918 -21.55 -16.08 22.58
CA ALA A 918 -23.00 -16.17 22.71
C ALA A 918 -23.72 -16.01 21.35
N PHE A 919 -23.15 -15.19 20.46
CA PHE A 919 -23.53 -14.99 19.07
C PHE A 919 -23.55 -16.24 18.16
N SER A 920 -22.92 -17.35 18.58
CA SER A 920 -22.81 -18.57 17.77
C SER A 920 -24.10 -19.38 17.80
N THR A 921 -25.15 -18.82 17.20
CA THR A 921 -26.54 -19.28 17.22
C THR A 921 -27.00 -19.93 15.92
N GLY A 922 -26.22 -19.88 14.84
CA GLY A 922 -26.59 -20.47 13.55
C GLY A 922 -27.65 -19.71 12.74
N ASP A 923 -27.92 -18.45 13.05
CA ASP A 923 -28.98 -17.67 12.39
C ASP A 923 -28.82 -17.61 10.85
N GLY A 924 -27.58 -17.64 10.34
CA GLY A 924 -27.31 -17.72 8.90
C GLY A 924 -27.73 -19.04 8.25
N ILE A 925 -27.72 -20.15 8.99
CA ILE A 925 -28.25 -21.44 8.54
C ILE A 925 -29.79 -21.33 8.45
N ALA A 926 -30.43 -20.70 9.44
CA ALA A 926 -31.88 -20.49 9.44
C ALA A 926 -32.33 -19.65 8.23
N LEU A 927 -31.63 -18.54 7.97
CA LEU A 927 -31.82 -17.71 6.78
C LEU A 927 -31.73 -18.51 5.47
N ALA A 928 -30.65 -19.27 5.25
CA ALA A 928 -30.51 -20.07 4.04
C ALA A 928 -31.56 -21.19 3.94
N THR A 929 -31.82 -21.93 5.02
CA THR A 929 -32.83 -23.02 5.02
C THR A 929 -34.25 -22.52 4.79
N SER A 930 -34.56 -21.25 5.11
CA SER A 930 -35.87 -20.65 4.81
C SER A 930 -36.16 -20.53 3.31
N LEU A 931 -35.11 -20.52 2.47
CA LEU A 931 -35.20 -20.55 1.01
C LEU A 931 -35.12 -21.97 0.42
N GLY A 932 -35.02 -23.02 1.25
CA GLY A 932 -34.89 -24.41 0.80
C GLY A 932 -33.46 -24.90 0.58
N ALA A 933 -32.44 -24.15 1.06
CA ALA A 933 -31.07 -24.63 1.12
C ALA A 933 -30.96 -25.92 1.95
N ASP A 934 -30.17 -26.88 1.48
CA ASP A 934 -29.97 -28.14 2.17
C ASP A 934 -28.90 -28.02 3.27
N THR A 935 -28.93 -28.90 4.26
CA THR A 935 -27.93 -28.95 5.33
C THR A 935 -27.29 -30.33 5.43
N ALA A 936 -25.98 -30.35 5.66
CA ALA A 936 -25.21 -31.57 5.88
C ALA A 936 -24.76 -31.64 7.34
N SER A 937 -24.72 -32.85 7.90
CA SER A 937 -24.05 -33.16 9.18
C SER A 937 -24.53 -32.36 10.42
N MET A 938 -25.78 -31.88 10.47
CA MET A 938 -26.29 -31.02 11.56
C MET A 938 -26.26 -31.64 12.96
N ASP A 939 -26.13 -32.96 13.08
CA ASP A 939 -25.92 -33.67 14.35
C ASP A 939 -24.44 -33.74 14.77
N GLN A 940 -23.51 -33.41 13.87
CA GLN A 940 -22.07 -33.40 14.11
C GLN A 940 -21.63 -32.09 14.77
N VAL A 941 -21.82 -32.02 16.09
CA VAL A 941 -21.31 -30.93 16.96
C VAL A 941 -20.08 -31.45 17.72
N GLN A 942 -18.94 -30.77 17.57
CA GLN A 942 -17.69 -31.13 18.25
C GLN A 942 -17.64 -30.58 19.68
N ILE A 943 -17.44 -31.51 20.61
CA ILE A 943 -17.02 -31.25 21.97
C ILE A 943 -15.48 -31.23 22.01
N HIS A 944 -14.88 -30.11 22.38
CA HIS A 944 -13.46 -30.04 22.72
C HIS A 944 -13.24 -30.71 24.08
N PRO A 945 -12.20 -31.57 24.25
CA PRO A 945 -11.97 -32.25 25.52
C PRO A 945 -11.54 -31.29 26.63
N THR A 946 -10.90 -30.15 26.29
CA THR A 946 -10.26 -29.27 27.27
C THR A 946 -10.74 -27.83 27.15
N GLY A 947 -11.74 -27.45 27.95
CA GLY A 947 -12.02 -26.06 28.34
C GLY A 947 -11.69 -25.87 29.82
N TRP A 948 -11.07 -24.75 30.18
CA TRP A 948 -10.69 -24.49 31.59
C TRP A 948 -11.93 -24.35 32.47
N VAL A 949 -11.88 -24.98 33.64
CA VAL A 949 -12.82 -24.77 34.74
C VAL A 949 -12.23 -23.67 35.62
N ASP A 950 -12.88 -22.51 35.64
CA ASP A 950 -12.50 -21.43 36.54
C ASP A 950 -12.72 -21.88 38.01
N PRO A 951 -11.73 -21.77 38.92
CA PRO A 951 -11.93 -22.12 40.32
C PRO A 951 -12.96 -21.23 41.06
N THR A 952 -13.19 -20.01 40.58
CA THR A 952 -14.11 -19.02 41.16
C THR A 952 -15.53 -19.17 40.60
N ASP A 953 -15.68 -19.52 39.31
CA ASP A 953 -16.95 -19.94 38.71
C ASP A 953 -16.83 -21.26 37.92
N PRO A 954 -16.84 -22.42 38.61
CA PRO A 954 -16.75 -23.71 37.95
C PRO A 954 -17.94 -24.04 37.03
N LYS A 955 -19.06 -23.33 37.21
CA LYS A 955 -20.35 -23.59 36.56
C LYS A 955 -20.63 -22.67 35.38
N ASN A 956 -19.70 -21.76 35.04
CA ASN A 956 -19.90 -20.84 33.93
C ASN A 956 -20.29 -21.59 32.63
N PRO A 957 -21.39 -21.19 31.95
CA PRO A 957 -21.79 -21.80 30.68
C PRO A 957 -20.85 -21.42 29.53
N SER A 958 -19.97 -20.43 29.70
CA SER A 958 -18.89 -20.07 28.78
C SER A 958 -17.54 -20.37 29.45
N LYS A 959 -16.65 -21.08 28.77
CA LYS A 959 -15.34 -21.47 29.33
C LYS A 959 -14.21 -21.07 28.40
N THR A 960 -13.10 -20.61 28.98
CA THR A 960 -11.89 -20.29 28.21
C THR A 960 -11.33 -21.59 27.63
N LEU A 961 -11.12 -21.63 26.31
CA LEU A 961 -10.54 -22.79 25.63
C LEU A 961 -9.12 -23.06 26.16
N ALA A 962 -8.89 -24.23 26.73
CA ALA A 962 -7.54 -24.72 27.02
C ALA A 962 -6.96 -25.28 25.71
N ALA A 963 -6.05 -24.51 25.09
CA ALA A 963 -5.55 -24.76 23.75
C ALA A 963 -5.08 -26.20 23.54
N GLU A 964 -5.38 -26.78 22.38
CA GLU A 964 -4.91 -28.13 22.04
C GLU A 964 -3.38 -28.18 21.94
N LEU A 965 -2.74 -27.04 21.65
CA LEU A 965 -1.29 -26.85 21.77
C LEU A 965 -0.74 -27.31 23.13
N MET A 966 -1.46 -27.11 24.23
CA MET A 966 -1.02 -27.52 25.58
C MET A 966 -0.79 -29.05 25.68
N ARG A 967 -1.59 -29.85 24.96
CA ARG A 967 -1.38 -31.29 24.80
C ARG A 967 -0.31 -31.60 23.75
N GLY A 968 -0.29 -30.84 22.64
CA GLY A 968 0.72 -30.93 21.57
C GLY A 968 2.18 -30.68 22.00
N VAL A 969 2.40 -29.88 23.05
CA VAL A 969 3.73 -29.63 23.61
C VAL A 969 4.18 -30.65 24.66
N GLY A 970 3.25 -31.46 25.19
CA GLY A 970 3.56 -32.52 26.17
C GLY A 970 2.57 -32.70 27.31
N GLY A 971 1.59 -31.80 27.47
CA GLY A 971 0.62 -31.84 28.55
C GLY A 971 -0.21 -33.13 28.58
N ILE A 972 -0.28 -33.75 29.76
CA ILE A 972 -1.03 -35.00 30.01
C ILE A 972 -2.37 -34.72 30.67
N LEU A 973 -3.31 -35.66 30.54
CA LEU A 973 -4.60 -35.63 31.23
C LEU A 973 -4.62 -36.67 32.35
N LEU A 974 -4.94 -36.21 33.57
CA LEU A 974 -5.15 -37.06 34.74
C LEU A 974 -6.61 -36.96 35.20
N ASN A 975 -7.19 -38.09 35.61
CA ASN A 975 -8.53 -38.15 36.20
C ASN A 975 -8.53 -37.80 37.70
N ASP A 976 -9.72 -37.87 38.30
CA ASP A 976 -9.99 -37.70 39.73
C ASP A 976 -9.05 -38.50 40.65
N LYS A 977 -8.55 -39.65 40.19
CA LYS A 977 -7.66 -40.56 40.93
C LYS A 977 -6.17 -40.31 40.65
N GLY A 978 -5.82 -39.24 39.94
CA GLY A 978 -4.43 -38.92 39.59
C GLY A 978 -3.83 -39.87 38.54
N GLN A 979 -4.64 -40.52 37.71
CA GLN A 979 -4.22 -41.51 36.73
C GLN A 979 -4.46 -41.01 35.29
N ARG A 980 -3.53 -41.35 34.38
CA ARG A 980 -3.76 -41.23 32.93
C ARG A 980 -4.82 -42.25 32.48
N PHE A 981 -5.49 -41.97 31.38
CA PHE A 981 -6.61 -42.78 30.88
C PHE A 981 -6.78 -42.78 29.33
N CYS A 982 -5.98 -42.00 28.59
CA CYS A 982 -6.08 -41.91 27.13
C CYS A 982 -4.77 -41.41 26.48
N ASN A 983 -4.68 -41.56 25.16
CA ASN A 983 -3.70 -40.85 24.34
C ASN A 983 -4.17 -39.39 24.14
N GLU A 984 -3.50 -38.43 24.75
CA GLU A 984 -3.87 -37.01 24.71
C GLU A 984 -3.70 -36.34 23.33
N LEU A 985 -3.06 -37.04 22.38
CA LEU A 985 -2.91 -36.67 20.96
C LEU A 985 -3.84 -37.49 20.04
N GLY A 986 -4.82 -38.20 20.59
CA GLY A 986 -5.94 -38.73 19.81
C GLY A 986 -6.82 -37.61 19.22
N THR A 987 -7.79 -37.97 18.39
CA THR A 987 -8.79 -37.01 17.90
C THR A 987 -9.64 -36.48 19.06
N ARG A 988 -10.21 -35.28 18.89
CA ARG A 988 -11.08 -34.65 19.90
C ARG A 988 -12.25 -35.56 20.30
N ALA A 989 -12.89 -36.22 19.34
CA ALA A 989 -13.88 -37.26 19.59
C ALA A 989 -13.37 -38.40 20.49
N TYR A 990 -12.18 -38.97 20.22
CA TYR A 990 -11.58 -40.03 21.04
C TYR A 990 -11.25 -39.56 22.48
N VAL A 991 -10.65 -38.37 22.63
CA VAL A 991 -10.27 -37.86 23.96
C VAL A 991 -11.53 -37.56 24.77
N THR A 992 -12.53 -36.91 24.16
CA THR A 992 -13.82 -36.65 24.82
C THR A 992 -14.57 -37.94 25.17
N ASP A 993 -14.64 -38.94 24.29
CA ASP A 993 -15.23 -40.25 24.61
C ASP A 993 -14.58 -40.88 25.86
N LYS A 994 -13.25 -40.85 25.95
CA LYS A 994 -12.51 -41.37 27.11
C LYS A 994 -12.72 -40.54 28.38
N MET A 995 -13.01 -39.25 28.26
CA MET A 995 -13.41 -38.40 29.38
C MET A 995 -14.86 -38.70 29.84
N LEU A 996 -15.82 -38.71 28.90
CA LEU A 996 -17.23 -38.99 29.21
C LEU A 996 -17.43 -40.44 29.72
N ALA A 997 -16.59 -41.39 29.32
CA ALA A 997 -16.55 -42.76 29.85
C ALA A 997 -16.23 -42.88 31.35
N HIS A 998 -15.84 -41.79 32.03
CA HIS A 998 -15.80 -41.76 33.50
C HIS A 998 -17.21 -41.72 34.13
N ASN A 999 -18.25 -41.35 33.35
CA ASN A 999 -19.64 -41.59 33.70
C ASN A 999 -20.02 -43.05 33.34
N TRP A 1000 -20.44 -43.83 34.34
CA TRP A 1000 -20.71 -45.27 34.15
C TRP A 1000 -21.82 -45.56 33.12
N LYS A 1001 -22.83 -44.69 33.03
CA LYS A 1001 -23.96 -44.84 32.10
C LYS A 1001 -23.52 -44.54 30.67
N TYR A 1002 -22.65 -43.56 30.47
CA TYR A 1002 -22.00 -43.32 29.18
C TYR A 1002 -21.12 -44.52 28.79
N TYR A 1003 -20.26 -45.00 29.69
CA TYR A 1003 -19.41 -46.17 29.45
C TYR A 1003 -20.19 -47.42 28.97
N MET A 1004 -21.36 -47.69 29.58
CA MET A 1004 -22.20 -48.85 29.23
C MET A 1004 -23.05 -48.67 27.96
N THR A 1005 -23.23 -47.45 27.44
CA THR A 1005 -24.23 -47.18 26.38
C THR A 1005 -23.73 -46.34 25.20
N SER A 1006 -22.56 -45.70 25.33
CA SER A 1006 -22.03 -44.66 24.44
C SER A 1006 -22.99 -43.49 24.20
N LYS A 1007 -23.96 -43.26 25.11
CA LYS A 1007 -24.94 -42.18 25.04
C LYS A 1007 -24.86 -41.31 26.29
N TRP A 1008 -24.84 -40.00 26.10
CA TRP A 1008 -24.86 -39.07 27.21
C TRP A 1008 -26.27 -38.92 27.76
N ASP A 1009 -26.39 -38.76 29.09
CA ASP A 1009 -27.63 -38.38 29.75
C ASP A 1009 -27.55 -36.89 30.07
N ALA A 1010 -28.49 -36.11 29.52
CA ALA A 1010 -28.54 -34.66 29.70
C ALA A 1010 -28.50 -34.20 31.16
N ASN A 1011 -28.90 -35.06 32.11
CA ASN A 1011 -28.96 -34.77 33.54
C ASN A 1011 -27.70 -35.23 34.32
N SER A 1012 -26.69 -35.79 33.63
CA SER A 1012 -25.42 -36.15 34.26
C SER A 1012 -24.51 -34.93 34.41
N GLU A 1013 -23.84 -34.83 35.56
CA GLU A 1013 -22.75 -33.87 35.74
C GLU A 1013 -21.57 -34.20 34.81
N ILE A 1014 -20.97 -33.17 34.22
CA ILE A 1014 -19.90 -33.29 33.23
C ILE A 1014 -18.57 -33.47 33.98
N PRO A 1015 -17.83 -34.57 33.76
CA PRO A 1015 -16.63 -34.87 34.55
C PRO A 1015 -15.48 -33.89 34.29
N THR A 1016 -14.74 -33.59 35.35
CA THR A 1016 -13.56 -32.71 35.35
C THR A 1016 -12.26 -33.51 35.50
N PHE A 1017 -11.17 -32.96 34.97
CA PHE A 1017 -9.87 -33.61 34.84
C PHE A 1017 -8.75 -32.59 35.08
N ALA A 1018 -7.56 -33.03 35.45
CA ALA A 1018 -6.38 -32.18 35.51
C ALA A 1018 -5.61 -32.25 34.18
N LEU A 1019 -5.36 -31.09 33.58
CA LEU A 1019 -4.36 -30.93 32.51
C LEU A 1019 -3.05 -30.49 33.15
N VAL A 1020 -1.99 -31.31 33.01
CA VAL A 1020 -0.70 -31.12 33.69
C VAL A 1020 0.43 -31.03 32.69
N LEU A 1021 1.23 -29.97 32.76
CA LEU A 1021 2.43 -29.74 31.97
C LEU A 1021 3.68 -29.79 32.86
N SER A 1022 4.80 -30.26 32.30
CA SER A 1022 6.15 -30.12 32.86
C SER A 1022 6.72 -28.71 32.63
N SER A 1023 7.87 -28.40 33.24
CA SER A 1023 8.66 -27.22 32.91
C SER A 1023 9.06 -27.14 31.43
N ALA A 1024 9.43 -28.28 30.83
CA ALA A 1024 9.78 -28.35 29.41
C ALA A 1024 8.57 -28.08 28.49
N ALA A 1025 7.42 -28.69 28.79
CA ALA A 1025 6.17 -28.47 28.05
C ALA A 1025 5.65 -27.04 28.21
N SER A 1026 5.82 -26.43 29.40
CA SER A 1026 5.37 -25.07 29.66
C SER A 1026 6.22 -24.02 28.92
N SER A 1027 7.52 -24.25 28.76
CA SER A 1027 8.42 -23.39 27.98
C SER A 1027 8.02 -23.33 26.49
N ASP A 1028 7.78 -24.50 25.88
CA ASP A 1028 7.37 -24.67 24.48
C ASP A 1028 6.04 -23.93 24.14
N ALA A 1029 5.22 -23.68 25.16
CA ALA A 1029 3.93 -22.98 25.08
C ALA A 1029 3.87 -21.69 25.94
N LYS A 1030 5.02 -21.04 26.24
CA LYS A 1030 5.11 -19.97 27.27
C LYS A 1030 3.97 -18.94 27.22
N LYS A 1031 3.68 -18.35 26.05
CA LYS A 1031 2.62 -17.33 25.89
C LYS A 1031 1.21 -17.81 26.27
N HIS A 1032 0.93 -19.11 26.13
CA HIS A 1032 -0.31 -19.72 26.61
C HIS A 1032 -0.29 -19.96 28.12
N VAL A 1033 0.85 -20.42 28.65
CA VAL A 1033 1.06 -20.62 30.09
C VAL A 1033 0.93 -19.29 30.84
N ASP A 1034 1.57 -18.23 30.33
CA ASP A 1034 1.48 -16.86 30.85
C ASP A 1034 0.01 -16.40 30.92
N LEU A 1035 -0.71 -16.46 29.79
CA LEU A 1035 -2.13 -16.06 29.69
C LEU A 1035 -3.03 -16.83 30.67
N TYR A 1036 -2.91 -18.15 30.71
CA TYR A 1036 -3.76 -18.97 31.58
C TYR A 1036 -3.39 -18.86 33.07
N SER A 1037 -2.13 -18.55 33.38
CA SER A 1037 -1.69 -18.32 34.77
C SER A 1037 -2.15 -16.95 35.27
N HIS A 1038 -2.03 -15.90 34.44
CA HIS A 1038 -2.56 -14.57 34.74
C HIS A 1038 -4.08 -14.59 34.95
N LYS A 1039 -4.82 -15.38 34.16
CA LYS A 1039 -6.26 -15.62 34.35
C LYS A 1039 -6.62 -16.56 35.53
N GLY A 1040 -5.65 -17.02 36.33
CA GLY A 1040 -5.89 -17.94 37.45
C GLY A 1040 -6.33 -19.37 37.08
N LEU A 1041 -6.38 -19.70 35.79
CA LEU A 1041 -6.87 -20.98 35.25
C LEU A 1041 -5.79 -22.08 35.29
N LEU A 1042 -4.51 -21.69 35.36
CA LEU A 1042 -3.35 -22.57 35.37
C LEU A 1042 -2.44 -22.20 36.55
N LYS A 1043 -2.15 -23.17 37.43
CA LYS A 1043 -1.34 -22.96 38.64
C LYS A 1043 0.04 -23.58 38.51
N ARG A 1044 1.08 -22.79 38.82
CA ARG A 1044 2.46 -23.26 38.99
C ARG A 1044 2.61 -23.97 40.34
N LEU A 1045 3.19 -25.15 40.36
CA LEU A 1045 3.36 -26.03 41.52
C LEU A 1045 4.77 -26.62 41.52
N GLU A 1046 5.47 -26.58 42.66
CA GLU A 1046 6.84 -27.09 42.77
C GLU A 1046 6.87 -28.47 43.43
N GLY A 1047 7.40 -29.45 42.70
CA GLY A 1047 7.49 -30.84 43.14
C GLY A 1047 6.16 -31.61 43.09
N VAL A 1048 6.28 -32.93 42.93
CA VAL A 1048 5.12 -33.85 42.84
C VAL A 1048 4.25 -33.88 44.10
N GLN A 1049 4.80 -33.45 45.25
CA GLN A 1049 4.04 -33.22 46.48
C GLN A 1049 2.97 -32.15 46.27
N ALA A 1050 3.35 -30.94 45.84
CA ALA A 1050 2.42 -29.83 45.62
C ALA A 1050 1.39 -30.12 44.52
N LEU A 1051 1.76 -30.90 43.49
CA LEU A 1051 0.83 -31.40 42.49
C LEU A 1051 -0.20 -32.37 43.09
N ALA A 1052 0.25 -33.33 43.88
CA ALA A 1052 -0.63 -34.32 44.50
C ALA A 1052 -1.58 -33.69 45.53
N ASP A 1053 -1.08 -32.74 46.33
CA ASP A 1053 -1.88 -31.98 47.30
C ASP A 1053 -2.92 -31.09 46.60
N TRP A 1054 -2.57 -30.44 45.48
CA TRP A 1054 -3.53 -29.68 44.67
C TRP A 1054 -4.60 -30.57 44.03
N MET A 1055 -4.25 -31.80 43.62
CA MET A 1055 -5.21 -32.80 43.14
C MET A 1055 -6.02 -33.48 44.25
N GLY A 1056 -5.66 -33.31 45.53
CA GLY A 1056 -6.24 -34.06 46.65
C GLY A 1056 -5.97 -35.57 46.58
N GLN A 1057 -4.89 -36.00 45.95
CA GLN A 1057 -4.57 -37.41 45.67
C GLN A 1057 -3.29 -37.88 46.37
N PRO A 1058 -3.13 -39.19 46.66
CA PRO A 1058 -1.90 -39.71 47.25
C PRO A 1058 -0.69 -39.49 46.32
N VAL A 1059 0.36 -38.86 46.85
CA VAL A 1059 1.62 -38.55 46.14
C VAL A 1059 2.18 -39.76 45.38
N LYS A 1060 2.11 -40.95 45.99
CA LYS A 1060 2.55 -42.22 45.38
C LYS A 1060 1.79 -42.56 44.09
N THR A 1061 0.49 -42.24 44.01
CA THR A 1061 -0.34 -42.49 42.82
C THR A 1061 0.07 -41.57 41.68
N VAL A 1062 0.15 -40.26 41.95
CA VAL A 1062 0.53 -39.24 40.95
C VAL A 1062 1.96 -39.47 40.46
N ALA A 1063 2.92 -39.69 41.38
CA ALA A 1063 4.30 -40.02 41.02
C ALA A 1063 4.40 -41.33 40.22
N SER A 1064 3.58 -42.34 40.51
CA SER A 1064 3.54 -43.58 39.72
C SER A 1064 3.03 -43.34 38.30
N ALA A 1065 2.04 -42.47 38.10
CA ALA A 1065 1.55 -42.12 36.77
C ALA A 1065 2.59 -41.33 35.95
N LEU A 1066 3.26 -40.36 36.57
CA LEU A 1066 4.33 -39.55 35.95
C LEU A 1066 5.58 -40.38 35.62
N ASN A 1067 5.98 -41.29 36.49
CA ASN A 1067 7.10 -42.21 36.24
C ASN A 1067 6.76 -43.24 35.15
N LYS A 1068 5.52 -43.74 35.10
CA LYS A 1068 5.08 -44.60 34.00
C LYS A 1068 5.10 -43.86 32.66
N TYR A 1069 4.64 -42.60 32.62
CA TYR A 1069 4.66 -41.80 31.40
C TYR A 1069 6.07 -41.58 30.85
N GLN A 1070 7.06 -41.29 31.71
CA GLN A 1070 8.47 -41.24 31.33
C GLN A 1070 8.95 -42.61 30.80
N ALA A 1071 8.68 -43.69 31.52
CA ALA A 1071 9.10 -45.04 31.11
C ALA A 1071 8.42 -45.54 29.83
N ASP A 1072 7.23 -45.03 29.48
CA ASP A 1072 6.56 -45.32 28.21
C ASP A 1072 7.05 -44.41 27.06
N ALA A 1073 7.50 -43.19 27.39
CA ALA A 1073 8.19 -42.30 26.46
C ALA A 1073 9.57 -42.86 26.06
N ASP A 1074 10.35 -43.40 27.01
CA ASP A 1074 11.61 -44.10 26.76
C ASP A 1074 11.45 -45.34 25.83
N LYS A 1075 10.25 -45.95 25.79
CA LYS A 1075 9.90 -47.04 24.87
C LYS A 1075 9.40 -46.56 23.50
N GLY A 1076 9.10 -45.26 23.37
CA GLY A 1076 8.43 -44.69 22.21
C GLY A 1076 6.96 -45.10 22.02
N LYS A 1077 6.33 -45.76 23.00
CA LYS A 1077 4.90 -46.13 22.95
C LYS A 1077 4.28 -46.42 24.32
N ASP A 1078 3.07 -45.91 24.57
CA ASP A 1078 2.25 -46.23 25.75
C ASP A 1078 1.10 -47.21 25.47
N GLU A 1079 0.43 -47.62 26.55
CA GLU A 1079 -0.71 -48.55 26.52
C GLU A 1079 -1.98 -48.01 25.83
N TYR A 1080 -2.08 -46.69 25.66
CA TYR A 1080 -3.18 -46.02 24.94
C TYR A 1080 -2.87 -45.82 23.45
N GLY A 1081 -1.68 -46.24 23.00
CA GLY A 1081 -1.23 -46.10 21.61
C GLY A 1081 -0.60 -44.76 21.28
N LYS A 1082 -0.27 -43.92 22.27
CA LYS A 1082 0.53 -42.70 22.06
C LYS A 1082 1.95 -43.09 21.67
N THR A 1083 2.47 -42.50 20.59
CA THR A 1083 3.85 -42.72 20.09
C THR A 1083 4.71 -41.46 20.11
N THR A 1084 4.10 -40.28 20.25
CA THR A 1084 4.79 -38.98 20.25
C THR A 1084 4.80 -38.40 21.65
N PHE A 1085 5.99 -38.19 22.22
CA PHE A 1085 6.21 -37.75 23.59
C PHE A 1085 7.09 -36.49 23.62
N ARG A 1086 6.45 -35.32 23.63
CA ARG A 1086 7.11 -34.01 23.78
C ARG A 1086 7.03 -33.53 25.23
N GLY A 1087 7.86 -32.57 25.61
CA GLY A 1087 7.81 -31.90 26.92
C GLY A 1087 7.82 -32.86 28.10
N GLN A 1088 8.72 -33.85 28.10
CA GLN A 1088 8.78 -34.87 29.15
C GLN A 1088 9.13 -34.27 30.52
N PHE A 1089 8.71 -34.94 31.59
CA PHE A 1089 9.03 -34.53 32.97
C PHE A 1089 10.50 -34.78 33.30
N GLY A 1090 11.07 -33.93 34.16
CA GLY A 1090 12.39 -34.14 34.74
C GLY A 1090 12.45 -35.40 35.61
N LYS A 1091 13.57 -36.15 35.51
CA LYS A 1091 13.80 -37.42 36.22
C LYS A 1091 13.69 -37.32 37.75
N ASP A 1092 13.89 -36.11 38.30
CA ASP A 1092 13.66 -35.81 39.71
C ASP A 1092 12.34 -35.04 39.88
N LEU A 1093 11.24 -35.79 40.02
CA LEU A 1093 9.90 -35.25 40.25
C LEU A 1093 9.76 -34.45 41.56
N THR A 1094 10.77 -34.44 42.45
CA THR A 1094 10.75 -33.59 43.65
C THR A 1094 11.16 -32.15 43.35
N LYS A 1095 11.87 -31.91 42.23
CA LYS A 1095 12.34 -30.59 41.78
C LYS A 1095 11.67 -30.09 40.49
N GLU A 1096 10.88 -30.94 39.82
CA GLU A 1096 10.10 -30.56 38.65
C GLU A 1096 9.08 -29.45 38.99
N ILE A 1097 8.92 -28.51 38.06
CA ILE A 1097 7.90 -27.45 38.14
C ILE A 1097 6.73 -27.89 37.26
N PHE A 1098 5.59 -28.13 37.88
CA PHE A 1098 4.35 -28.48 37.20
C PHE A 1098 3.51 -27.23 36.95
N TYR A 1099 2.83 -27.19 35.81
CA TYR A 1099 1.76 -26.24 35.55
C TYR A 1099 0.47 -27.04 35.37
N ALA A 1100 -0.47 -26.89 36.31
CA ALA A 1100 -1.66 -27.72 36.40
C ALA A 1100 -2.94 -26.87 36.50
N GLY A 1101 -4.00 -27.29 35.81
CA GLY A 1101 -5.29 -26.62 35.84
C GLY A 1101 -6.44 -27.59 35.55
N THR A 1102 -7.62 -27.27 36.05
CA THR A 1102 -8.80 -28.13 35.91
C THR A 1102 -9.48 -27.88 34.56
N VAL A 1103 -9.80 -28.93 33.83
CA VAL A 1103 -10.49 -28.88 32.53
C VAL A 1103 -11.74 -29.76 32.51
N SER A 1104 -12.73 -29.36 31.74
CA SER A 1104 -13.90 -30.18 31.39
C SER A 1104 -14.08 -30.26 29.87
N PRO A 1105 -14.77 -31.27 29.35
CA PRO A 1105 -15.31 -31.23 27.99
C PRO A 1105 -16.24 -30.02 27.79
N VAL A 1106 -16.18 -29.40 26.61
CA VAL A 1106 -16.92 -28.17 26.27
C VAL A 1106 -17.36 -28.19 24.80
N LEU A 1107 -18.52 -27.61 24.48
CA LEU A 1107 -18.93 -27.37 23.09
C LEU A 1107 -17.99 -26.35 22.43
N HIS A 1108 -17.73 -26.52 21.13
CA HIS A 1108 -16.65 -25.80 20.48
C HIS A 1108 -16.90 -25.41 19.03
N TYR A 1109 -17.47 -26.31 18.21
CA TYR A 1109 -17.59 -26.08 16.78
C TYR A 1109 -18.65 -27.00 16.16
N CYS A 1110 -19.41 -26.51 15.19
CA CYS A 1110 -20.36 -27.33 14.41
C CYS A 1110 -19.74 -27.75 13.06
N MET A 1111 -19.64 -29.06 12.80
CA MET A 1111 -19.28 -29.57 11.45
C MET A 1111 -20.49 -29.66 10.51
N GLY A 1112 -21.69 -29.42 11.05
CA GLY A 1112 -22.93 -29.33 10.32
C GLY A 1112 -23.32 -27.89 10.00
N GLY A 1113 -23.89 -27.71 8.82
CA GLY A 1113 -24.28 -26.41 8.29
C GLY A 1113 -24.83 -26.50 6.87
N ILE A 1114 -24.88 -25.36 6.18
CA ILE A 1114 -25.37 -25.20 4.80
C ILE A 1114 -24.55 -26.08 3.84
N THR A 1115 -25.21 -26.84 2.97
CA THR A 1115 -24.53 -27.63 1.94
C THR A 1115 -23.97 -26.72 0.85
N ILE A 1116 -22.68 -26.84 0.57
CA ILE A 1116 -22.01 -26.21 -0.57
C ILE A 1116 -21.46 -27.24 -1.57
N ASP A 1117 -21.24 -26.78 -2.80
CA ASP A 1117 -20.37 -27.42 -3.79
C ASP A 1117 -18.88 -27.10 -3.53
N THR A 1118 -18.00 -27.40 -4.50
CA THR A 1118 -16.55 -27.16 -4.40
C THR A 1118 -16.15 -25.70 -4.47
N ASP A 1119 -16.99 -24.84 -5.03
CA ASP A 1119 -16.71 -23.42 -5.30
C ASP A 1119 -17.35 -22.49 -4.25
N GLY A 1120 -18.21 -23.04 -3.39
CA GLY A 1120 -18.84 -22.36 -2.26
C GLY A 1120 -20.26 -21.86 -2.56
N ASN A 1121 -20.87 -22.28 -3.67
CA ASN A 1121 -22.27 -21.99 -3.97
C ASN A 1121 -23.18 -22.81 -3.06
N VAL A 1122 -24.27 -22.21 -2.55
CA VAL A 1122 -25.23 -22.92 -1.70
C VAL A 1122 -26.10 -23.85 -2.52
N LEU A 1123 -26.26 -25.09 -2.06
CA LEU A 1123 -27.08 -26.10 -2.72
C LEU A 1123 -28.45 -26.28 -2.05
N ASP A 1124 -29.49 -26.43 -2.86
CA ASP A 1124 -30.84 -26.78 -2.43
C ASP A 1124 -30.98 -28.27 -2.08
N THR A 1125 -32.16 -28.65 -1.57
CA THR A 1125 -32.50 -30.05 -1.24
C THR A 1125 -32.62 -30.99 -2.45
N GLN A 1126 -32.43 -30.50 -3.69
CA GLN A 1126 -32.31 -31.26 -4.93
C GLN A 1126 -30.86 -31.27 -5.47
N LYS A 1127 -29.90 -30.67 -4.74
CA LYS A 1127 -28.49 -30.44 -5.12
C LYS A 1127 -28.28 -29.51 -6.33
N ARG A 1128 -29.21 -28.59 -6.56
CA ARG A 1128 -29.08 -27.46 -7.49
C ARG A 1128 -28.50 -26.24 -6.77
N ILE A 1129 -27.87 -25.33 -7.50
CA ILE A 1129 -27.35 -24.07 -6.93
C ILE A 1129 -28.51 -23.11 -6.67
N ILE A 1130 -28.55 -22.52 -5.47
CA ILE A 1130 -29.40 -21.35 -5.19
C ILE A 1130 -28.67 -20.12 -5.73
N SER A 1131 -29.13 -19.62 -6.86
CA SER A 1131 -28.53 -18.48 -7.57
C SER A 1131 -28.38 -17.26 -6.64
N GLY A 1132 -27.22 -16.62 -6.68
CA GLY A 1132 -26.86 -15.47 -5.83
C GLY A 1132 -26.46 -15.79 -4.38
N LEU A 1133 -26.55 -17.05 -3.92
CA LEU A 1133 -26.27 -17.42 -2.53
C LEU A 1133 -25.01 -18.30 -2.38
N HIS A 1134 -24.07 -17.84 -1.56
CA HIS A 1134 -22.77 -18.47 -1.33
C HIS A 1134 -22.51 -18.63 0.17
N ALA A 1135 -21.63 -19.56 0.58
CA ALA A 1135 -21.32 -19.77 1.99
C ALA A 1135 -19.87 -20.25 2.23
N ALA A 1136 -19.26 -19.80 3.33
CA ALA A 1136 -17.88 -20.16 3.70
C ALA A 1136 -17.66 -20.23 5.23
N GLY A 1137 -16.77 -21.14 5.67
CA GLY A 1137 -16.45 -21.35 7.09
C GLY A 1137 -17.47 -22.22 7.83
N GLU A 1138 -17.49 -22.13 9.17
CA GLU A 1138 -18.30 -22.97 10.08
C GLU A 1138 -19.83 -22.90 9.86
N VAL A 1139 -20.33 -21.96 9.03
CA VAL A 1139 -21.75 -21.98 8.61
C VAL A 1139 -22.05 -23.09 7.60
N THR A 1140 -21.02 -23.69 6.98
CA THR A 1140 -21.13 -24.75 5.96
C THR A 1140 -21.06 -26.15 6.55
N GLY A 1141 -21.68 -27.12 5.87
CA GLY A 1141 -21.77 -28.51 6.30
C GLY A 1141 -20.96 -29.45 5.40
N GLY A 1142 -20.23 -30.37 6.02
CA GLY A 1142 -19.61 -31.53 5.35
C GLY A 1142 -18.10 -31.45 5.08
N VAL A 1143 -17.46 -30.28 5.19
CA VAL A 1143 -16.00 -30.11 5.04
C VAL A 1143 -15.22 -31.03 5.99
N HIS A 1144 -15.73 -31.25 7.21
CA HIS A 1144 -15.05 -32.01 8.28
C HIS A 1144 -15.76 -33.29 8.74
N GLY A 1145 -16.90 -33.66 8.12
CA GLY A 1145 -17.71 -34.82 8.50
C GLY A 1145 -17.96 -34.98 10.01
N ASN A 1146 -17.72 -36.18 10.53
CA ASN A 1146 -18.02 -36.58 11.92
C ASN A 1146 -17.15 -35.87 12.97
N ASN A 1147 -15.92 -35.44 12.63
CA ASN A 1147 -15.02 -34.76 13.56
C ASN A 1147 -13.99 -33.89 12.83
N ARG A 1148 -13.92 -32.61 13.16
CA ARG A 1148 -12.88 -31.69 12.69
C ARG A 1148 -11.52 -31.88 13.39
N LEU A 1149 -10.43 -31.82 12.63
CA LEU A 1149 -9.06 -31.72 13.17
C LEU A 1149 -8.79 -30.31 13.76
N ALA A 1150 -7.99 -30.23 14.82
CA ALA A 1150 -7.51 -28.94 15.32
C ALA A 1150 -6.69 -28.22 14.23
N GLY A 1151 -6.89 -26.91 14.06
CA GLY A 1151 -6.29 -26.09 13.01
C GLY A 1151 -7.05 -26.04 11.67
N ASN A 1152 -7.85 -27.07 11.32
CA ASN A 1152 -8.58 -27.10 10.04
C ASN A 1152 -9.66 -26.01 9.91
N SER A 1153 -10.16 -25.41 11.00
CA SER A 1153 -11.19 -24.35 10.94
C SER A 1153 -10.66 -23.01 10.46
N LEU A 1154 -9.41 -22.64 10.81
CA LEU A 1154 -8.81 -21.41 10.27
C LEU A 1154 -8.42 -21.61 8.80
N LEU A 1155 -7.98 -22.82 8.45
CA LEU A 1155 -7.69 -23.22 7.08
C LEU A 1155 -8.96 -23.16 6.20
N GLU A 1156 -10.05 -23.78 6.64
CA GLU A 1156 -11.36 -23.72 5.98
C GLU A 1156 -11.81 -22.29 5.72
N CYS A 1157 -11.82 -21.45 6.77
CA CYS A 1157 -12.21 -20.06 6.64
C CYS A 1157 -11.35 -19.32 5.60
N THR A 1158 -10.03 -19.53 5.61
CA THR A 1158 -9.12 -18.86 4.66
C THR A 1158 -9.29 -19.40 3.24
N VAL A 1159 -9.41 -20.72 3.06
CA VAL A 1159 -9.54 -21.37 1.73
C VAL A 1159 -10.89 -21.05 1.11
N PHE A 1160 -12.01 -21.43 1.73
CA PHE A 1160 -13.34 -21.25 1.14
C PHE A 1160 -13.76 -19.79 1.08
N GLY A 1161 -13.37 -18.97 2.07
CA GLY A 1161 -13.56 -17.52 2.00
C GLY A 1161 -12.82 -16.91 0.81
N SER A 1162 -11.53 -17.22 0.63
CA SER A 1162 -10.77 -16.73 -0.53
C SER A 1162 -11.28 -17.27 -1.86
N LEU A 1163 -11.75 -18.53 -1.90
CA LEU A 1163 -12.26 -19.17 -3.11
C LEU A 1163 -13.52 -18.46 -3.62
N VAL A 1164 -14.54 -18.30 -2.77
CA VAL A 1164 -15.76 -17.55 -3.12
C VAL A 1164 -15.40 -16.13 -3.57
N GLY A 1165 -14.56 -15.42 -2.79
CA GLY A 1165 -14.16 -14.05 -3.14
C GLY A 1165 -13.34 -13.90 -4.45
N ARG A 1166 -12.74 -14.98 -4.95
CA ARG A 1166 -12.05 -15.03 -6.27
C ARG A 1166 -12.99 -15.46 -7.40
N ASN A 1167 -13.91 -16.38 -7.13
CA ASN A 1167 -14.78 -16.98 -8.13
C ASN A 1167 -15.99 -16.11 -8.48
N LEU A 1168 -16.46 -15.26 -7.56
CA LEU A 1168 -17.57 -14.34 -7.84
C LEU A 1168 -17.28 -13.40 -9.02
N PRO A 1169 -18.20 -13.22 -9.98
CA PRO A 1169 -18.08 -12.17 -10.98
C PRO A 1169 -18.26 -10.79 -10.31
N LEU A 1170 -17.74 -9.75 -10.96
CA LEU A 1170 -17.90 -8.35 -10.53
C LEU A 1170 -18.63 -7.58 -11.63
N GLN A 1171 -19.39 -6.55 -11.26
CA GLN A 1171 -20.13 -5.72 -12.20
C GLN A 1171 -19.17 -4.83 -13.01
N GLU A 1172 -19.29 -4.86 -14.35
CA GLU A 1172 -18.61 -3.91 -15.22
C GLU A 1172 -19.24 -2.51 -15.10
N ARG A 1173 -18.80 -1.75 -14.10
CA ARG A 1173 -19.21 -0.34 -13.91
C ARG A 1173 -18.29 0.57 -14.71
N GLN A 1174 -18.82 1.30 -15.69
CA GLN A 1174 -18.08 2.38 -16.35
C GLN A 1174 -17.87 3.54 -15.36
N VAL A 1175 -16.63 3.70 -14.88
CA VAL A 1175 -16.29 4.72 -13.88
C VAL A 1175 -16.20 6.10 -14.55
N THR A 1176 -17.33 6.82 -14.61
CA THR A 1176 -17.33 8.26 -14.92
C THR A 1176 -16.68 9.06 -13.78
N GLU A 1177 -15.82 10.00 -14.13
CA GLU A 1177 -14.90 10.70 -13.20
C GLU A 1177 -15.58 11.40 -12.01
N GLN A 1178 -16.86 11.75 -12.13
CA GLN A 1178 -17.62 12.49 -11.12
C GLN A 1178 -17.92 11.69 -9.84
N GLN A 1179 -18.01 10.35 -9.89
CA GLN A 1179 -18.38 9.57 -8.70
C GLN A 1179 -17.27 9.48 -7.64
N ARG A 1180 -16.00 9.77 -8.01
CA ARG A 1180 -14.86 9.69 -7.08
C ARG A 1180 -14.85 10.79 -6.01
N VAL A 1181 -15.71 11.79 -6.14
CA VAL A 1181 -15.74 13.02 -5.33
C VAL A 1181 -16.66 12.91 -4.10
N LYS A 1182 -17.55 11.90 -4.04
CA LYS A 1182 -18.66 11.87 -3.06
C LYS A 1182 -18.48 10.96 -1.83
N ALA A 1183 -17.44 10.13 -1.79
CA ALA A 1183 -17.22 9.14 -0.72
C ALA A 1183 -16.42 9.68 0.49
N THR A 1184 -16.21 11.00 0.59
CA THR A 1184 -15.28 11.63 1.55
C THR A 1184 -15.92 12.69 2.46
N SER A 1185 -17.25 12.76 2.52
CA SER A 1185 -18.00 13.69 3.38
C SER A 1185 -18.97 12.92 4.29
N GLY A 1186 -18.75 12.97 5.61
CA GLY A 1186 -19.48 12.15 6.59
C GLY A 1186 -19.02 12.29 8.05
N ASP A 1187 -18.68 13.52 8.43
CA ASP A 1187 -18.55 14.13 9.78
C ASP A 1187 -18.26 13.24 11.02
N GLU A 1188 -17.13 13.50 11.67
CA GLU A 1188 -16.94 13.23 13.11
C GLU A 1188 -17.66 14.29 13.97
N PRO A 1189 -18.11 13.96 15.20
CA PRO A 1189 -18.67 14.93 16.13
C PRO A 1189 -17.60 15.90 16.65
N ALA A 1190 -17.93 17.19 16.73
CA ALA A 1190 -16.96 18.25 17.00
C ALA A 1190 -16.32 18.18 18.42
N SER A 1191 -15.00 18.04 18.47
CA SER A 1191 -14.17 18.32 19.64
C SER A 1191 -13.80 19.81 19.70
N ASN A 1192 -13.90 20.44 20.88
CA ASN A 1192 -13.49 21.84 21.08
C ASN A 1192 -11.97 22.02 20.98
N SER A 1193 -11.51 23.06 20.28
CA SER A 1193 -10.11 23.45 20.21
C SER A 1193 -9.70 24.43 21.33
N PRO A 1194 -8.57 24.16 22.01
CA PRO A 1194 -7.61 25.19 22.41
C PRO A 1194 -6.22 24.83 21.83
N SER A 1195 -5.65 25.57 20.87
CA SER A 1195 -5.03 26.90 20.98
C SER A 1195 -3.57 26.90 21.52
N SER A 1196 -2.66 27.40 20.66
CA SER A 1196 -1.34 28.00 20.94
C SER A 1196 -0.20 27.17 21.56
N ASP A 1197 1.02 27.45 21.09
CA ASP A 1197 2.28 27.14 21.78
C ASP A 1197 2.27 27.55 23.24
N SER A 1198 2.85 26.70 24.09
CA SER A 1198 3.26 27.07 25.43
C SER A 1198 4.47 26.24 25.87
N LYS A 1199 5.26 26.78 26.81
CA LYS A 1199 6.47 26.11 27.34
C LYS A 1199 6.08 24.75 27.93
N LYS A 1200 6.78 23.68 27.53
CA LYS A 1200 6.54 22.31 28.01
C LYS A 1200 6.49 22.31 29.55
N ARG A 1201 5.33 21.97 30.11
CA ARG A 1201 5.01 22.03 31.54
C ARG A 1201 6.03 21.22 32.34
N GLN A 1202 6.59 21.81 33.38
CA GLN A 1202 7.27 21.07 34.43
C GLN A 1202 6.20 20.59 35.41
N VAL A 1203 6.21 19.30 35.73
CA VAL A 1203 5.28 18.65 36.65
C VAL A 1203 6.10 18.12 37.81
N SER A 1204 5.77 18.52 39.05
CA SER A 1204 6.50 17.99 40.22
C SER A 1204 6.03 16.59 40.60
N ARG A 1205 6.82 15.86 41.39
CA ARG A 1205 6.42 14.55 41.94
C ARG A 1205 5.16 14.63 42.80
N GLU A 1206 4.95 15.74 43.51
CA GLU A 1206 3.77 16.01 44.34
C GLU A 1206 2.54 16.38 43.49
N GLU A 1207 2.75 17.02 42.33
CA GLU A 1207 1.71 17.26 41.33
C GLU A 1207 1.26 15.95 40.68
N LEU A 1208 2.21 15.17 40.13
CA LEU A 1208 1.96 13.85 39.55
C LEU A 1208 1.21 12.94 40.52
N ALA A 1209 1.63 12.89 41.79
CA ALA A 1209 1.00 12.05 42.82
C ALA A 1209 -0.46 12.37 43.14
N GLN A 1210 -1.04 13.46 42.62
CA GLN A 1210 -2.47 13.77 42.74
C GLN A 1210 -3.31 13.09 41.63
N HIS A 1211 -2.72 12.85 40.45
CA HIS A 1211 -3.35 12.24 39.28
C HIS A 1211 -3.32 10.70 39.35
N ASN A 1212 -3.91 10.16 40.42
CA ASN A 1212 -3.79 8.76 40.86
C ASN A 1212 -5.10 7.93 40.79
N THR A 1213 -6.12 8.39 40.07
CA THR A 1213 -7.48 7.82 40.10
C THR A 1213 -7.88 7.20 38.75
N PRO A 1214 -8.91 6.32 38.70
CA PRO A 1214 -9.30 5.67 37.44
C PRO A 1214 -9.76 6.63 36.33
N GLU A 1215 -10.24 7.82 36.72
CA GLU A 1215 -10.75 8.89 35.87
C GLU A 1215 -9.77 10.08 35.72
N ASP A 1216 -8.59 10.02 36.33
CA ASP A 1216 -7.51 11.02 36.28
C ASP A 1216 -6.18 10.33 36.63
N CYS A 1217 -5.49 9.82 35.60
CA CYS A 1217 -4.45 8.79 35.68
C CYS A 1217 -3.21 9.18 34.86
N TRP A 1218 -2.31 9.96 35.45
CA TRP A 1218 -1.02 10.31 34.82
C TRP A 1218 0.09 9.37 35.27
N VAL A 1219 1.03 9.09 34.36
CA VAL A 1219 2.20 8.24 34.65
C VAL A 1219 3.43 8.92 34.07
N ALA A 1220 4.51 8.99 34.86
CA ALA A 1220 5.81 9.40 34.33
C ALA A 1220 6.55 8.20 33.73
N ILE A 1221 7.08 8.36 32.52
CA ILE A 1221 7.86 7.34 31.81
C ILE A 1221 9.08 8.02 31.19
N HIS A 1222 10.29 7.55 31.55
CA HIS A 1222 11.59 8.15 31.20
C HIS A 1222 11.68 9.66 31.51
N GLY A 1223 11.09 10.11 32.63
CA GLY A 1223 11.11 11.52 33.05
C GLY A 1223 10.13 12.43 32.29
N VAL A 1224 9.28 11.88 31.41
CA VAL A 1224 8.20 12.60 30.72
C VAL A 1224 6.86 12.18 31.33
N VAL A 1225 5.98 13.13 31.63
CA VAL A 1225 4.64 12.85 32.16
C VAL A 1225 3.66 12.76 31.00
N TYR A 1226 2.95 11.64 30.94
CA TYR A 1226 1.89 11.36 29.98
C TYR A 1226 0.55 11.22 30.70
N ASP A 1227 -0.51 11.72 30.10
CA ASP A 1227 -1.87 11.36 30.50
C ASP A 1227 -2.23 10.04 29.84
N LEU A 1228 -2.50 9.01 30.63
CA LEU A 1228 -2.87 7.68 30.14
C LEU A 1228 -4.30 7.32 30.57
N THR A 1229 -5.12 8.29 30.95
CA THR A 1229 -6.48 8.09 31.48
C THR A 1229 -7.39 7.38 30.49
N GLU A 1230 -7.44 7.85 29.24
CA GLU A 1230 -8.23 7.20 28.17
C GLU A 1230 -7.56 5.89 27.71
N PHE A 1231 -6.24 5.91 27.50
CA PHE A 1231 -5.48 4.74 27.05
C PHE A 1231 -5.48 3.57 28.04
N ALA A 1232 -5.72 3.81 29.34
CA ALA A 1232 -5.80 2.74 30.34
C ALA A 1232 -6.86 1.69 30.00
N GLU A 1233 -8.06 2.08 29.60
CA GLU A 1233 -9.13 1.13 29.22
C GLU A 1233 -8.83 0.41 27.89
N GLU A 1234 -8.06 1.03 26.99
CA GLU A 1234 -7.63 0.42 25.72
C GLU A 1234 -6.39 -0.48 25.86
N HIS A 1235 -5.64 -0.38 26.97
CA HIS A 1235 -4.36 -1.07 27.11
C HIS A 1235 -4.54 -2.60 27.07
N PRO A 1236 -3.80 -3.35 26.22
CA PRO A 1236 -4.04 -4.79 26.01
C PRO A 1236 -3.90 -5.72 27.23
N ALA A 1237 -3.29 -5.25 28.33
CA ALA A 1237 -3.21 -5.96 29.60
C ALA A 1237 -4.33 -5.58 30.60
N GLY A 1238 -5.28 -4.72 30.19
CA GLY A 1238 -6.36 -4.18 30.99
C GLY A 1238 -5.95 -2.99 31.86
N PRO A 1239 -6.89 -2.11 32.24
CA PRO A 1239 -6.60 -0.81 32.86
C PRO A 1239 -5.87 -0.87 34.19
N ALA A 1240 -5.99 -1.97 34.94
CA ALA A 1240 -5.23 -2.17 36.18
C ALA A 1240 -3.71 -2.03 35.96
N SER A 1241 -3.20 -2.50 34.83
CA SER A 1241 -1.75 -2.45 34.51
C SER A 1241 -1.19 -1.05 34.28
N ILE A 1242 -2.04 -0.03 34.08
CA ILE A 1242 -1.65 1.39 34.04
C ILE A 1242 -2.11 2.10 35.32
N ARG A 1243 -3.32 1.82 35.81
CA ARG A 1243 -3.88 2.42 37.04
C ARG A 1243 -3.12 2.06 38.32
N GLU A 1244 -2.43 0.92 38.38
CA GLU A 1244 -1.51 0.58 39.48
C GLU A 1244 -0.25 1.48 39.51
N LEU A 1245 0.07 2.14 38.39
CA LEU A 1245 1.16 3.10 38.22
C LEU A 1245 0.67 4.56 38.21
N ALA A 1246 -0.62 4.80 38.44
CA ALA A 1246 -1.19 6.14 38.43
C ALA A 1246 -0.54 7.02 39.52
N GLY A 1247 -0.21 8.27 39.14
CA GLY A 1247 0.49 9.24 39.96
C GLY A 1247 1.93 8.86 40.32
N GLN A 1248 2.57 7.96 39.57
CA GLN A 1248 3.92 7.44 39.87
C GLN A 1248 4.84 7.43 38.63
N ASP A 1249 6.13 7.17 38.88
CA ASP A 1249 7.11 6.88 37.83
C ASP A 1249 7.03 5.40 37.45
N GLY A 1250 6.41 5.13 36.31
CA GLY A 1250 6.21 3.80 35.76
C GLY A 1250 7.37 3.28 34.92
N THR A 1251 8.49 4.00 34.80
CA THR A 1251 9.58 3.71 33.84
C THR A 1251 10.08 2.27 33.91
N GLU A 1252 10.33 1.73 35.10
CA GLU A 1252 10.84 0.36 35.27
C GLU A 1252 9.81 -0.70 34.85
N ALA A 1253 8.53 -0.50 35.20
CA ALA A 1253 7.44 -1.39 34.81
C ALA A 1253 7.13 -1.31 33.30
N PHE A 1254 7.24 -0.13 32.69
CA PHE A 1254 7.12 0.06 31.25
C PHE A 1254 8.24 -0.66 30.50
N ALA A 1255 9.50 -0.39 30.85
CA ALA A 1255 10.68 -0.96 30.19
C ALA A 1255 10.82 -2.48 30.37
N ALA A 1256 10.17 -3.07 31.39
CA ALA A 1256 10.11 -4.53 31.57
C ALA A 1256 9.22 -5.26 30.54
N VAL A 1257 8.37 -4.52 29.80
CA VAL A 1257 7.35 -5.10 28.89
C VAL A 1257 7.34 -4.45 27.50
N HIS A 1258 7.75 -3.19 27.38
CA HIS A 1258 7.67 -2.35 26.18
C HIS A 1258 9.04 -1.76 25.81
N ASN A 1259 9.19 -1.27 24.58
CA ASN A 1259 10.39 -0.54 24.13
C ASN A 1259 10.12 0.97 24.07
N GLN A 1260 11.18 1.78 24.18
CA GLN A 1260 11.05 3.22 24.37
C GLN A 1260 10.46 3.95 23.14
N ASN A 1261 10.68 3.43 21.92
CA ASN A 1261 10.12 3.97 20.68
C ASN A 1261 8.58 3.95 20.61
N ILE A 1262 7.90 3.13 21.43
CA ILE A 1262 6.44 3.18 21.54
C ILE A 1262 5.96 4.56 22.06
N LEU A 1263 6.77 5.28 22.84
CA LEU A 1263 6.42 6.60 23.36
C LEU A 1263 6.43 7.71 22.30
N GLU A 1264 7.05 7.49 21.14
CA GLU A 1264 6.91 8.37 19.97
C GLU A 1264 5.45 8.40 19.46
N ASP A 1265 4.72 7.30 19.65
CA ASP A 1265 3.29 7.19 19.36
C ASP A 1265 2.39 7.79 20.47
N PHE A 1266 2.96 8.41 21.53
CA PHE A 1266 2.25 9.13 22.61
C PHE A 1266 2.70 10.59 22.84
N ASP A 1267 3.44 11.17 21.89
CA ASP A 1267 3.99 12.54 22.03
C ASP A 1267 2.91 13.66 22.01
N GLU A 1268 1.66 13.33 21.69
CA GLU A 1268 0.49 14.23 21.72
C GLU A 1268 -0.28 14.16 23.07
N ASP A 1269 -0.12 13.05 23.80
CA ASP A 1269 -0.69 12.76 25.13
C ASP A 1269 0.24 13.24 26.27
N ARG A 1270 1.28 13.99 25.88
CA ARG A 1270 2.38 14.43 26.73
C ARG A 1270 2.01 15.69 27.53
N ILE A 1271 1.72 15.50 28.81
CA ILE A 1271 1.40 16.58 29.74
C ILE A 1271 2.63 17.43 30.09
N GLY A 1272 3.81 16.83 30.25
CA GLY A 1272 4.98 17.59 30.72
C GLY A 1272 6.28 16.81 30.88
N ILE A 1273 7.20 17.37 31.67
CA ILE A 1273 8.46 16.75 32.10
C ILE A 1273 8.41 16.65 33.63
N LEU A 1274 8.71 15.46 34.17
CA LEU A 1274 8.79 15.23 35.61
C LEU A 1274 10.09 15.85 36.15
N VAL A 1275 9.96 16.66 37.21
CA VAL A 1275 11.08 17.29 37.94
C VAL A 1275 11.08 16.88 39.42
#